data_AF-I9SA99-F1
#
_entry.id   AF-I9SA99-F1
#
_cell.length_a   1.000
_cell.length_b   1.000
_cell.length_c   1.000
_cell.angle_alpha   90.00
_cell.angle_beta   90.00
_cell.angle_gamma   90.00
#
_symmetry.space_group_name_H-M   'P 1'
#
loop_
_entity.id
_entity.type
_entity.pdbx_description
1 polymer ?
#
loop_
_entity_poly.entity_id
_entity_poly.type
_entity_poly.pdbx_seq_one_letter_code
_entity_poly.pdbx_strand_id
1 'polypeptide(L)'
;MYLMKRRTTLLLVIFLMIVGSKGIAQNFNTAICGNTGFPVAFEQSPDYPWVVSEGCVSSSNIVGLKTSWFSTTVDIVEASGSVKFDYKVDSEGYGEKFYFSIDDQDIINVGRMDWTTVSYELPKGKHTLKWTYVLSGGFLGGFYAYIKSMSIQGINIEKPVFSISGSVIDYKNKVSDSKTTESLEITNLGNQDLVIEKVSGLSTPFEVVSYPTAAIAKGTKASIEVQYSPTEEGYWKQDLVIVSNAGTHVVSVKALCSKSYTVEVPVAGQLSSLVQDANSDSITIMGYLNESDFRFMKNNMPNLKYLNLSATSITGNRIPNYALQSKKTLCEVVLPYTLKVVGYQAFDQCSALQRIVFSEGLEQIEQGGFSKCNISGELVLPDSLVVLGPAAFDESPLTKIVFPNRLKEIGDVAFRSCTNLQDVTLPKNLERIGSSAFSDCFRLHKVTLKGIVPPTLSGDSFNYTKVFFVPQGAGAAYSSAAYWKSLVIIDGDTPVKVEVTLAAAGTLGEEILKQLDYVNKVNELVITGPLNGDDYYQIQNRMPNLISIDMTNVAMESLPDHFFSQRSALLEIKLPKTLKSIGTSAFQYCYGLTSMVLPEGLTTINPTAFYYCRDLKTINLPASLTALGRECFYECTSLQSITIPKKVTVVEDYTFHGCTSLSEMKLPVGLKEIKGNAFANCRALTSIELPDALTFLRSQAFRECTGLTEITLPASLQYCDYPFYNCSNIKRINCYASVPPTLEGNRDILYNVDKSTCELLVPFWSVNNYKLTPGWDAFPVINPSESETDRINIRGKLTLAEGIRPTLQPSVSVFDNGHFAVKGTDAFSMKKYTQSHVLAMYANSSNYDRSQYTSLISESTAMRADSVIYTMSAWGEVWMYLSFPFDVKVSDIEVSDGGLYAIRKYDGATRAQGGTNNWKDMTDDSILHAGEGYIIQFNKNVNRFALKAINNDNKNRLFSGNALSRELGEYISEFAHNRSWNFVGNPYPCYFDIRYMNYTAPVTVWNGRGYMAISPEDDNYILKPMQAFFVQKPVGMDAITFLPEGRQMDTSIRARMAVRTAAVESNRTIYNLALASSEYTDNTRIVVNPAMSMGYDMARDAAKFMSDDKEVPQLFSLDASSMRYAINERPVGTGIIPLGVYIGKAGSYTFSLGENMEQCGEVLLIDKQAKQEVRLKRENYTFVADAGTYDSRFEIRLDVTSTGVETGEMISATTVKGGNQQIEITTEKGNLITVYGTTGQKQTKLIATESSVTIPSVPGFYVVMVNGESFKTVVTK
;
A
#
# COMPACT_ATOMS: atom_id res chain seq x y z
N MET A 1 1.55 -36.91 33.19
CA MET A 1 2.75 -37.21 34.03
C MET A 1 2.83 -38.72 34.15
N TYR A 2 3.93 -39.43 33.86
CA TYR A 2 5.32 -39.02 33.52
C TYR A 2 5.96 -40.05 32.53
N LEU A 3 7.23 -39.85 32.10
CA LEU A 3 8.01 -40.64 31.09
C LEU A 3 7.66 -40.30 29.60
N MET A 4 8.51 -40.50 28.56
CA MET A 4 9.85 -41.13 28.47
C MET A 4 10.86 -40.43 27.48
N LYS A 5 11.68 -41.17 26.70
CA LYS A 5 13.00 -40.78 26.10
C LYS A 5 13.04 -40.51 24.57
N ARG A 6 14.22 -40.07 24.07
CA ARG A 6 14.60 -39.71 22.67
C ARG A 6 14.92 -40.89 21.71
N ARG A 7 14.79 -40.63 20.39
CA ARG A 7 15.53 -41.14 19.19
C ARG A 7 15.45 -42.64 18.77
N THR A 8 14.90 -42.89 17.56
CA THR A 8 15.48 -43.80 16.52
C THR A 8 14.99 -43.42 15.08
N THR A 9 15.16 -44.28 14.06
CA THR A 9 15.22 -43.95 12.61
C THR A 9 14.39 -44.92 11.73
N LEU A 10 14.08 -44.51 10.47
CA LEU A 10 13.89 -45.32 9.24
C LEU A 10 12.45 -45.65 8.73
N LEU A 11 12.37 -45.92 7.41
CA LEU A 11 11.23 -46.17 6.49
C LEU A 11 10.32 -44.96 6.16
N LEU A 12 9.91 -44.60 4.92
CA LEU A 12 9.88 -45.16 3.53
C LEU A 12 8.49 -45.69 3.08
N VAL A 13 8.15 -45.46 1.78
CA VAL A 13 6.97 -45.92 1.00
C VAL A 13 5.70 -45.05 1.18
N ILE A 14 4.91 -44.62 0.18
CA ILE A 14 5.01 -44.29 -1.29
C ILE A 14 3.65 -43.59 -1.68
N PHE A 15 3.31 -42.89 -2.77
CA PHE A 15 3.78 -42.50 -4.14
C PHE A 15 3.23 -41.04 -4.39
N LEU A 16 3.06 -40.35 -5.54
CA LEU A 16 3.36 -40.40 -7.01
C LEU A 16 3.51 -38.90 -7.42
N MET A 17 4.51 -38.41 -8.16
CA MET A 17 4.63 -38.25 -9.64
C MET A 17 3.42 -37.58 -10.34
N ILE A 18 3.57 -36.69 -11.34
CA ILE A 18 4.47 -36.73 -12.53
C ILE A 18 5.15 -35.38 -12.89
N VAL A 19 6.35 -35.52 -13.50
CA VAL A 19 7.22 -34.64 -14.34
C VAL A 19 6.49 -33.60 -15.25
N GLY A 20 7.04 -32.48 -15.77
CA GLY A 20 8.34 -31.79 -15.59
C GLY A 20 9.01 -31.25 -16.89
N SER A 21 9.61 -30.04 -16.83
CA SER A 21 10.68 -29.44 -17.70
C SER A 21 10.38 -28.55 -18.95
N LYS A 22 11.22 -27.48 -19.08
CA LYS A 22 11.72 -26.71 -20.27
C LYS A 22 10.81 -25.86 -21.21
N GLY A 23 11.16 -24.55 -21.36
CA GLY A 23 11.67 -24.03 -22.68
C GLY A 23 11.22 -22.67 -23.29
N ILE A 24 12.05 -21.61 -23.16
CA ILE A 24 12.61 -20.73 -24.25
C ILE A 24 11.73 -19.73 -25.09
N ALA A 25 12.21 -18.47 -25.21
CA ALA A 25 12.05 -17.45 -26.30
C ALA A 25 10.66 -16.76 -26.59
N GLN A 26 10.55 -15.69 -27.41
CA GLN A 26 11.20 -14.34 -27.45
C GLN A 26 10.58 -13.39 -28.55
N ASN A 27 10.57 -12.05 -28.31
CA ASN A 27 10.77 -10.92 -29.28
C ASN A 27 9.71 -10.35 -30.31
N PHE A 28 9.56 -9.00 -30.25
CA PHE A 28 9.56 -7.94 -31.32
C PHE A 28 8.31 -7.29 -32.03
N ASN A 29 8.21 -5.94 -31.89
CA ASN A 29 7.97 -4.82 -32.87
C ASN A 29 6.61 -4.61 -33.65
N THR A 30 6.14 -3.41 -34.12
CA THR A 30 6.35 -1.93 -33.90
C THR A 30 5.33 -1.02 -34.70
N ALA A 31 5.01 0.22 -34.22
CA ALA A 31 4.62 1.49 -34.98
C ALA A 31 3.17 1.64 -35.60
N ILE A 32 2.54 2.80 -36.00
CA ILE A 32 2.75 4.29 -35.85
C ILE A 32 1.48 5.18 -36.24
N CYS A 33 1.31 6.41 -35.67
CA CYS A 33 0.47 7.63 -36.05
C CYS A 33 -1.06 7.53 -36.39
N GLY A 34 -1.93 8.59 -36.38
CA GLY A 34 -1.85 10.05 -36.10
C GLY A 34 -3.24 10.79 -36.03
N ASN A 35 -3.32 12.13 -35.86
CA ASN A 35 -4.53 12.94 -35.43
C ASN A 35 -5.24 13.85 -36.50
N THR A 36 -6.55 14.19 -36.30
CA THR A 36 -7.22 15.52 -36.61
C THR A 36 -8.68 15.65 -36.04
N GLY A 37 -9.34 16.83 -36.09
CA GLY A 37 -10.78 17.05 -35.74
C GLY A 37 -11.31 18.52 -35.81
N PHE A 38 -12.63 18.78 -35.85
CA PHE A 38 -13.32 20.12 -35.97
C PHE A 38 -14.86 20.09 -35.59
N PRO A 39 -15.64 21.21 -35.41
CA PRO A 39 -16.42 21.51 -34.17
C PRO A 39 -17.93 21.99 -34.29
N VAL A 40 -18.55 22.45 -33.16
CA VAL A 40 -19.74 23.39 -33.02
C VAL A 40 -21.19 22.82 -33.14
N ALA A 41 -22.27 23.23 -32.42
CA ALA A 41 -22.52 23.91 -31.11
C ALA A 41 -24.03 23.86 -30.66
N PHE A 42 -24.36 24.36 -29.45
CA PHE A 42 -25.64 24.26 -28.68
C PHE A 42 -26.78 25.27 -29.02
N GLU A 43 -27.97 25.10 -28.41
CA GLU A 43 -28.88 26.20 -28.00
C GLU A 43 -29.66 25.85 -26.70
N GLN A 44 -30.56 26.72 -26.21
CA GLN A 44 -30.69 27.03 -24.76
C GLN A 44 -32.13 27.02 -24.17
N SER A 45 -32.22 27.08 -22.84
CA SER A 45 -33.41 27.44 -22.04
C SER A 45 -33.02 28.52 -20.99
N PRO A 46 -33.86 29.51 -20.62
CA PRO A 46 -33.37 30.89 -20.53
C PRO A 46 -32.58 31.38 -19.29
N ASP A 47 -32.50 30.69 -18.16
CA ASP A 47 -32.31 31.36 -16.84
C ASP A 47 -30.86 31.69 -16.36
N TYR A 48 -29.87 31.83 -17.28
CA TYR A 48 -28.51 32.40 -17.03
C TYR A 48 -27.63 31.69 -15.94
N PRO A 49 -26.38 32.14 -15.62
CA PRO A 49 -25.25 32.31 -16.55
C PRO A 49 -23.91 31.59 -16.17
N TRP A 50 -23.19 31.11 -17.20
CA TRP A 50 -21.73 31.15 -17.52
C TRP A 50 -20.67 31.31 -16.39
N VAL A 51 -19.46 30.72 -16.46
CA VAL A 51 -18.39 30.89 -17.49
C VAL A 51 -17.49 29.62 -17.60
N VAL A 52 -16.78 29.46 -18.72
CA VAL A 52 -15.84 28.35 -19.04
C VAL A 52 -14.46 28.90 -19.45
N SER A 53 -13.37 28.20 -19.07
CA SER A 53 -12.03 28.28 -19.70
C SER A 53 -11.28 26.97 -19.42
N GLU A 54 -11.12 26.08 -20.42
CA GLU A 54 -9.89 25.90 -21.22
C GLU A 54 -8.75 25.14 -20.52
N GLY A 55 -8.33 24.02 -21.12
CA GLY A 55 -7.25 23.15 -20.65
C GLY A 55 -7.41 21.72 -21.20
N CYS A 56 -6.40 21.20 -21.91
CA CYS A 56 -6.47 19.89 -22.55
C CYS A 56 -6.37 18.73 -21.53
N VAL A 57 -7.09 17.64 -21.80
CA VAL A 57 -6.92 16.35 -21.10
C VAL A 57 -6.67 15.27 -22.15
N SER A 58 -5.59 14.51 -21.99
CA SER A 58 -5.25 13.37 -22.83
C SER A 58 -6.09 12.13 -22.49
N SER A 59 -6.13 11.16 -23.40
CA SER A 59 -6.92 9.92 -23.25
C SER A 59 -6.60 9.13 -21.97
N SER A 60 -7.61 8.59 -21.28
CA SER A 60 -7.38 7.55 -20.24
C SER A 60 -8.49 7.20 -19.20
N ASN A 61 -9.75 7.72 -19.22
CA ASN A 61 -10.95 6.89 -18.88
C ASN A 61 -12.32 7.60 -19.00
N ILE A 62 -13.26 7.02 -19.76
CA ILE A 62 -14.72 7.26 -19.61
C ILE A 62 -15.52 6.00 -20.00
N VAL A 63 -16.06 5.27 -19.02
CA VAL A 63 -17.27 4.43 -19.19
C VAL A 63 -18.16 4.59 -17.95
N GLY A 64 -18.94 5.67 -17.94
CA GLY A 64 -19.89 5.98 -16.87
C GLY A 64 -21.23 6.38 -17.46
N LEU A 65 -22.11 5.41 -17.70
CA LEU A 65 -23.37 5.57 -18.44
C LEU A 65 -24.43 6.36 -17.63
N LYS A 66 -24.20 7.66 -17.39
CA LYS A 66 -25.21 8.57 -16.83
C LYS A 66 -26.45 8.54 -17.72
N THR A 67 -27.50 7.90 -17.21
CA THR A 67 -28.80 7.76 -17.87
C THR A 67 -29.73 8.82 -17.30
N SER A 68 -30.07 9.81 -18.11
CA SER A 68 -30.95 10.92 -17.71
C SER A 68 -32.36 10.72 -18.30
N TRP A 69 -33.39 11.06 -17.51
CA TRP A 69 -34.79 10.83 -17.85
C TRP A 69 -35.47 12.11 -18.31
N PHE A 70 -36.18 12.04 -19.44
CA PHE A 70 -36.95 13.16 -19.99
C PHE A 70 -38.35 12.71 -20.38
N SER A 71 -39.30 13.64 -20.30
CA SER A 71 -40.66 13.43 -20.78
C SER A 71 -41.26 14.73 -21.29
N THR A 72 -41.90 14.69 -22.46
CA THR A 72 -42.76 15.77 -22.96
C THR A 72 -44.17 15.25 -23.20
N THR A 73 -45.14 16.15 -23.33
CA THR A 73 -46.54 15.79 -23.59
C THR A 73 -47.05 16.57 -24.79
N VAL A 74 -47.47 15.84 -25.83
CA VAL A 74 -48.02 16.37 -27.07
C VAL A 74 -49.54 16.21 -27.03
N ASP A 75 -50.28 17.20 -27.51
CA ASP A 75 -51.75 17.17 -27.55
C ASP A 75 -52.21 17.25 -29.02
N ILE A 76 -52.64 16.12 -29.58
CA ILE A 76 -52.99 16.01 -31.00
C ILE A 76 -54.46 16.36 -31.15
N VAL A 77 -54.70 17.53 -31.75
CA VAL A 77 -56.02 18.20 -31.72
C VAL A 77 -56.92 17.77 -32.89
N GLU A 78 -56.36 17.21 -33.96
CA GLU A 78 -57.11 16.71 -35.13
C GLU A 78 -57.00 15.18 -35.30
N ALA A 79 -57.58 14.61 -36.35
CA ALA A 79 -58.05 13.22 -36.36
C ALA A 79 -56.95 12.14 -36.33
N SER A 80 -55.79 12.42 -36.92
CA SER A 80 -54.66 11.50 -37.04
C SER A 80 -53.37 12.33 -37.18
N GLY A 81 -52.56 12.37 -36.13
CA GLY A 81 -51.30 13.11 -36.14
C GLY A 81 -50.12 12.17 -36.37
N SER A 82 -49.24 12.51 -37.31
CA SER A 82 -48.00 11.76 -37.53
C SER A 82 -46.84 12.43 -36.80
N VAL A 83 -46.14 11.67 -35.95
CA VAL A 83 -44.91 12.11 -35.28
C VAL A 83 -43.73 11.45 -35.96
N LYS A 84 -42.80 12.26 -36.47
CA LYS A 84 -41.65 11.82 -37.23
C LYS A 84 -40.36 12.11 -36.46
N PHE A 85 -39.44 11.16 -36.54
CA PHE A 85 -38.14 11.23 -35.88
C PHE A 85 -37.03 11.03 -36.93
N ASP A 86 -36.20 12.05 -37.08
CA ASP A 86 -35.04 12.05 -37.96
C ASP A 86 -33.75 12.16 -37.13
N TYR A 87 -32.79 11.29 -37.42
CA TYR A 87 -31.52 11.17 -36.71
C TYR A 87 -30.38 11.03 -37.71
N LYS A 88 -29.28 11.74 -37.42
CA LYS A 88 -28.01 11.66 -38.15
C LYS A 88 -26.90 11.33 -37.15
N VAL A 89 -25.97 10.50 -37.61
CA VAL A 89 -24.60 10.44 -37.09
C VAL A 89 -23.69 10.85 -38.23
N ASP A 90 -22.64 11.62 -37.92
CA ASP A 90 -21.57 11.91 -38.87
C ASP A 90 -20.29 11.19 -38.44
N SER A 91 -19.52 10.66 -39.40
CA SER A 91 -18.33 9.85 -39.09
C SER A 91 -17.10 10.70 -38.73
N GLU A 92 -17.11 12.01 -39.01
CA GLU A 92 -15.99 12.92 -38.76
C GLU A 92 -16.42 14.23 -38.07
N GLY A 93 -16.56 14.19 -36.74
CA GLY A 93 -16.38 15.38 -35.89
C GLY A 93 -17.63 16.19 -35.51
N TYR A 94 -17.94 16.16 -34.20
CA TYR A 94 -18.67 17.18 -33.43
C TYR A 94 -20.02 17.69 -33.98
N GLY A 95 -21.15 17.14 -33.50
CA GLY A 95 -22.44 17.86 -33.55
C GLY A 95 -23.70 17.02 -33.69
N GLU A 96 -24.08 16.23 -32.68
CA GLU A 96 -25.38 15.54 -32.66
C GLU A 96 -26.53 16.52 -32.42
N LYS A 97 -27.56 16.51 -33.28
CA LYS A 97 -28.84 17.21 -33.07
C LYS A 97 -30.01 16.33 -33.51
N PHE A 98 -31.10 16.38 -32.74
CA PHE A 98 -32.33 15.63 -32.99
C PHE A 98 -33.42 16.56 -33.53
N TYR A 99 -34.20 16.09 -34.51
CA TYR A 99 -35.34 16.80 -35.05
C TYR A 99 -36.65 16.11 -34.65
N PHE A 100 -37.68 16.92 -34.39
CA PHE A 100 -39.03 16.46 -34.10
C PHE A 100 -39.99 17.27 -34.97
N SER A 101 -40.82 16.60 -35.77
CA SER A 101 -41.94 17.23 -36.46
C SER A 101 -43.24 16.51 -36.13
N ILE A 102 -44.32 17.30 -36.11
CA ILE A 102 -45.70 16.85 -35.95
C ILE A 102 -46.44 17.46 -37.14
N ASP A 103 -47.10 16.62 -37.93
CA ASP A 103 -47.94 17.03 -39.07
C ASP A 103 -47.25 18.00 -40.05
N ASP A 104 -45.97 17.69 -40.33
CA ASP A 104 -45.10 18.36 -41.30
C ASP A 104 -44.90 19.88 -41.11
N GLN A 105 -45.01 20.36 -39.86
CA GLN A 105 -44.52 21.70 -39.49
C GLN A 105 -43.10 21.66 -38.90
N ASP A 106 -42.13 22.09 -39.71
CA ASP A 106 -40.71 22.25 -39.33
C ASP A 106 -40.52 23.32 -38.24
N ILE A 107 -40.00 22.94 -37.08
CA ILE A 107 -39.48 23.90 -36.09
C ILE A 107 -38.03 24.26 -36.42
N ILE A 108 -37.88 25.06 -37.49
CA ILE A 108 -36.66 25.75 -37.97
C ILE A 108 -35.57 24.82 -38.56
N ASN A 109 -35.01 25.22 -39.71
CA ASN A 109 -34.34 24.35 -40.67
C ASN A 109 -33.07 25.03 -41.27
N VAL A 110 -31.96 24.28 -41.44
CA VAL A 110 -30.74 24.74 -42.17
C VAL A 110 -30.09 23.66 -43.07
N GLY A 111 -30.86 22.67 -43.57
CA GLY A 111 -30.51 21.81 -44.73
C GLY A 111 -29.29 20.85 -44.64
N ARG A 112 -29.08 19.92 -45.59
CA ARG A 112 -29.98 19.35 -46.63
C ARG A 112 -29.39 18.00 -47.15
N MET A 113 -30.25 17.02 -47.46
CA MET A 113 -29.95 15.64 -47.95
C MET A 113 -29.21 14.72 -46.94
N ASP A 114 -29.54 13.43 -46.80
CA ASP A 114 -30.76 12.66 -47.14
C ASP A 114 -30.98 11.62 -46.01
N TRP A 115 -32.23 11.22 -45.75
CA TRP A 115 -32.65 10.67 -44.44
C TRP A 115 -33.15 9.22 -44.46
N THR A 116 -33.15 8.59 -43.27
CA THR A 116 -33.96 7.38 -42.97
C THR A 116 -34.97 7.70 -41.87
N THR A 117 -36.10 8.30 -42.25
CA THR A 117 -37.14 8.76 -41.31
C THR A 117 -37.93 7.60 -40.70
N VAL A 118 -38.17 7.63 -39.39
CA VAL A 118 -39.11 6.71 -38.72
C VAL A 118 -40.34 7.49 -38.24
N SER A 119 -41.51 7.07 -38.69
CA SER A 119 -42.79 7.75 -38.46
C SER A 119 -43.76 6.87 -37.68
N TYR A 120 -44.50 7.45 -36.73
CA TYR A 120 -45.58 6.78 -36.01
C TYR A 120 -46.86 7.64 -36.07
N GLU A 121 -47.98 7.04 -36.48
CA GLU A 121 -49.30 7.68 -36.35
C GLU A 121 -49.82 7.55 -34.92
N LEU A 122 -50.34 8.66 -34.38
CA LEU A 122 -50.95 8.74 -33.07
C LEU A 122 -52.42 9.20 -33.22
N PRO A 123 -53.37 8.50 -32.58
CA PRO A 123 -54.79 8.88 -32.63
C PRO A 123 -55.02 10.17 -31.83
N LYS A 124 -56.04 10.95 -32.21
CA LYS A 124 -56.45 12.20 -31.54
C LYS A 124 -56.46 12.07 -30.01
N GLY A 125 -55.70 12.92 -29.32
CA GLY A 125 -55.58 12.90 -27.87
C GLY A 125 -54.22 13.36 -27.35
N LYS A 126 -54.07 13.31 -26.02
CA LYS A 126 -52.89 13.81 -25.30
C LYS A 126 -51.93 12.68 -24.95
N HIS A 127 -50.75 12.67 -25.56
CA HIS A 127 -49.76 11.59 -25.47
C HIS A 127 -48.49 12.05 -24.75
N THR A 128 -48.03 11.27 -23.78
CA THR A 128 -46.75 11.53 -23.09
C THR A 128 -45.65 10.67 -23.72
N LEU A 129 -44.66 11.34 -24.32
CA LEU A 129 -43.44 10.71 -24.82
C LEU A 129 -42.40 10.72 -23.70
N LYS A 130 -41.73 9.58 -23.48
CA LYS A 130 -40.66 9.42 -22.49
C LYS A 130 -39.44 8.82 -23.15
N TRP A 131 -38.26 9.35 -22.85
CA TRP A 131 -37.02 8.78 -23.35
C TRP A 131 -35.90 8.85 -22.32
N THR A 132 -34.94 7.94 -22.48
CA THR A 132 -33.64 8.01 -21.81
C THR A 132 -32.55 7.99 -22.87
N TYR A 133 -31.58 8.90 -22.75
CA TYR A 133 -30.33 8.81 -23.50
C TYR A 133 -29.20 8.34 -22.59
N VAL A 134 -28.15 7.80 -23.20
CA VAL A 134 -26.92 7.37 -22.54
C VAL A 134 -25.74 7.98 -23.26
N LEU A 135 -24.83 8.58 -22.48
CA LEU A 135 -23.50 8.93 -22.94
C LEU A 135 -22.61 7.69 -22.85
N SER A 136 -22.20 7.14 -23.98
CA SER A 136 -21.10 6.18 -24.03
C SER A 136 -19.80 6.93 -24.26
N GLY A 137 -18.86 6.80 -23.32
CA GLY A 137 -17.45 7.06 -23.62
C GLY A 137 -16.83 5.83 -24.28
N GLY A 138 -15.93 6.07 -25.22
CA GLY A 138 -15.07 5.07 -25.84
C GLY A 138 -13.68 5.66 -26.05
N PHE A 139 -12.67 4.81 -26.24
CA PHE A 139 -11.35 5.29 -26.65
C PHE A 139 -11.23 5.37 -28.17
N LEU A 140 -10.52 6.42 -28.61
CA LEU A 140 -10.30 6.81 -30.01
C LEU A 140 -11.55 7.42 -30.69
N GLY A 141 -11.78 8.71 -30.47
CA GLY A 141 -12.57 9.57 -31.35
C GLY A 141 -14.07 9.72 -31.01
N GLY A 142 -14.40 10.72 -30.18
CA GLY A 142 -15.77 11.23 -30.05
C GLY A 142 -16.51 10.83 -28.76
N PHE A 143 -17.39 11.73 -28.31
CA PHE A 143 -18.49 11.43 -27.40
C PHE A 143 -19.76 11.27 -28.24
N TYR A 144 -20.54 10.23 -27.98
CA TYR A 144 -21.82 10.00 -28.67
C TYR A 144 -22.94 9.82 -27.63
N ALA A 145 -24.13 10.37 -27.90
CA ALA A 145 -25.28 10.37 -27.02
C ALA A 145 -26.52 9.76 -27.72
N TYR A 146 -26.65 8.43 -27.66
CA TYR A 146 -27.79 7.73 -28.26
C TYR A 146 -28.95 7.54 -27.28
N ILE A 147 -30.17 7.50 -27.83
CA ILE A 147 -31.39 7.20 -27.08
C ILE A 147 -31.40 5.69 -26.75
N LYS A 148 -31.20 5.35 -25.47
CA LYS A 148 -31.20 3.98 -24.94
C LYS A 148 -32.59 3.33 -25.02
N SER A 149 -33.63 4.14 -24.83
CA SER A 149 -35.02 3.75 -24.98
C SER A 149 -35.91 4.98 -25.18
N MET A 150 -36.90 4.88 -26.06
CA MET A 150 -38.03 5.80 -26.16
C MET A 150 -39.33 5.00 -26.04
N SER A 151 -40.34 5.55 -25.39
CA SER A 151 -41.68 4.99 -25.34
C SER A 151 -42.74 6.10 -25.39
N ILE A 152 -43.82 5.82 -26.10
CA ILE A 152 -45.02 6.67 -26.13
C ILE A 152 -46.03 6.01 -25.21
N GLN A 153 -46.52 6.74 -24.20
CA GLN A 153 -47.28 6.12 -23.11
C GLN A 153 -48.69 5.68 -23.57
N GLY A 154 -48.76 4.46 -24.11
CA GLY A 154 -49.94 3.88 -24.76
C GLY A 154 -49.60 3.00 -25.99
N ILE A 155 -48.38 3.10 -26.53
CA ILE A 155 -47.92 2.34 -27.71
C ILE A 155 -46.54 1.74 -27.45
N ASN A 156 -46.40 0.42 -27.67
CA ASN A 156 -45.10 -0.24 -27.65
C ASN A 156 -44.35 0.02 -28.96
N ILE A 157 -43.10 0.48 -28.85
CA ILE A 157 -42.18 0.66 -29.97
C ILE A 157 -41.06 -0.37 -29.84
N GLU A 158 -40.85 -1.17 -30.89
CA GLU A 158 -39.67 -2.04 -31.00
C GLU A 158 -38.45 -1.23 -31.46
N LYS A 159 -37.25 -1.61 -31.02
CA LYS A 159 -36.06 -0.74 -31.10
C LYS A 159 -35.60 -0.50 -32.54
N PRO A 160 -35.21 0.73 -32.91
CA PRO A 160 -34.43 0.96 -34.13
C PRO A 160 -33.02 0.37 -33.99
N VAL A 161 -32.46 -0.09 -35.11
CA VAL A 161 -31.07 -0.56 -35.21
C VAL A 161 -30.30 0.41 -36.11
N PHE A 162 -29.25 1.03 -35.58
CA PHE A 162 -28.31 1.85 -36.34
C PHE A 162 -27.02 1.08 -36.58
N SER A 163 -26.43 1.23 -37.78
CA SER A 163 -25.21 0.52 -38.20
C SER A 163 -24.27 1.47 -38.95
N ILE A 164 -23.04 1.64 -38.45
CA ILE A 164 -22.06 2.58 -39.04
C ILE A 164 -20.65 1.95 -39.00
N SER A 165 -19.94 2.05 -40.12
CA SER A 165 -18.56 1.61 -40.35
C SER A 165 -17.55 2.73 -40.06
N GLY A 166 -16.29 2.46 -39.69
CA GLY A 166 -15.58 1.19 -39.49
C GLY A 166 -14.09 1.31 -39.86
N SER A 167 -13.33 0.20 -39.78
CA SER A 167 -11.88 0.07 -40.14
C SER A 167 -10.92 0.76 -39.15
N VAL A 168 -9.69 0.32 -38.87
CA VAL A 168 -8.83 -0.85 -39.26
C VAL A 168 -8.34 -1.48 -37.90
N ILE A 169 -7.67 -2.61 -37.68
CA ILE A 169 -6.66 -3.43 -38.38
C ILE A 169 -6.91 -4.91 -37.98
N ASP A 170 -7.05 -5.92 -38.85
CA ASP A 170 -6.17 -6.53 -39.90
C ASP A 170 -4.99 -7.37 -39.36
N TYR A 171 -4.61 -8.56 -39.88
CA TYR A 171 -5.16 -9.52 -40.87
C TYR A 171 -5.01 -10.94 -40.23
N LYS A 172 -5.59 -12.08 -40.67
CA LYS A 172 -5.92 -12.58 -42.03
C LYS A 172 -7.06 -13.62 -41.99
N ASN A 173 -8.21 -13.30 -42.57
CA ASN A 173 -8.84 -14.08 -43.65
C ASN A 173 -10.15 -13.42 -44.07
N LYS A 174 -10.26 -13.06 -45.36
CA LYS A 174 -11.51 -12.52 -45.90
C LYS A 174 -12.56 -13.62 -46.04
N VAL A 175 -13.71 -13.40 -45.42
CA VAL A 175 -15.00 -13.55 -46.10
C VAL A 175 -15.55 -12.13 -46.24
N SER A 176 -16.14 -11.79 -47.38
CA SER A 176 -16.60 -10.42 -47.69
C SER A 176 -17.94 -10.09 -47.04
N ASP A 177 -18.15 -8.82 -46.69
CA ASP A 177 -19.46 -8.23 -46.28
C ASP A 177 -20.48 -8.14 -47.44
N SER A 178 -20.48 -9.13 -48.31
CA SER A 178 -21.52 -9.35 -49.31
C SER A 178 -22.72 -10.02 -48.64
N LYS A 179 -23.78 -9.26 -48.36
CA LYS A 179 -25.11 -9.84 -48.11
C LYS A 179 -25.51 -10.68 -49.33
N THR A 180 -25.37 -12.00 -49.23
CA THR A 180 -25.91 -12.94 -50.21
C THR A 180 -27.38 -13.19 -49.91
N THR A 181 -28.25 -12.45 -50.59
CA THR A 181 -29.68 -12.76 -50.65
C THR A 181 -29.87 -14.00 -51.54
N GLU A 182 -30.38 -15.08 -50.96
CA GLU A 182 -30.75 -16.29 -51.69
C GLU A 182 -32.20 -16.66 -51.45
N SER A 183 -32.86 -17.20 -52.49
CA SER A 183 -34.24 -17.66 -52.44
C SER A 183 -34.30 -19.15 -52.09
N LEU A 184 -34.98 -19.47 -51.00
CA LEU A 184 -35.22 -20.85 -50.54
C LEU A 184 -36.63 -21.31 -50.96
N GLU A 185 -36.71 -22.36 -51.79
CA GLU A 185 -37.98 -23.05 -52.08
C GLU A 185 -38.29 -24.11 -51.00
N ILE A 186 -39.41 -23.91 -50.30
CA ILE A 186 -39.89 -24.81 -49.24
C ILE A 186 -41.19 -25.47 -49.70
N THR A 187 -41.27 -26.80 -49.60
CA THR A 187 -42.46 -27.59 -49.96
C THR A 187 -42.86 -28.50 -48.80
N ASN A 188 -44.12 -28.41 -48.35
CA ASN A 188 -44.64 -29.31 -47.33
C ASN A 188 -45.17 -30.62 -47.95
N LEU A 189 -44.46 -31.73 -47.72
CA LEU A 189 -44.80 -33.06 -48.25
C LEU A 189 -45.84 -33.81 -47.38
N GLY A 190 -46.04 -33.38 -46.13
CA GLY A 190 -47.10 -33.81 -45.23
C GLY A 190 -46.73 -34.95 -44.26
N ASN A 191 -47.52 -35.08 -43.19
CA ASN A 191 -47.31 -36.01 -42.06
C ASN A 191 -45.96 -35.84 -41.32
N GLN A 192 -45.70 -34.59 -40.94
CA GLN A 192 -44.65 -34.09 -40.02
C GLN A 192 -43.29 -33.70 -40.63
N ASP A 193 -42.92 -34.16 -41.83
CA ASP A 193 -41.68 -33.74 -42.48
C ASP A 193 -41.83 -32.50 -43.37
N LEU A 194 -41.01 -31.48 -43.11
CA LEU A 194 -40.77 -30.32 -43.98
C LEU A 194 -39.47 -30.54 -44.76
N VAL A 195 -39.52 -30.45 -46.09
CA VAL A 195 -38.35 -30.66 -46.95
C VAL A 195 -38.08 -29.40 -47.78
N ILE A 196 -36.83 -28.94 -47.71
CA ILE A 196 -36.31 -27.88 -48.58
C ILE A 196 -35.87 -28.57 -49.88
N GLU A 197 -36.70 -28.51 -50.92
CA GLU A 197 -36.47 -29.26 -52.16
C GLU A 197 -35.26 -28.75 -52.95
N LYS A 198 -34.90 -27.46 -52.79
CA LYS A 198 -33.74 -26.87 -53.44
C LYS A 198 -33.23 -25.63 -52.72
N VAL A 199 -31.90 -25.54 -52.61
CA VAL A 199 -31.15 -24.33 -52.24
C VAL A 199 -30.14 -24.06 -53.35
N SER A 200 -29.98 -22.80 -53.77
CA SER A 200 -29.16 -22.47 -54.95
C SER A 200 -28.24 -21.27 -54.75
N GLY A 201 -27.12 -21.52 -54.09
CA GLY A 201 -25.97 -20.61 -53.98
C GLY A 201 -25.08 -20.92 -52.75
N LEU A 202 -25.70 -21.22 -51.61
CA LEU A 202 -25.05 -21.47 -50.33
C LEU A 202 -24.02 -22.62 -50.39
N SER A 203 -22.85 -22.36 -49.82
CA SER A 203 -21.73 -23.31 -49.70
C SER A 203 -21.48 -23.82 -48.28
N THR A 204 -22.35 -23.45 -47.33
CA THR A 204 -22.32 -23.84 -45.91
C THR A 204 -23.59 -24.60 -45.53
N PRO A 205 -23.49 -25.71 -44.77
CA PRO A 205 -24.66 -26.42 -44.27
C PRO A 205 -25.37 -25.67 -43.12
N PHE A 206 -26.67 -25.90 -43.00
CA PHE A 206 -27.60 -25.24 -42.07
C PHE A 206 -28.58 -26.26 -41.47
N GLU A 207 -29.03 -26.01 -40.25
CA GLU A 207 -30.05 -26.82 -39.56
C GLU A 207 -31.29 -25.97 -39.20
N VAL A 208 -32.46 -26.61 -39.18
CA VAL A 208 -33.71 -26.05 -38.63
C VAL A 208 -33.76 -26.40 -37.14
N VAL A 209 -33.73 -25.39 -36.29
CA VAL A 209 -33.50 -25.53 -34.85
C VAL A 209 -34.80 -25.79 -34.08
N SER A 210 -35.95 -25.33 -34.59
CA SER A 210 -37.27 -25.59 -33.99
C SER A 210 -38.42 -25.29 -34.96
N TYR A 211 -39.60 -25.90 -34.74
CA TYR A 211 -40.83 -25.66 -35.51
C TYR A 211 -42.09 -25.89 -34.65
N PRO A 212 -43.12 -25.02 -34.70
CA PRO A 212 -44.37 -25.21 -33.96
C PRO A 212 -45.29 -26.23 -34.65
N THR A 213 -45.82 -27.19 -33.89
CA THR A 213 -46.29 -28.51 -34.37
C THR A 213 -47.52 -28.55 -35.30
N ALA A 214 -48.10 -27.41 -35.71
CA ALA A 214 -49.25 -27.34 -36.63
C ALA A 214 -49.36 -25.96 -37.31
N ALA A 215 -49.02 -25.84 -38.61
CA ALA A 215 -48.97 -24.52 -39.28
C ALA A 215 -49.09 -24.45 -40.83
N ILE A 216 -48.89 -25.53 -41.61
CA ILE A 216 -48.80 -25.44 -43.09
C ILE A 216 -49.61 -26.56 -43.77
N ALA A 217 -50.30 -26.23 -44.87
CA ALA A 217 -51.03 -27.18 -45.71
C ALA A 217 -50.11 -27.98 -46.66
N LYS A 218 -50.46 -29.24 -46.93
CA LYS A 218 -49.69 -30.12 -47.83
C LYS A 218 -49.70 -29.58 -49.27
N GLY A 219 -48.53 -29.51 -49.90
CA GLY A 219 -48.34 -29.07 -51.28
C GLY A 219 -48.22 -27.55 -51.48
N THR A 220 -48.26 -26.73 -50.43
CA THR A 220 -47.92 -25.31 -50.54
C THR A 220 -46.43 -25.15 -50.82
N LYS A 221 -46.08 -24.40 -51.88
CA LYS A 221 -44.74 -23.90 -52.15
C LYS A 221 -44.62 -22.45 -51.69
N ALA A 222 -43.53 -22.11 -51.01
CA ALA A 222 -43.14 -20.75 -50.70
C ALA A 222 -41.68 -20.53 -51.10
N SER A 223 -41.36 -19.32 -51.58
CA SER A 223 -40.00 -18.87 -51.87
C SER A 223 -39.66 -17.74 -50.92
N ILE A 224 -38.63 -17.90 -50.09
CA ILE A 224 -38.27 -16.96 -49.03
C ILE A 224 -36.86 -16.42 -49.29
N GLU A 225 -36.69 -15.10 -49.32
CA GLU A 225 -35.38 -14.45 -49.30
C GLU A 225 -34.81 -14.44 -47.88
N VAL A 226 -33.53 -14.83 -47.74
CA VAL A 226 -32.85 -14.90 -46.44
C VAL A 226 -31.62 -13.99 -46.45
N GLN A 227 -31.41 -13.24 -45.35
CA GLN A 227 -30.33 -12.26 -45.22
C GLN A 227 -29.51 -12.52 -43.95
N TYR A 228 -28.39 -13.21 -44.12
CA TYR A 228 -27.48 -13.58 -43.04
C TYR A 228 -26.70 -12.37 -42.48
N SER A 229 -26.53 -12.34 -41.16
CA SER A 229 -25.69 -11.40 -40.41
C SER A 229 -24.86 -12.15 -39.35
N PRO A 230 -23.59 -11.80 -39.11
CA PRO A 230 -22.74 -12.51 -38.16
C PRO A 230 -23.04 -12.10 -36.70
N THR A 231 -22.88 -13.01 -35.75
CA THR A 231 -22.95 -12.72 -34.30
C THR A 231 -21.57 -12.62 -33.66
N GLU A 232 -21.48 -12.00 -32.48
CA GLU A 232 -20.23 -11.85 -31.71
C GLU A 232 -19.58 -13.19 -31.32
N GLU A 233 -20.37 -14.26 -31.19
CA GLU A 233 -19.89 -15.63 -30.93
C GLU A 233 -19.31 -16.33 -32.17
N GLY A 234 -19.40 -15.70 -33.35
CA GLY A 234 -18.95 -16.29 -34.60
C GLY A 234 -19.83 -17.45 -35.06
N TYR A 235 -21.14 -17.22 -35.17
CA TYR A 235 -22.11 -18.08 -35.87
C TYR A 235 -23.09 -17.24 -36.70
N TRP A 236 -23.74 -17.85 -37.70
CA TRP A 236 -24.91 -17.27 -38.36
C TRP A 236 -26.18 -17.88 -37.74
N LYS A 237 -27.07 -17.05 -37.20
CA LYS A 237 -28.42 -17.46 -36.78
C LYS A 237 -29.44 -16.46 -37.32
N GLN A 238 -30.55 -16.96 -37.85
CA GLN A 238 -31.69 -16.13 -38.23
C GLN A 238 -33.01 -16.83 -37.87
N ASP A 239 -33.99 -16.05 -37.44
CA ASP A 239 -35.34 -16.52 -37.16
C ASP A 239 -36.24 -16.15 -38.36
N LEU A 240 -36.65 -17.15 -39.15
CA LEU A 240 -37.44 -16.98 -40.37
C LEU A 240 -38.92 -16.82 -40.02
N VAL A 241 -39.57 -15.79 -40.58
CA VAL A 241 -41.00 -15.56 -40.39
C VAL A 241 -41.77 -16.10 -41.60
N ILE A 242 -42.34 -17.30 -41.45
CA ILE A 242 -43.17 -17.94 -42.47
C ILE A 242 -44.63 -17.53 -42.24
N VAL A 243 -45.16 -16.74 -43.18
CA VAL A 243 -46.60 -16.39 -43.21
C VAL A 243 -47.33 -17.45 -44.05
N SER A 244 -48.39 -18.04 -43.48
CA SER A 244 -49.25 -19.03 -44.13
C SER A 244 -50.72 -18.64 -43.98
N ASN A 245 -51.61 -19.31 -44.73
CA ASN A 245 -53.06 -19.12 -44.62
C ASN A 245 -53.62 -19.51 -43.23
N ALA A 246 -52.82 -20.12 -42.35
CA ALA A 246 -53.18 -20.47 -40.97
C ALA A 246 -52.59 -19.51 -39.91
N GLY A 247 -51.65 -18.64 -40.28
CA GLY A 247 -51.02 -17.69 -39.36
C GLY A 247 -49.58 -17.33 -39.72
N THR A 248 -48.97 -16.51 -38.86
CA THR A 248 -47.55 -16.14 -38.93
C THR A 248 -46.76 -17.00 -37.95
N HIS A 249 -45.73 -17.69 -38.44
CA HIS A 249 -44.96 -18.67 -37.66
C HIS A 249 -43.46 -18.39 -37.76
N VAL A 250 -42.75 -18.47 -36.63
CA VAL A 250 -41.31 -18.25 -36.56
C VAL A 250 -40.57 -19.58 -36.55
N VAL A 251 -39.53 -19.70 -37.38
CA VAL A 251 -38.73 -20.92 -37.57
C VAL A 251 -37.25 -20.56 -37.51
N SER A 252 -36.56 -20.98 -36.44
CA SER A 252 -35.14 -20.69 -36.24
C SER A 252 -34.23 -21.54 -37.14
N VAL A 253 -33.27 -20.92 -37.83
CA VAL A 253 -32.20 -21.62 -38.57
C VAL A 253 -30.81 -21.17 -38.11
N LYS A 254 -29.87 -22.12 -38.03
CA LYS A 254 -28.44 -21.88 -37.75
C LYS A 254 -27.61 -22.32 -38.95
N ALA A 255 -26.66 -21.51 -39.42
CA ALA A 255 -25.65 -21.91 -40.38
C ALA A 255 -24.25 -21.85 -39.73
N LEU A 256 -23.41 -22.84 -40.04
CA LEU A 256 -22.14 -23.03 -39.35
C LEU A 256 -21.06 -22.05 -39.84
N CYS A 257 -20.48 -21.28 -38.92
CA CYS A 257 -19.43 -20.31 -39.20
C CYS A 257 -18.04 -20.96 -39.22
N SER A 258 -17.57 -21.24 -40.43
CA SER A 258 -16.22 -21.63 -40.81
C SER A 258 -16.32 -22.20 -42.22
N LYS A 259 -15.19 -22.54 -42.86
CA LYS A 259 -15.23 -23.68 -43.77
C LYS A 259 -15.34 -24.94 -42.91
N SER A 260 -16.57 -25.28 -42.47
CA SER A 260 -16.79 -26.47 -41.66
C SER A 260 -16.43 -27.69 -42.49
N TYR A 261 -15.21 -28.18 -42.28
CA TYR A 261 -14.57 -29.12 -43.16
C TYR A 261 -15.30 -30.45 -42.99
N THR A 262 -16.05 -30.85 -44.03
CA THR A 262 -16.94 -32.01 -43.95
C THR A 262 -16.21 -33.25 -44.44
N VAL A 263 -16.07 -34.25 -43.57
CA VAL A 263 -15.34 -35.49 -43.86
C VAL A 263 -16.26 -36.69 -43.69
N GLU A 264 -16.51 -37.40 -44.80
CA GLU A 264 -17.12 -38.71 -44.77
C GLU A 264 -16.06 -39.77 -44.49
N VAL A 265 -16.25 -40.57 -43.43
CA VAL A 265 -15.36 -41.65 -43.02
C VAL A 265 -16.06 -42.98 -43.32
N PRO A 266 -15.82 -43.60 -44.49
CA PRO A 266 -16.55 -44.80 -44.91
C PRO A 266 -16.17 -46.06 -44.12
N VAL A 267 -14.96 -46.09 -43.53
CA VAL A 267 -14.51 -47.14 -42.61
C VAL A 267 -13.81 -46.49 -41.42
N ALA A 268 -14.21 -46.87 -40.21
CA ALA A 268 -13.63 -46.31 -38.98
C ALA A 268 -12.12 -46.56 -38.86
N GLY A 269 -11.38 -45.55 -38.38
CA GLY A 269 -9.92 -45.52 -38.31
C GLY A 269 -9.24 -44.84 -39.49
N GLN A 270 -10.00 -44.34 -40.47
CA GLN A 270 -9.46 -43.68 -41.67
C GLN A 270 -9.40 -42.14 -41.59
N LEU A 271 -9.93 -41.49 -40.54
CA LEU A 271 -10.02 -40.02 -40.47
C LEU A 271 -8.65 -39.34 -40.68
N SER A 272 -7.58 -39.93 -40.15
CA SER A 272 -6.20 -39.44 -40.29
C SER A 272 -5.65 -39.46 -41.73
N SER A 273 -6.25 -40.26 -42.62
CA SER A 273 -5.92 -40.31 -44.05
C SER A 273 -6.86 -39.48 -44.92
N LEU A 274 -7.99 -39.05 -44.36
CA LEU A 274 -9.05 -38.32 -45.05
C LEU A 274 -8.99 -36.81 -44.76
N VAL A 275 -8.50 -36.40 -43.58
CA VAL A 275 -8.39 -34.99 -43.18
C VAL A 275 -7.26 -34.28 -43.92
N GLN A 276 -7.62 -33.39 -44.84
CA GLN A 276 -6.71 -32.63 -45.70
C GLN A 276 -6.15 -31.36 -45.02
N ASP A 277 -6.91 -30.72 -44.13
CA ASP A 277 -6.43 -29.60 -43.32
C ASP A 277 -6.60 -29.87 -41.81
N ALA A 278 -5.50 -30.26 -41.17
CA ALA A 278 -5.43 -30.46 -39.74
C ALA A 278 -5.41 -29.14 -38.94
N ASN A 279 -5.22 -27.97 -39.58
CA ASN A 279 -5.23 -26.67 -38.91
C ASN A 279 -6.65 -26.05 -38.85
N SER A 280 -7.67 -26.71 -39.38
CA SER A 280 -9.06 -26.23 -39.32
C SER A 280 -9.53 -26.08 -37.87
N ASP A 281 -10.27 -25.00 -37.59
CA ASP A 281 -10.95 -24.80 -36.31
C ASP A 281 -12.37 -25.38 -36.25
N SER A 282 -12.91 -25.87 -37.39
CA SER A 282 -14.14 -26.67 -37.42
C SER A 282 -14.03 -27.90 -38.30
N ILE A 283 -14.65 -28.99 -37.86
CA ILE A 283 -14.87 -30.20 -38.66
C ILE A 283 -16.27 -30.75 -38.41
N THR A 284 -16.95 -31.11 -39.50
CA THR A 284 -18.18 -31.92 -39.46
C THR A 284 -17.83 -33.31 -39.97
N ILE A 285 -18.20 -34.35 -39.25
CA ILE A 285 -17.85 -35.73 -39.61
C ILE A 285 -19.12 -36.52 -39.90
N MET A 286 -19.06 -37.38 -40.92
CA MET A 286 -20.12 -38.30 -41.32
C MET A 286 -19.57 -39.72 -41.41
N GLY A 287 -20.41 -40.74 -41.27
CA GLY A 287 -19.98 -42.13 -41.35
C GLY A 287 -19.44 -42.69 -40.03
N TYR A 288 -18.39 -43.52 -40.08
CA TYR A 288 -18.01 -44.41 -38.98
C TYR A 288 -16.74 -43.96 -38.26
N LEU A 289 -16.75 -43.99 -36.91
CA LEU A 289 -15.58 -43.61 -36.09
C LEU A 289 -15.19 -44.65 -35.04
N ASN A 290 -13.90 -44.72 -34.72
CA ASN A 290 -13.32 -45.50 -33.63
C ASN A 290 -12.26 -44.70 -32.84
N GLU A 291 -11.61 -45.33 -31.86
CA GLU A 291 -10.63 -44.69 -30.98
C GLU A 291 -9.46 -44.01 -31.73
N SER A 292 -8.98 -44.57 -32.85
CA SER A 292 -7.88 -43.97 -33.60
C SER A 292 -8.25 -42.66 -34.29
N ASP A 293 -9.51 -42.49 -34.69
CA ASP A 293 -10.01 -41.23 -35.27
C ASP A 293 -10.07 -40.12 -34.20
N PHE A 294 -10.59 -40.44 -33.01
CA PHE A 294 -10.58 -39.52 -31.85
C PHE A 294 -9.15 -39.18 -31.40
N ARG A 295 -8.25 -40.16 -31.38
CA ARG A 295 -6.83 -39.96 -31.06
C ARG A 295 -6.15 -39.02 -32.07
N PHE A 296 -6.52 -39.08 -33.35
CA PHE A 296 -6.09 -38.12 -34.36
C PHE A 296 -6.68 -36.72 -34.10
N MET A 297 -7.99 -36.57 -33.90
CA MET A 297 -8.60 -35.25 -33.60
C MET A 297 -7.98 -34.59 -32.36
N LYS A 298 -7.66 -35.38 -31.32
CA LYS A 298 -6.96 -34.92 -30.12
C LYS A 298 -5.56 -34.39 -30.43
N ASN A 299 -4.71 -35.24 -31.00
CA ASN A 299 -3.27 -35.01 -31.10
C ASN A 299 -2.84 -34.19 -32.32
N ASN A 300 -3.59 -34.25 -33.43
CA ASN A 300 -3.14 -33.74 -34.73
C ASN A 300 -3.89 -32.49 -35.21
N MET A 301 -5.06 -32.15 -34.63
CA MET A 301 -5.84 -30.97 -35.05
C MET A 301 -5.77 -29.80 -34.06
N PRO A 302 -4.64 -29.09 -33.90
CA PRO A 302 -4.40 -28.20 -32.74
C PRO A 302 -5.49 -27.11 -32.55
N ASN A 303 -5.99 -26.54 -33.65
CA ASN A 303 -6.89 -25.39 -33.63
C ASN A 303 -8.38 -25.73 -33.44
N LEU A 304 -8.76 -27.02 -33.39
CA LEU A 304 -10.16 -27.46 -33.41
C LEU A 304 -10.99 -26.86 -32.25
N LYS A 305 -11.92 -25.95 -32.61
CA LYS A 305 -12.92 -25.32 -31.73
C LYS A 305 -14.30 -25.98 -31.82
N TYR A 306 -14.71 -26.36 -33.02
CA TYR A 306 -16.11 -26.73 -33.30
C TYR A 306 -16.18 -28.12 -33.94
N LEU A 307 -16.63 -29.12 -33.18
CA LEU A 307 -16.71 -30.51 -33.62
C LEU A 307 -18.18 -30.95 -33.76
N ASN A 308 -18.60 -31.21 -34.99
CA ASN A 308 -19.92 -31.77 -35.26
C ASN A 308 -19.85 -33.26 -35.61
N LEU A 309 -20.43 -34.11 -34.75
CA LEU A 309 -20.51 -35.56 -34.93
C LEU A 309 -21.94 -36.04 -35.19
N SER A 310 -22.91 -35.15 -35.42
CA SER A 310 -24.35 -35.50 -35.49
C SER A 310 -24.64 -36.66 -36.44
N ALA A 311 -24.01 -36.65 -37.62
CA ALA A 311 -24.16 -37.65 -38.69
C ALA A 311 -23.20 -38.86 -38.59
N THR A 312 -22.63 -39.14 -37.40
CA THR A 312 -21.70 -40.27 -37.21
C THR A 312 -22.33 -41.49 -36.52
N SER A 313 -21.76 -42.66 -36.79
CA SER A 313 -21.95 -43.89 -36.02
C SER A 313 -20.62 -44.29 -35.39
N ILE A 314 -20.51 -44.15 -34.07
CA ILE A 314 -19.28 -44.47 -33.34
C ILE A 314 -19.31 -45.95 -32.93
N THR A 315 -18.18 -46.64 -33.06
CA THR A 315 -18.02 -48.05 -32.72
C THR A 315 -18.50 -48.33 -31.28
N GLY A 316 -19.54 -49.15 -31.13
CA GLY A 316 -20.16 -49.45 -29.83
C GLY A 316 -21.06 -48.34 -29.26
N ASN A 317 -21.49 -47.37 -30.07
CA ASN A 317 -22.33 -46.22 -29.69
C ASN A 317 -21.77 -45.41 -28.50
N ARG A 318 -20.44 -45.30 -28.41
CA ARG A 318 -19.74 -44.76 -27.24
C ARG A 318 -18.57 -43.86 -27.63
N ILE A 319 -18.50 -42.65 -27.07
CA ILE A 319 -17.29 -41.80 -27.17
C ILE A 319 -16.15 -42.55 -26.45
N PRO A 320 -14.97 -42.75 -27.07
CA PRO A 320 -13.85 -43.46 -26.46
C PRO A 320 -13.35 -42.81 -25.16
N ASN A 321 -12.57 -43.56 -24.37
CA ASN A 321 -11.94 -43.00 -23.18
C ASN A 321 -10.90 -41.95 -23.58
N TYR A 322 -10.80 -40.86 -22.81
CA TYR A 322 -9.84 -39.78 -23.02
C TYR A 322 -9.93 -39.07 -24.39
N ALA A 323 -11.03 -39.27 -25.13
CA ALA A 323 -11.15 -39.04 -26.57
C ALA A 323 -10.58 -37.69 -27.05
N LEU A 324 -10.95 -36.61 -26.38
CA LEU A 324 -10.49 -35.24 -26.59
C LEU A 324 -10.04 -34.58 -25.27
N GLN A 325 -9.63 -35.36 -24.27
CA GLN A 325 -9.13 -34.81 -23.00
C GLN A 325 -8.02 -33.77 -23.22
N SER A 326 -8.06 -32.68 -22.46
CA SER A 326 -7.16 -31.53 -22.53
C SER A 326 -7.19 -30.80 -23.87
N LYS A 327 -8.26 -30.91 -24.67
CA LYS A 327 -8.47 -30.11 -25.88
C LYS A 327 -8.90 -28.70 -25.53
N LYS A 328 -7.94 -27.90 -25.02
CA LYS A 328 -8.15 -26.52 -24.56
C LYS A 328 -8.64 -25.54 -25.64
N THR A 329 -8.61 -25.93 -26.90
CA THR A 329 -9.16 -25.17 -28.03
C THR A 329 -10.63 -25.47 -28.34
N LEU A 330 -11.21 -26.58 -27.87
CA LEU A 330 -12.57 -26.99 -28.17
C LEU A 330 -13.59 -26.10 -27.43
N CYS A 331 -14.49 -25.44 -28.18
CA CYS A 331 -15.53 -24.53 -27.69
C CYS A 331 -16.95 -25.12 -27.77
N GLU A 332 -17.26 -25.90 -28.82
CA GLU A 332 -18.55 -26.57 -29.03
C GLU A 332 -18.36 -28.03 -29.50
N VAL A 333 -19.17 -28.95 -28.97
CA VAL A 333 -19.34 -30.30 -29.51
C VAL A 333 -20.81 -30.68 -29.70
N VAL A 334 -21.13 -31.24 -30.87
CA VAL A 334 -22.43 -31.86 -31.18
C VAL A 334 -22.27 -33.38 -31.21
N LEU A 335 -23.02 -34.10 -30.39
CA LEU A 335 -22.92 -35.55 -30.24
C LEU A 335 -23.83 -36.31 -31.24
N PRO A 336 -23.46 -37.54 -31.67
CA PRO A 336 -24.26 -38.30 -32.62
C PRO A 336 -25.59 -38.79 -32.02
N TYR A 337 -26.67 -38.79 -32.82
CA TYR A 337 -27.99 -39.28 -32.38
C TYR A 337 -27.97 -40.76 -31.95
N THR A 338 -27.05 -41.56 -32.51
CA THR A 338 -26.82 -42.97 -32.17
C THR A 338 -26.16 -43.17 -30.79
N LEU A 339 -25.58 -42.12 -30.19
CA LEU A 339 -24.74 -42.23 -29.00
C LEU A 339 -25.52 -42.69 -27.76
N LYS A 340 -24.98 -43.69 -27.06
CA LYS A 340 -25.48 -44.19 -25.77
C LYS A 340 -24.61 -43.79 -24.58
N VAL A 341 -23.29 -43.67 -24.77
CA VAL A 341 -22.35 -43.43 -23.66
C VAL A 341 -21.27 -42.39 -24.01
N VAL A 342 -21.05 -41.42 -23.12
CA VAL A 342 -19.82 -40.61 -23.12
C VAL A 342 -18.81 -41.29 -22.20
N GLY A 343 -17.67 -41.76 -22.74
CA GLY A 343 -16.68 -42.55 -22.00
C GLY A 343 -15.83 -41.78 -21.00
N TYR A 344 -15.13 -42.52 -20.13
CA TYR A 344 -14.22 -42.03 -19.11
C TYR A 344 -13.29 -40.90 -19.62
N GLN A 345 -13.36 -39.74 -18.98
CA GLN A 345 -12.60 -38.52 -19.28
C GLN A 345 -12.62 -38.10 -20.77
N ALA A 346 -13.72 -38.37 -21.49
CA ALA A 346 -13.84 -38.06 -22.93
C ALA A 346 -13.49 -36.60 -23.28
N PHE A 347 -13.96 -35.62 -22.50
CA PHE A 347 -13.73 -34.19 -22.72
C PHE A 347 -13.13 -33.48 -21.48
N ASP A 348 -12.57 -34.24 -20.53
CA ASP A 348 -11.92 -33.70 -19.33
C ASP A 348 -10.88 -32.62 -19.68
N GLN A 349 -10.87 -31.49 -18.96
CA GLN A 349 -9.96 -30.35 -19.18
C GLN A 349 -10.07 -29.68 -20.56
N CYS A 350 -11.21 -29.78 -21.25
CA CYS A 350 -11.52 -28.91 -22.40
C CYS A 350 -11.90 -27.50 -21.90
N SER A 351 -10.91 -26.73 -21.45
CA SER A 351 -11.10 -25.47 -20.72
C SER A 351 -11.70 -24.30 -21.54
N ALA A 352 -12.02 -24.50 -22.82
CA ALA A 352 -12.80 -23.58 -23.64
C ALA A 352 -14.23 -24.08 -23.93
N LEU A 353 -14.58 -25.31 -23.57
CA LEU A 353 -15.84 -25.95 -23.96
C LEU A 353 -17.00 -25.32 -23.20
N GLN A 354 -17.80 -24.54 -23.92
CA GLN A 354 -18.93 -23.78 -23.40
C GLN A 354 -20.26 -24.43 -23.76
N ARG A 355 -20.39 -25.01 -24.97
CA ARG A 355 -21.64 -25.58 -25.48
C ARG A 355 -21.51 -27.07 -25.83
N ILE A 356 -22.44 -27.87 -25.33
CA ILE A 356 -22.62 -29.28 -25.70
C ILE A 356 -24.01 -29.43 -26.27
N VAL A 357 -24.15 -30.09 -27.41
CA VAL A 357 -25.44 -30.56 -27.93
C VAL A 357 -25.50 -32.07 -27.70
N PHE A 358 -26.31 -32.48 -26.72
CA PHE A 358 -26.55 -33.88 -26.41
C PHE A 358 -27.48 -34.55 -27.41
N SER A 359 -27.38 -35.87 -27.52
CA SER A 359 -28.35 -36.68 -28.28
C SER A 359 -29.49 -37.18 -27.39
N GLU A 360 -30.68 -37.32 -27.97
CA GLU A 360 -31.85 -37.96 -27.34
C GLU A 360 -31.65 -39.46 -27.08
N GLY A 361 -30.55 -40.05 -27.58
CA GLY A 361 -30.17 -41.43 -27.33
C GLY A 361 -29.36 -41.65 -26.06
N LEU A 362 -28.75 -40.60 -25.48
CA LEU A 362 -27.69 -40.70 -24.48
C LEU A 362 -28.20 -41.23 -23.13
N GLU A 363 -27.68 -42.37 -22.68
CA GLU A 363 -28.11 -43.05 -21.45
C GLU A 363 -27.13 -42.87 -20.28
N GLN A 364 -25.83 -42.68 -20.56
CA GLN A 364 -24.80 -42.54 -19.54
C GLN A 364 -23.70 -41.54 -19.92
N ILE A 365 -23.27 -40.74 -18.94
CA ILE A 365 -21.99 -40.02 -18.97
C ILE A 365 -21.09 -40.68 -17.92
N GLU A 366 -19.93 -41.19 -18.31
CA GLU A 366 -18.97 -41.84 -17.41
C GLU A 366 -18.09 -40.83 -16.65
N GLN A 367 -17.18 -41.36 -15.82
CA GLN A 367 -16.35 -40.56 -14.92
C GLN A 367 -15.55 -39.47 -15.66
N GLY A 368 -15.64 -38.23 -15.18
CA GLY A 368 -14.91 -37.08 -15.72
C GLY A 368 -15.32 -36.66 -17.14
N GLY A 369 -16.47 -37.11 -17.63
CA GLY A 369 -16.89 -36.93 -19.04
C GLY A 369 -16.71 -35.51 -19.58
N PHE A 370 -17.07 -34.48 -18.81
CA PHE A 370 -16.92 -33.06 -19.10
C PHE A 370 -16.32 -32.27 -17.91
N SER A 371 -15.46 -32.90 -17.12
CA SER A 371 -14.72 -32.24 -16.03
C SER A 371 -13.90 -31.05 -16.57
N LYS A 372 -13.81 -29.96 -15.79
CA LYS A 372 -12.97 -28.78 -16.06
C LYS A 372 -13.24 -28.14 -17.43
N CYS A 373 -14.52 -28.09 -17.82
CA CYS A 373 -15.02 -27.41 -19.00
C CYS A 373 -15.64 -26.06 -18.63
N ASN A 374 -15.60 -25.07 -19.53
CA ASN A 374 -16.09 -23.71 -19.28
C ASN A 374 -17.62 -23.57 -19.51
N ILE A 375 -18.39 -24.59 -19.14
CA ILE A 375 -19.84 -24.63 -19.31
C ILE A 375 -20.46 -23.70 -18.27
N SER A 376 -21.12 -22.64 -18.72
CA SER A 376 -21.70 -21.60 -17.86
C SER A 376 -23.19 -21.40 -18.18
N GLY A 377 -23.92 -20.81 -17.23
CA GLY A 377 -25.38 -20.67 -17.36
C GLY A 377 -26.14 -21.96 -17.02
N GLU A 378 -27.21 -22.22 -17.76
CA GLU A 378 -28.12 -23.34 -17.53
C GLU A 378 -27.74 -24.58 -18.36
N LEU A 379 -27.43 -25.68 -17.68
CA LEU A 379 -27.19 -26.98 -18.30
C LEU A 379 -28.47 -27.81 -18.32
N VAL A 380 -28.98 -28.09 -19.52
CA VAL A 380 -30.08 -29.03 -19.74
C VAL A 380 -29.51 -30.39 -20.15
N LEU A 381 -29.81 -31.43 -19.38
CA LEU A 381 -29.41 -32.80 -19.66
C LEU A 381 -30.54 -33.55 -20.42
N PRO A 382 -30.23 -34.48 -21.34
CA PRO A 382 -31.24 -35.12 -22.18
C PRO A 382 -32.13 -36.08 -21.40
N ASP A 383 -33.43 -36.13 -21.75
CA ASP A 383 -34.45 -36.93 -21.04
C ASP A 383 -34.17 -38.45 -21.01
N SER A 384 -33.31 -38.93 -21.90
CA SER A 384 -32.84 -40.32 -21.96
C SER A 384 -31.85 -40.72 -20.86
N LEU A 385 -31.18 -39.76 -20.22
CA LEU A 385 -30.04 -39.99 -19.33
C LEU A 385 -30.46 -40.69 -18.03
N VAL A 386 -29.76 -41.78 -17.69
CA VAL A 386 -30.04 -42.63 -16.52
C VAL A 386 -28.95 -42.49 -15.45
N VAL A 387 -27.68 -42.32 -15.86
CA VAL A 387 -26.52 -42.26 -14.94
C VAL A 387 -25.57 -41.12 -15.29
N LEU A 388 -25.24 -40.31 -14.28
CA LEU A 388 -24.08 -39.40 -14.28
C LEU A 388 -22.95 -40.01 -13.45
N GLY A 389 -21.81 -40.27 -14.07
CA GLY A 389 -20.63 -40.82 -13.42
C GLY A 389 -19.87 -39.83 -12.52
N PRO A 390 -18.88 -40.30 -11.75
CA PRO A 390 -18.09 -39.45 -10.87
C PRO A 390 -17.40 -38.30 -11.60
N ALA A 391 -17.27 -37.11 -11.01
CA ALA A 391 -16.64 -35.93 -11.61
C ALA A 391 -17.19 -35.49 -13.00
N ALA A 392 -18.40 -35.92 -13.40
CA ALA A 392 -18.91 -35.71 -14.76
C ALA A 392 -18.86 -34.25 -15.26
N PHE A 393 -19.05 -33.27 -14.36
CA PHE A 393 -18.99 -31.82 -14.61
C PHE A 393 -18.20 -31.07 -13.51
N ASP A 394 -17.25 -31.74 -12.83
CA ASP A 394 -16.38 -31.16 -11.80
C ASP A 394 -15.71 -29.86 -12.28
N GLU A 395 -15.66 -28.83 -11.43
CA GLU A 395 -15.12 -27.48 -11.70
C GLU A 395 -15.81 -26.70 -12.85
N SER A 396 -17.03 -27.05 -13.27
CA SER A 396 -17.77 -26.31 -14.31
C SER A 396 -18.51 -25.07 -13.76
N PRO A 397 -18.41 -23.87 -14.39
CA PRO A 397 -18.99 -22.61 -13.88
C PRO A 397 -20.52 -22.44 -14.08
N LEU A 398 -21.26 -23.53 -13.97
CA LEU A 398 -22.73 -23.63 -14.12
C LEU A 398 -23.48 -22.77 -13.10
N THR A 399 -24.63 -22.18 -13.49
CA THR A 399 -25.52 -21.45 -12.57
C THR A 399 -26.76 -22.27 -12.16
N LYS A 400 -27.25 -23.14 -13.06
CA LYS A 400 -28.46 -23.94 -12.91
C LYS A 400 -28.33 -25.26 -13.67
N ILE A 401 -28.93 -26.33 -13.17
CA ILE A 401 -28.96 -27.65 -13.84
C ILE A 401 -30.39 -28.16 -13.91
N VAL A 402 -30.81 -28.60 -15.10
CA VAL A 402 -32.08 -29.30 -15.33
C VAL A 402 -31.80 -30.79 -15.47
N PHE A 403 -32.14 -31.54 -14.42
CA PHE A 403 -32.01 -33.00 -14.37
C PHE A 403 -33.23 -33.70 -14.99
N PRO A 404 -33.03 -34.78 -15.77
CA PRO A 404 -34.11 -35.47 -16.48
C PRO A 404 -34.83 -36.46 -15.56
N ASN A 405 -36.11 -36.74 -15.84
CA ASN A 405 -36.94 -37.56 -14.96
C ASN A 405 -36.54 -39.05 -14.93
N ARG A 406 -35.68 -39.50 -15.84
CA ARG A 406 -35.13 -40.88 -15.91
C ARG A 406 -33.83 -41.08 -15.13
N LEU A 407 -33.22 -40.01 -14.61
CA LEU A 407 -31.95 -40.10 -13.88
C LEU A 407 -32.10 -40.84 -12.55
N LYS A 408 -31.35 -41.93 -12.39
CA LYS A 408 -31.27 -42.74 -11.16
C LYS A 408 -30.06 -42.36 -10.29
N GLU A 409 -28.96 -41.93 -10.90
CA GLU A 409 -27.70 -41.75 -10.18
C GLU A 409 -26.97 -40.45 -10.55
N ILE A 410 -26.49 -39.76 -9.51
CA ILE A 410 -25.44 -38.74 -9.57
C ILE A 410 -24.21 -39.29 -8.85
N GLY A 411 -23.10 -39.45 -9.55
CA GLY A 411 -21.85 -40.03 -9.01
C GLY A 411 -21.04 -39.11 -8.09
N ASP A 412 -19.96 -39.66 -7.52
CA ASP A 412 -19.08 -38.95 -6.59
C ASP A 412 -18.45 -37.70 -7.24
N VAL A 413 -18.38 -36.57 -6.53
CA VAL A 413 -17.87 -35.27 -7.02
C VAL A 413 -18.41 -34.78 -8.37
N ALA A 414 -19.55 -35.29 -8.84
CA ALA A 414 -20.07 -35.04 -10.19
C ALA A 414 -20.26 -33.55 -10.55
N PHE A 415 -20.57 -32.70 -9.57
CA PHE A 415 -20.70 -31.25 -9.68
C PHE A 415 -19.87 -30.53 -8.60
N ARG A 416 -18.79 -31.15 -8.11
CA ARG A 416 -17.89 -30.49 -7.16
C ARG A 416 -17.33 -29.20 -7.78
N SER A 417 -17.11 -28.19 -6.95
CA SER A 417 -16.56 -26.89 -7.37
C SER A 417 -17.36 -26.18 -8.48
N CYS A 418 -18.64 -26.52 -8.68
CA CYS A 418 -19.56 -25.73 -9.50
C CYS A 418 -19.96 -24.45 -8.75
N THR A 419 -19.00 -23.55 -8.55
CA THR A 419 -19.07 -22.43 -7.61
C THR A 419 -20.14 -21.38 -7.93
N ASN A 420 -20.75 -21.41 -9.12
CA ASN A 420 -21.84 -20.51 -9.51
C ASN A 420 -23.25 -21.11 -9.31
N LEU A 421 -23.35 -22.40 -8.97
CA LEU A 421 -24.60 -23.16 -8.94
C LEU A 421 -25.49 -22.68 -7.79
N GLN A 422 -26.69 -22.19 -8.11
CA GLN A 422 -27.63 -21.56 -7.16
C GLN A 422 -28.97 -22.28 -7.05
N ASP A 423 -29.49 -22.81 -8.16
CA ASP A 423 -30.76 -23.54 -8.21
C ASP A 423 -30.57 -24.97 -8.74
N VAL A 424 -30.94 -25.96 -7.92
CA VAL A 424 -30.97 -27.39 -8.27
C VAL A 424 -32.33 -27.97 -7.90
N THR A 425 -32.95 -28.65 -8.87
CA THR A 425 -34.17 -29.44 -8.69
C THR A 425 -33.88 -30.91 -8.98
N LEU A 426 -33.86 -31.76 -7.96
CA LEU A 426 -33.59 -33.19 -8.10
C LEU A 426 -34.82 -33.95 -8.61
N PRO A 427 -34.66 -34.89 -9.57
CA PRO A 427 -35.76 -35.55 -10.25
C PRO A 427 -36.47 -36.58 -9.37
N LYS A 428 -37.72 -36.92 -9.72
CA LYS A 428 -38.61 -37.76 -8.90
C LYS A 428 -38.08 -39.16 -8.59
N ASN A 429 -37.32 -39.74 -9.53
CA ASN A 429 -36.92 -41.15 -9.54
C ASN A 429 -35.43 -41.35 -9.21
N LEU A 430 -34.79 -40.38 -8.56
CA LEU A 430 -33.38 -40.46 -8.17
C LEU A 430 -33.20 -41.50 -7.05
N GLU A 431 -32.17 -42.35 -7.17
CA GLU A 431 -31.90 -43.48 -6.28
C GLU A 431 -30.59 -43.30 -5.48
N ARG A 432 -29.58 -42.63 -6.06
CA ARG A 432 -28.27 -42.36 -5.42
C ARG A 432 -27.69 -40.98 -5.75
N ILE A 433 -27.06 -40.37 -4.75
CA ILE A 433 -26.17 -39.20 -4.83
C ILE A 433 -24.84 -39.57 -4.18
N GLY A 434 -23.74 -39.43 -4.92
CA GLY A 434 -22.39 -39.85 -4.52
C GLY A 434 -21.67 -38.92 -3.53
N SER A 435 -20.50 -39.38 -3.06
CA SER A 435 -19.61 -38.65 -2.14
C SER A 435 -19.20 -37.30 -2.71
N SER A 436 -19.33 -36.23 -1.93
CA SER A 436 -18.96 -34.86 -2.33
C SER A 436 -19.59 -34.37 -3.65
N ALA A 437 -20.70 -34.97 -4.11
CA ALA A 437 -21.31 -34.70 -5.42
C ALA A 437 -21.57 -33.22 -5.72
N PHE A 438 -21.93 -32.42 -4.70
CA PHE A 438 -22.10 -30.97 -4.76
C PHE A 438 -21.20 -30.24 -3.73
N SER A 439 -20.02 -30.79 -3.42
CA SER A 439 -19.04 -30.07 -2.59
C SER A 439 -18.61 -28.77 -3.27
N ASP A 440 -18.33 -27.75 -2.47
CA ASP A 440 -17.80 -26.45 -2.93
C ASP A 440 -18.71 -25.68 -3.92
N CYS A 441 -19.97 -26.11 -4.04
CA CYS A 441 -21.08 -25.34 -4.59
C CYS A 441 -21.54 -24.28 -3.56
N PHE A 442 -20.69 -23.31 -3.24
CA PHE A 442 -20.89 -22.41 -2.08
C PHE A 442 -22.25 -21.69 -2.09
N ARG A 443 -22.74 -21.33 -3.28
CA ARG A 443 -23.98 -20.56 -3.51
C ARG A 443 -25.24 -21.41 -3.53
N LEU A 444 -25.10 -22.74 -3.51
CA LEU A 444 -26.22 -23.68 -3.49
C LEU A 444 -26.73 -23.80 -2.05
N HIS A 445 -27.44 -22.80 -1.56
CA HIS A 445 -27.93 -22.79 -0.17
C HIS A 445 -29.19 -23.65 0.01
N LYS A 446 -30.02 -23.73 -1.04
CA LYS A 446 -31.31 -24.45 -1.13
C LYS A 446 -31.30 -25.49 -2.25
N VAL A 447 -32.04 -26.59 -2.07
CA VAL A 447 -32.33 -27.60 -3.11
C VAL A 447 -33.80 -28.01 -3.04
N THR A 448 -34.43 -28.24 -4.19
CA THR A 448 -35.80 -28.77 -4.27
C THR A 448 -35.79 -30.22 -4.76
N LEU A 449 -36.63 -31.08 -4.20
CA LEU A 449 -36.75 -32.49 -4.58
C LEU A 449 -38.16 -32.81 -5.07
N LYS A 450 -38.25 -33.54 -6.19
CA LYS A 450 -39.52 -34.05 -6.75
C LYS A 450 -39.87 -35.48 -6.27
N GLY A 451 -38.97 -36.12 -5.52
CA GLY A 451 -39.14 -37.49 -5.01
C GLY A 451 -39.80 -37.50 -3.63
N ILE A 452 -40.69 -38.48 -3.39
CA ILE A 452 -41.27 -38.74 -2.05
C ILE A 452 -40.45 -39.76 -1.24
N VAL A 453 -39.44 -40.38 -1.87
CA VAL A 453 -38.50 -41.32 -1.25
C VAL A 453 -37.11 -40.66 -1.26
N PRO A 454 -36.41 -40.59 -0.11
CA PRO A 454 -35.06 -40.04 -0.07
C PRO A 454 -34.09 -40.92 -0.87
N PRO A 455 -33.31 -40.37 -1.83
CA PRO A 455 -32.25 -41.11 -2.49
C PRO A 455 -31.12 -41.41 -1.49
N THR A 456 -30.37 -42.47 -1.75
CA THR A 456 -29.18 -42.83 -0.97
C THR A 456 -28.16 -41.70 -1.08
N LEU A 457 -27.72 -41.17 0.06
CA LEU A 457 -26.86 -39.99 0.16
C LEU A 457 -25.53 -40.37 0.85
N SER A 458 -24.43 -39.76 0.42
CA SER A 458 -23.15 -39.79 1.15
C SER A 458 -23.04 -38.59 2.09
N GLY A 459 -22.35 -38.76 3.23
CA GLY A 459 -22.36 -37.76 4.30
C GLY A 459 -21.72 -36.40 3.99
N ASP A 460 -21.00 -36.31 2.87
CA ASP A 460 -20.28 -35.14 2.36
C ASP A 460 -20.87 -34.57 1.05
N SER A 461 -21.95 -35.17 0.51
CA SER A 461 -22.52 -34.79 -0.80
C SER A 461 -22.93 -33.30 -0.87
N PHE A 462 -23.28 -32.69 0.27
CA PHE A 462 -23.77 -31.32 0.39
C PHE A 462 -23.08 -30.58 1.55
N ASN A 463 -21.84 -30.16 1.33
CA ASN A 463 -21.05 -29.50 2.38
C ASN A 463 -21.60 -28.11 2.76
N TYR A 464 -22.02 -27.28 1.79
CA TYR A 464 -22.47 -25.91 2.02
C TYR A 464 -24.00 -25.74 1.98
N THR A 465 -24.72 -26.54 1.18
CA THR A 465 -26.19 -26.60 1.18
C THR A 465 -26.70 -27.12 2.52
N LYS A 466 -27.77 -26.53 3.05
CA LYS A 466 -28.45 -27.03 4.27
C LYS A 466 -29.96 -27.07 4.18
N VAL A 467 -30.60 -26.28 3.31
CA VAL A 467 -32.07 -26.22 3.18
C VAL A 467 -32.55 -27.09 2.03
N PHE A 468 -33.49 -28.00 2.29
CA PHE A 468 -34.01 -28.95 1.30
C PHE A 468 -35.54 -28.97 1.35
N PHE A 469 -36.17 -28.54 0.27
CA PHE A 469 -37.62 -28.59 0.07
C PHE A 469 -38.02 -29.94 -0.52
N VAL A 470 -38.86 -30.70 0.17
CA VAL A 470 -39.37 -32.01 -0.26
C VAL A 470 -40.88 -31.97 -0.50
N PRO A 471 -41.47 -32.88 -1.29
CA PRO A 471 -42.91 -32.86 -1.55
C PRO A 471 -43.70 -33.06 -0.25
N GLN A 472 -44.80 -32.33 -0.10
CA GLN A 472 -45.60 -32.32 1.13
C GLN A 472 -45.99 -33.73 1.60
N GLY A 473 -45.68 -34.04 2.86
CA GLY A 473 -45.85 -35.36 3.49
C GLY A 473 -44.61 -36.27 3.41
N ALA A 474 -43.57 -35.89 2.68
CA ALA A 474 -42.32 -36.65 2.61
C ALA A 474 -41.32 -36.27 3.72
N GLY A 475 -41.50 -35.14 4.41
CA GLY A 475 -40.57 -34.59 5.41
C GLY A 475 -40.16 -35.59 6.50
N ALA A 476 -41.09 -36.44 6.95
CA ALA A 476 -40.80 -37.49 7.93
C ALA A 476 -39.86 -38.59 7.38
N ALA A 477 -40.05 -39.01 6.13
CA ALA A 477 -39.21 -40.01 5.47
C ALA A 477 -37.78 -39.49 5.31
N TYR A 478 -37.62 -38.26 4.79
CA TYR A 478 -36.33 -37.59 4.67
C TYR A 478 -35.65 -37.38 6.04
N SER A 479 -36.38 -36.88 7.04
CA SER A 479 -35.83 -36.67 8.39
C SER A 479 -35.42 -37.96 9.11
N SER A 480 -35.92 -39.12 8.68
CA SER A 480 -35.52 -40.43 9.20
C SER A 480 -34.29 -41.03 8.51
N ALA A 481 -33.99 -40.60 7.28
CA ALA A 481 -32.98 -41.22 6.43
C ALA A 481 -31.54 -40.86 6.83
N ALA A 482 -30.60 -41.73 6.47
CA ALA A 482 -29.17 -41.52 6.71
C ALA A 482 -28.69 -40.24 6.02
N TYR A 483 -27.90 -39.44 6.76
CA TYR A 483 -27.37 -38.12 6.39
C TYR A 483 -28.40 -37.00 6.14
N TRP A 484 -29.56 -37.31 5.55
CA TRP A 484 -30.70 -36.40 5.43
C TRP A 484 -31.18 -35.87 6.78
N LYS A 485 -31.17 -36.70 7.83
CA LYS A 485 -31.49 -36.33 9.22
C LYS A 485 -30.61 -35.24 9.87
N SER A 486 -29.54 -34.80 9.18
CA SER A 486 -28.61 -33.74 9.60
C SER A 486 -28.72 -32.48 8.73
N LEU A 487 -29.77 -32.39 7.90
CA LEU A 487 -30.06 -31.28 7.00
C LEU A 487 -31.42 -30.65 7.39
N VAL A 488 -31.66 -29.41 6.97
CA VAL A 488 -32.91 -28.68 7.23
C VAL A 488 -33.94 -29.07 6.18
N ILE A 489 -34.81 -30.02 6.53
CA ILE A 489 -35.89 -30.51 5.66
C ILE A 489 -37.13 -29.63 5.84
N ILE A 490 -37.64 -29.07 4.74
CA ILE A 490 -38.92 -28.34 4.66
C ILE A 490 -39.94 -29.24 3.95
N ASP A 491 -41.07 -29.52 4.60
CA ASP A 491 -42.10 -30.44 4.11
C ASP A 491 -43.18 -29.70 3.31
N GLY A 492 -43.04 -29.70 1.99
CA GLY A 492 -43.72 -28.77 1.09
C GLY A 492 -42.91 -27.49 0.83
N ASP A 493 -43.56 -26.49 0.25
CA ASP A 493 -42.88 -25.29 -0.27
C ASP A 493 -42.80 -24.12 0.73
N THR A 494 -43.27 -24.28 1.97
CA THR A 494 -43.41 -23.21 2.97
C THR A 494 -42.65 -23.53 4.27
N PRO A 495 -41.65 -22.73 4.68
CA PRO A 495 -40.97 -22.88 5.96
C PRO A 495 -41.88 -22.68 7.18
N VAL A 496 -41.56 -23.31 8.32
CA VAL A 496 -42.30 -23.14 9.56
C VAL A 496 -41.91 -21.82 10.24
N LYS A 497 -42.80 -20.83 10.13
CA LYS A 497 -42.67 -19.52 10.78
C LYS A 497 -43.33 -19.49 12.16
N VAL A 498 -42.67 -18.87 13.13
CA VAL A 498 -43.18 -18.62 14.48
C VAL A 498 -42.95 -17.15 14.86
N GLU A 499 -43.95 -16.53 15.50
CA GLU A 499 -43.88 -15.16 16.00
C GLU A 499 -44.08 -15.14 17.52
N VAL A 500 -43.21 -14.43 18.24
CA VAL A 500 -43.16 -14.43 19.70
C VAL A 500 -43.04 -13.00 20.25
N THR A 501 -43.88 -12.68 21.24
CA THR A 501 -43.73 -11.47 22.07
C THR A 501 -43.50 -11.88 23.52
N LEU A 502 -42.31 -11.56 24.05
CA LEU A 502 -41.89 -11.94 25.40
C LEU A 502 -42.31 -10.88 26.42
N ALA A 503 -43.02 -11.30 27.46
CA ALA A 503 -43.32 -10.45 28.62
C ALA A 503 -42.15 -10.39 29.63
N ALA A 504 -41.31 -11.42 29.64
CA ALA A 504 -40.10 -11.52 30.45
C ALA A 504 -39.03 -12.35 29.70
N ALA A 505 -37.76 -12.04 29.94
CA ALA A 505 -36.65 -12.77 29.34
C ALA A 505 -36.50 -14.18 29.97
N GLY A 506 -35.96 -15.12 29.19
CA GLY A 506 -35.78 -16.53 29.52
C GLY A 506 -36.93 -17.45 29.08
N THR A 507 -38.03 -16.88 28.56
CA THR A 507 -39.27 -17.61 28.24
C THR A 507 -39.42 -17.99 26.77
N LEU A 508 -38.46 -17.67 25.89
CA LEU A 508 -38.56 -17.92 24.44
C LEU A 508 -38.85 -19.38 24.07
N GLY A 509 -38.24 -20.32 24.80
CA GLY A 509 -38.51 -21.75 24.60
C GLY A 509 -39.95 -22.16 24.95
N GLU A 510 -40.53 -21.54 25.99
CA GLU A 510 -41.89 -21.85 26.45
C GLU A 510 -42.95 -21.26 25.51
N GLU A 511 -42.76 -20.03 25.03
CA GLU A 511 -43.68 -19.38 24.08
C GLU A 511 -43.71 -20.09 22.71
N ILE A 512 -42.56 -20.62 22.24
CA ILE A 512 -42.50 -21.44 21.02
C ILE A 512 -43.23 -22.78 21.22
N LEU A 513 -43.11 -23.40 22.40
CA LEU A 513 -43.77 -24.67 22.72
C LEU A 513 -45.31 -24.57 22.88
N LYS A 514 -45.87 -23.35 22.90
CA LYS A 514 -47.33 -23.12 22.75
C LYS A 514 -47.81 -23.17 21.30
N GLN A 515 -46.89 -23.10 20.33
CA GLN A 515 -47.17 -23.05 18.88
C GLN A 515 -46.70 -24.31 18.13
N LEU A 516 -45.64 -24.98 18.61
CA LEU A 516 -45.05 -26.18 18.01
C LEU A 516 -44.65 -27.20 19.08
N ASP A 517 -44.73 -28.50 18.78
CA ASP A 517 -44.34 -29.56 19.74
C ASP A 517 -42.84 -29.53 20.10
N TYR A 518 -41.99 -28.96 19.23
CA TYR A 518 -40.54 -28.90 19.41
C TYR A 518 -39.93 -27.62 18.84
N VAL A 519 -39.08 -26.96 19.64
CA VAL A 519 -38.35 -25.72 19.28
C VAL A 519 -37.45 -25.88 18.04
N ASN A 520 -36.95 -27.09 17.76
CA ASN A 520 -36.11 -27.34 16.58
C ASN A 520 -36.89 -27.42 15.25
N LYS A 521 -38.23 -27.35 15.28
CA LYS A 521 -39.06 -27.23 14.06
C LYS A 521 -39.11 -25.80 13.50
N VAL A 522 -38.66 -24.78 14.23
CA VAL A 522 -38.67 -23.38 13.78
C VAL A 522 -37.69 -23.17 12.64
N ASN A 523 -38.18 -22.63 11.51
CA ASN A 523 -37.36 -22.20 10.37
C ASN A 523 -37.29 -20.68 10.25
N GLU A 524 -38.37 -19.97 10.55
CA GLU A 524 -38.40 -18.50 10.56
C GLU A 524 -38.89 -18.02 11.93
N LEU A 525 -38.21 -17.06 12.53
CA LEU A 525 -38.54 -16.58 13.87
C LEU A 525 -38.62 -15.05 13.95
N VAL A 526 -39.75 -14.53 14.42
CA VAL A 526 -39.93 -13.10 14.73
C VAL A 526 -40.00 -12.93 16.25
N ILE A 527 -39.13 -12.07 16.80
CA ILE A 527 -39.04 -11.82 18.25
C ILE A 527 -39.31 -10.34 18.57
N THR A 528 -40.18 -10.09 19.54
CA THR A 528 -40.36 -8.80 20.21
C THR A 528 -40.24 -8.98 21.73
N GLY A 529 -39.59 -8.05 22.42
CA GLY A 529 -39.43 -8.08 23.88
C GLY A 529 -37.97 -8.25 24.35
N PRO A 530 -37.75 -8.46 25.66
CA PRO A 530 -36.42 -8.63 26.26
C PRO A 530 -35.88 -10.05 26.08
N LEU A 531 -34.56 -10.19 25.93
CA LEU A 531 -33.85 -11.47 25.88
C LEU A 531 -32.76 -11.57 26.94
N ASN A 532 -32.43 -12.78 27.37
CA ASN A 532 -31.30 -13.09 28.26
C ASN A 532 -30.49 -14.32 27.77
N GLY A 533 -29.54 -14.78 28.59
CA GLY A 533 -28.68 -15.93 28.30
C GLY A 533 -29.41 -17.26 28.04
N ASP A 534 -30.60 -17.47 28.61
CA ASP A 534 -31.39 -18.68 28.39
C ASP A 534 -32.08 -18.64 27.02
N ASP A 535 -32.62 -17.48 26.61
CA ASP A 535 -33.16 -17.29 25.25
C ASP A 535 -32.05 -17.40 24.20
N TYR A 536 -30.87 -16.84 24.50
CA TYR A 536 -29.66 -17.00 23.67
C TYR A 536 -29.31 -18.48 23.52
N TYR A 537 -29.35 -19.26 24.60
CA TYR A 537 -29.14 -20.70 24.53
C TYR A 537 -30.19 -21.41 23.66
N GLN A 538 -31.48 -21.01 23.70
CA GLN A 538 -32.50 -21.57 22.80
C GLN A 538 -32.14 -21.32 21.32
N ILE A 539 -31.84 -20.06 20.95
CA ILE A 539 -31.50 -19.69 19.57
C ILE A 539 -30.22 -20.44 19.12
N GLN A 540 -29.16 -20.40 19.93
CA GLN A 540 -27.85 -20.98 19.60
C GLN A 540 -27.84 -22.50 19.55
N ASN A 541 -28.53 -23.20 20.46
CA ASN A 541 -28.36 -24.65 20.69
C ASN A 541 -29.63 -25.49 20.43
N ARG A 542 -30.80 -24.86 20.32
CA ARG A 542 -32.10 -25.56 20.26
C ARG A 542 -32.86 -25.30 18.95
N MET A 543 -32.47 -24.29 18.18
CA MET A 543 -33.01 -23.95 16.85
C MET A 543 -31.94 -24.12 15.74
N PRO A 544 -31.44 -25.34 15.45
CA PRO A 544 -30.44 -25.55 14.40
C PRO A 544 -30.99 -25.29 12.99
N ASN A 545 -32.30 -25.45 12.80
CA ASN A 545 -33.01 -25.41 11.52
C ASN A 545 -33.46 -24.00 11.07
N LEU A 546 -32.89 -22.96 11.70
CA LEU A 546 -33.26 -21.57 11.51
C LEU A 546 -32.68 -21.00 10.20
N ILE A 547 -33.57 -20.52 9.34
CA ILE A 547 -33.32 -19.98 7.99
C ILE A 547 -33.43 -18.44 7.99
N SER A 548 -34.34 -17.87 8.80
CA SER A 548 -34.43 -16.43 9.00
C SER A 548 -34.76 -16.05 10.44
N ILE A 549 -34.30 -14.86 10.87
CA ILE A 549 -34.65 -14.30 12.18
C ILE A 549 -34.82 -12.77 12.15
N ASP A 550 -35.94 -12.30 12.70
CA ASP A 550 -36.26 -10.89 12.87
C ASP A 550 -36.18 -10.52 14.37
N MET A 551 -35.12 -9.81 14.75
CA MET A 551 -34.92 -9.27 16.11
C MET A 551 -35.07 -7.75 16.15
N THR A 552 -35.73 -7.14 15.15
CA THR A 552 -35.81 -5.67 14.98
C THR A 552 -36.36 -4.94 16.22
N ASN A 553 -37.26 -5.61 16.97
CA ASN A 553 -37.94 -5.09 18.15
C ASN A 553 -37.45 -5.71 19.48
N VAL A 554 -36.25 -6.31 19.47
CA VAL A 554 -35.56 -6.74 20.70
C VAL A 554 -34.75 -5.58 21.27
N ALA A 555 -34.73 -5.44 22.60
CA ALA A 555 -33.84 -4.51 23.30
C ALA A 555 -32.48 -5.18 23.57
N MET A 556 -31.47 -4.86 22.75
CA MET A 556 -30.11 -5.43 22.84
C MET A 556 -29.06 -4.41 22.38
N GLU A 557 -28.04 -4.15 23.20
CA GLU A 557 -26.97 -3.20 22.88
C GLU A 557 -25.72 -3.87 22.27
N SER A 558 -25.45 -5.13 22.57
CA SER A 558 -24.39 -5.90 21.89
C SER A 558 -24.89 -7.28 21.51
N LEU A 559 -24.57 -7.71 20.29
CA LEU A 559 -24.74 -9.10 19.89
C LEU A 559 -23.64 -9.93 20.56
N PRO A 560 -23.94 -11.09 21.17
CA PRO A 560 -22.92 -11.93 21.79
C PRO A 560 -21.85 -12.44 20.80
N ASP A 561 -20.70 -12.81 21.34
CA ASP A 561 -19.65 -13.51 20.57
C ASP A 561 -20.18 -14.88 20.10
N HIS A 562 -19.78 -15.28 18.88
CA HIS A 562 -20.21 -16.51 18.19
C HIS A 562 -21.74 -16.71 18.02
N PHE A 563 -22.58 -15.68 18.21
CA PHE A 563 -24.03 -15.84 18.38
C PHE A 563 -24.77 -16.59 17.24
N PHE A 564 -24.39 -16.37 15.99
CA PHE A 564 -24.84 -17.12 14.81
C PHE A 564 -23.70 -17.87 14.11
N SER A 565 -22.61 -18.19 14.81
CA SER A 565 -21.47 -18.89 14.19
C SER A 565 -21.90 -20.24 13.59
N GLN A 566 -21.36 -20.55 12.40
CA GLN A 566 -21.59 -21.77 11.62
C GLN A 566 -23.04 -22.00 11.16
N ARG A 567 -23.91 -20.98 11.24
CA ARG A 567 -25.30 -21.05 10.75
C ARG A 567 -25.38 -20.94 9.22
N SER A 568 -24.87 -21.97 8.56
CA SER A 568 -24.90 -22.17 7.10
C SER A 568 -26.30 -22.29 6.49
N ALA A 569 -27.35 -22.51 7.30
CA ALA A 569 -28.75 -22.46 6.89
C ALA A 569 -29.38 -21.05 6.96
N LEU A 570 -28.76 -20.10 7.68
CA LEU A 570 -29.30 -18.75 7.89
C LEU A 570 -29.06 -17.89 6.63
N LEU A 571 -30.15 -17.43 6.02
CA LEU A 571 -30.15 -16.66 4.77
C LEU A 571 -30.48 -15.17 4.98
N GLU A 572 -31.38 -14.88 5.93
CA GLU A 572 -31.81 -13.51 6.28
C GLU A 572 -31.72 -13.27 7.80
N ILE A 573 -31.28 -12.08 8.19
CA ILE A 573 -31.37 -11.60 9.57
C ILE A 573 -31.63 -10.10 9.60
N LYS A 574 -32.51 -9.68 10.51
CA LYS A 574 -32.71 -8.26 10.87
C LYS A 574 -32.28 -8.03 12.32
N LEU A 575 -31.38 -7.08 12.51
CA LEU A 575 -30.74 -6.80 13.79
C LEU A 575 -31.56 -5.87 14.69
N PRO A 576 -31.39 -5.95 16.02
CA PRO A 576 -31.96 -5.01 16.97
C PRO A 576 -31.62 -3.55 16.63
N LYS A 577 -32.63 -2.66 16.61
CA LYS A 577 -32.44 -1.22 16.35
C LYS A 577 -31.52 -0.52 17.36
N THR A 578 -31.40 -1.08 18.57
CA THR A 578 -30.59 -0.54 19.67
C THR A 578 -29.09 -0.86 19.57
N LEU A 579 -28.68 -1.78 18.69
CA LEU A 579 -27.35 -2.39 18.69
C LEU A 579 -26.21 -1.37 18.52
N LYS A 580 -25.17 -1.50 19.35
CA LYS A 580 -23.93 -0.72 19.37
C LYS A 580 -22.73 -1.53 18.91
N SER A 581 -22.69 -2.82 19.23
CA SER A 581 -21.60 -3.73 18.84
C SER A 581 -22.08 -5.08 18.30
N ILE A 582 -21.38 -5.59 17.29
CA ILE A 582 -21.45 -6.99 16.86
C ILE A 582 -20.24 -7.73 17.47
N GLY A 583 -20.51 -8.82 18.18
CA GLY A 583 -19.52 -9.63 18.89
C GLY A 583 -18.51 -10.34 17.99
N THR A 584 -17.45 -10.84 18.62
CA THR A 584 -16.35 -11.58 17.98
C THR A 584 -16.91 -12.83 17.31
N SER A 585 -16.52 -13.10 16.06
CA SER A 585 -17.02 -14.26 15.29
C SER A 585 -18.55 -14.41 15.20
N ALA A 586 -19.34 -13.36 15.44
CA ALA A 586 -20.80 -13.49 15.62
C ALA A 586 -21.54 -14.10 14.41
N PHE A 587 -21.06 -13.89 13.18
CA PHE A 587 -21.55 -14.49 11.94
C PHE A 587 -20.50 -15.37 11.23
N GLN A 588 -19.43 -15.76 11.92
CA GLN A 588 -18.36 -16.58 11.36
C GLN A 588 -18.91 -17.88 10.73
N TYR A 589 -18.59 -18.14 9.46
CA TYR A 589 -19.09 -19.25 8.64
C TYR A 589 -20.61 -19.23 8.34
N CYS A 590 -21.28 -18.06 8.35
CA CYS A 590 -22.64 -17.89 7.80
C CYS A 590 -22.63 -17.88 6.26
N TYR A 591 -22.35 -19.03 5.63
CA TYR A 591 -22.18 -19.13 4.18
C TYR A 591 -23.40 -18.69 3.36
N GLY A 592 -24.62 -18.80 3.91
CA GLY A 592 -25.87 -18.44 3.22
C GLY A 592 -26.30 -16.97 3.33
N LEU A 593 -25.60 -16.15 4.13
CA LEU A 593 -25.99 -14.76 4.40
C LEU A 593 -25.62 -13.86 3.21
N THR A 594 -26.60 -13.55 2.36
CA THR A 594 -26.36 -12.81 1.10
C THR A 594 -26.24 -11.29 1.27
N SER A 595 -26.88 -10.73 2.31
CA SER A 595 -26.91 -9.29 2.62
C SER A 595 -27.34 -9.06 4.07
N MET A 596 -26.99 -7.90 4.63
CA MET A 596 -27.41 -7.52 6.00
C MET A 596 -27.61 -6.01 6.11
N VAL A 597 -28.68 -5.59 6.80
CA VAL A 597 -28.91 -4.20 7.21
C VAL A 597 -28.32 -4.00 8.61
N LEU A 598 -27.31 -3.14 8.72
CA LEU A 598 -26.73 -2.74 10.00
C LEU A 598 -27.50 -1.55 10.59
N PRO A 599 -27.75 -1.51 11.92
CA PRO A 599 -28.47 -0.41 12.55
C PRO A 599 -27.62 0.87 12.61
N GLU A 600 -28.25 2.03 12.40
CA GLU A 600 -27.60 3.36 12.36
C GLU A 600 -26.87 3.76 13.66
N GLY A 601 -27.13 3.05 14.77
CA GLY A 601 -26.49 3.27 16.06
C GLY A 601 -25.20 2.47 16.30
N LEU A 602 -24.79 1.61 15.36
CA LEU A 602 -23.66 0.67 15.55
C LEU A 602 -22.31 1.40 15.55
N THR A 603 -21.52 1.28 16.60
CA THR A 603 -20.19 1.89 16.73
C THR A 603 -19.05 0.94 16.38
N THR A 604 -19.24 -0.37 16.60
CA THR A 604 -18.14 -1.35 16.55
C THR A 604 -18.55 -2.66 15.87
N ILE A 605 -17.69 -3.17 14.99
CA ILE A 605 -17.71 -4.56 14.52
C ILE A 605 -16.45 -5.24 15.04
N ASN A 606 -16.58 -6.23 15.92
CA ASN A 606 -15.44 -6.91 16.55
C ASN A 606 -14.67 -7.81 15.55
N PRO A 607 -13.48 -8.34 15.94
CA PRO A 607 -12.72 -9.23 15.07
C PRO A 607 -13.51 -10.44 14.59
N THR A 608 -13.14 -10.95 13.41
CA THR A 608 -13.73 -12.14 12.74
C THR A 608 -15.26 -12.13 12.58
N ALA A 609 -15.96 -11.01 12.80
CA ALA A 609 -17.42 -10.96 12.87
C ALA A 609 -18.15 -11.61 11.69
N PHE A 610 -17.72 -11.37 10.44
CA PHE A 610 -18.28 -11.96 9.21
C PHE A 610 -17.29 -12.90 8.49
N TYR A 611 -16.32 -13.45 9.23
CA TYR A 611 -15.29 -14.36 8.71
C TYR A 611 -15.91 -15.53 7.92
N TYR A 612 -15.54 -15.67 6.64
CA TYR A 612 -16.07 -16.63 5.66
C TYR A 612 -17.58 -16.50 5.35
N CYS A 613 -18.18 -15.30 5.43
CA CYS A 613 -19.52 -15.03 4.86
C CYS A 613 -19.45 -14.95 3.33
N ARG A 614 -19.21 -16.09 2.67
CA ARG A 614 -18.80 -16.17 1.25
C ARG A 614 -19.80 -15.61 0.24
N ASP A 615 -21.11 -15.69 0.48
CA ASP A 615 -22.12 -15.10 -0.42
C ASP A 615 -22.61 -13.70 0.01
N LEU A 616 -22.00 -13.06 1.01
CA LEU A 616 -22.31 -11.69 1.42
C LEU A 616 -21.92 -10.70 0.30
N LYS A 617 -22.89 -10.29 -0.52
CA LYS A 617 -22.66 -9.49 -1.74
C LYS A 617 -22.48 -8.00 -1.43
N THR A 618 -23.23 -7.51 -0.44
CA THR A 618 -23.28 -6.11 -0.03
C THR A 618 -23.50 -5.99 1.48
N ILE A 619 -22.80 -5.03 2.11
CA ILE A 619 -23.05 -4.62 3.49
C ILE A 619 -22.82 -3.11 3.65
N ASN A 620 -23.84 -2.39 4.11
CA ASN A 620 -23.79 -0.95 4.28
C ASN A 620 -23.29 -0.60 5.69
N LEU A 621 -22.05 -0.13 5.80
CA LEU A 621 -21.46 0.27 7.08
C LEU A 621 -22.01 1.64 7.53
N PRO A 622 -22.58 1.77 8.75
CA PRO A 622 -23.24 3.00 9.19
C PRO A 622 -22.24 4.10 9.58
N ALA A 623 -22.61 5.36 9.37
CA ALA A 623 -21.75 6.53 9.62
C ALA A 623 -21.38 6.75 11.11
N SER A 624 -22.05 6.04 12.02
CA SER A 624 -21.75 5.93 13.45
C SER A 624 -20.43 5.23 13.73
N LEU A 625 -20.06 4.23 12.90
CA LEU A 625 -19.00 3.26 13.13
C LEU A 625 -17.62 3.91 13.28
N THR A 626 -16.89 3.54 14.34
CA THR A 626 -15.54 4.05 14.65
C THR A 626 -14.44 3.02 14.46
N ALA A 627 -14.76 1.72 14.51
CA ALA A 627 -13.77 0.64 14.39
C ALA A 627 -14.29 -0.57 13.60
N LEU A 628 -13.40 -1.16 12.81
CA LEU A 628 -13.55 -2.45 12.14
C LEU A 628 -12.49 -3.40 12.72
N GLY A 629 -12.91 -4.54 13.26
CA GLY A 629 -12.01 -5.54 13.81
C GLY A 629 -11.13 -6.23 12.76
N ARG A 630 -9.97 -6.70 13.21
CA ARG A 630 -9.10 -7.62 12.45
C ARG A 630 -9.90 -8.79 11.85
N GLU A 631 -9.61 -9.15 10.61
CA GLU A 631 -10.25 -10.29 9.89
C GLU A 631 -11.79 -10.22 9.79
N CYS A 632 -12.45 -9.08 10.07
CA CYS A 632 -13.91 -9.06 10.20
C CYS A 632 -14.70 -9.33 8.92
N PHE A 633 -14.11 -9.18 7.71
CA PHE A 633 -14.68 -9.59 6.42
C PHE A 633 -13.77 -10.57 5.65
N TYR A 634 -12.90 -11.31 6.35
CA TYR A 634 -12.02 -12.31 5.75
C TYR A 634 -12.83 -13.34 4.93
N GLU A 635 -12.40 -13.66 3.71
CA GLU A 635 -13.04 -14.61 2.78
C GLU A 635 -14.54 -14.32 2.51
N CYS A 636 -14.97 -13.06 2.56
CA CYS A 636 -16.25 -12.63 2.00
C CYS A 636 -16.16 -12.57 0.46
N THR A 637 -15.98 -13.73 -0.18
CA THR A 637 -15.56 -13.85 -1.59
C THR A 637 -16.50 -13.17 -2.59
N SER A 638 -17.80 -13.09 -2.29
CA SER A 638 -18.81 -12.42 -3.14
C SER A 638 -18.99 -10.91 -2.88
N LEU A 639 -18.32 -10.31 -1.88
CA LEU A 639 -18.49 -8.89 -1.54
C LEU A 639 -18.02 -8.01 -2.71
N GLN A 640 -18.92 -7.27 -3.33
CA GLN A 640 -18.65 -6.54 -4.59
C GLN A 640 -18.16 -5.12 -4.36
N SER A 641 -18.73 -4.42 -3.38
CA SER A 641 -18.35 -3.06 -3.01
C SER A 641 -18.54 -2.80 -1.52
N ILE A 642 -17.70 -1.93 -0.97
CA ILE A 642 -17.87 -1.42 0.40
C ILE A 642 -17.31 0.00 0.55
N THR A 643 -17.97 0.79 1.41
CA THR A 643 -17.52 2.13 1.80
C THR A 643 -17.20 2.13 3.29
N ILE A 644 -15.96 2.47 3.65
CA ILE A 644 -15.56 2.57 5.06
C ILE A 644 -16.03 3.92 5.65
N PRO A 645 -16.70 3.94 6.81
CA PRO A 645 -17.20 5.17 7.44
C PRO A 645 -16.11 6.18 7.81
N LYS A 646 -16.44 7.47 7.70
CA LYS A 646 -15.51 8.61 7.84
C LYS A 646 -14.74 8.70 9.16
N LYS A 647 -15.18 8.01 10.23
CA LYS A 647 -14.52 8.01 11.55
C LYS A 647 -13.44 6.94 11.69
N VAL A 648 -13.39 5.95 10.80
CA VAL A 648 -12.39 4.87 10.84
C VAL A 648 -11.05 5.42 10.37
N THR A 649 -10.04 5.39 11.24
CA THR A 649 -8.69 5.92 10.96
C THR A 649 -7.68 4.85 10.59
N VAL A 650 -7.99 3.57 10.80
CA VAL A 650 -7.12 2.42 10.53
C VAL A 650 -7.94 1.31 9.88
N VAL A 651 -7.40 0.66 8.84
CA VAL A 651 -7.89 -0.66 8.39
C VAL A 651 -7.01 -1.72 9.05
N GLU A 652 -7.63 -2.62 9.81
CA GLU A 652 -6.94 -3.64 10.59
C GLU A 652 -6.36 -4.78 9.72
N ASP A 653 -5.52 -5.63 10.34
CA ASP A 653 -4.88 -6.73 9.61
C ASP A 653 -5.93 -7.67 9.00
N TYR A 654 -5.68 -8.10 7.77
CA TYR A 654 -6.51 -9.03 6.98
C TYR A 654 -8.01 -8.67 6.86
N THR A 655 -8.44 -7.43 7.15
CA THR A 655 -9.88 -7.08 7.27
C THR A 655 -10.74 -7.53 6.08
N PHE A 656 -10.26 -7.38 4.84
CA PHE A 656 -10.92 -7.76 3.59
C PHE A 656 -10.11 -8.82 2.80
N HIS A 657 -9.23 -9.56 3.46
CA HIS A 657 -8.43 -10.58 2.81
C HIS A 657 -9.33 -11.64 2.14
N GLY A 658 -9.06 -11.98 0.87
CA GLY A 658 -9.87 -12.96 0.15
C GLY A 658 -11.24 -12.45 -0.33
N CYS A 659 -11.53 -11.14 -0.28
CA CYS A 659 -12.72 -10.57 -0.92
C CYS A 659 -12.53 -10.51 -2.45
N THR A 660 -12.52 -11.67 -3.10
CA THR A 660 -12.12 -11.82 -4.51
C THR A 660 -12.98 -11.03 -5.51
N SER A 661 -14.26 -10.79 -5.20
CA SER A 661 -15.17 -9.99 -6.03
C SER A 661 -15.15 -8.48 -5.75
N LEU A 662 -14.36 -8.00 -4.78
CA LEU A 662 -14.35 -6.59 -4.38
C LEU A 662 -13.70 -5.73 -5.47
N SER A 663 -14.52 -4.97 -6.21
CA SER A 663 -14.10 -4.13 -7.32
C SER A 663 -14.19 -2.63 -7.03
N GLU A 664 -15.13 -2.21 -6.17
CA GLU A 664 -15.26 -0.81 -5.72
C GLU A 664 -14.96 -0.68 -4.22
N MET A 665 -13.88 0.05 -3.90
CA MET A 665 -13.43 0.28 -2.52
C MET A 665 -13.32 1.78 -2.22
N LYS A 666 -14.09 2.28 -1.24
CA LYS A 666 -14.02 3.68 -0.80
C LYS A 666 -13.42 3.80 0.60
N LEU A 667 -12.21 4.38 0.66
CA LEU A 667 -11.49 4.69 1.90
C LEU A 667 -11.95 6.05 2.48
N PRO A 668 -11.89 6.25 3.80
CA PRO A 668 -12.29 7.51 4.41
C PRO A 668 -11.15 8.54 4.33
N VAL A 669 -11.49 9.80 4.06
CA VAL A 669 -10.52 10.91 3.95
C VAL A 669 -9.64 11.15 5.19
N GLY A 670 -9.99 10.56 6.34
CA GLY A 670 -9.21 10.62 7.60
C GLY A 670 -8.25 9.44 7.83
N LEU A 671 -8.22 8.44 6.94
CA LEU A 671 -7.45 7.21 7.13
C LEU A 671 -5.94 7.49 7.28
N LYS A 672 -5.29 6.84 8.25
CA LYS A 672 -3.86 6.99 8.57
C LYS A 672 -3.04 5.76 8.24
N GLU A 673 -3.62 4.57 8.37
CA GLU A 673 -2.89 3.32 8.25
C GLU A 673 -3.75 2.22 7.62
N ILE A 674 -3.13 1.45 6.72
CA ILE A 674 -3.64 0.17 6.23
C ILE A 674 -2.66 -0.91 6.72
N LYS A 675 -3.15 -1.80 7.58
CA LYS A 675 -2.34 -2.86 8.20
C LYS A 675 -2.11 -4.07 7.27
N GLY A 676 -1.44 -5.09 7.80
CA GLY A 676 -0.89 -6.18 7.00
C GLY A 676 -1.97 -7.02 6.32
N ASN A 677 -1.75 -7.36 5.05
CA ASN A 677 -2.66 -8.18 4.24
C ASN A 677 -4.12 -7.69 4.17
N ALA A 678 -4.41 -6.43 4.54
CA ALA A 678 -5.77 -5.91 4.74
C ALA A 678 -6.73 -6.08 3.55
N PHE A 679 -6.21 -6.03 2.32
CA PHE A 679 -6.92 -6.25 1.06
C PHE A 679 -6.29 -7.36 0.22
N ALA A 680 -5.43 -8.21 0.79
CA ALA A 680 -4.72 -9.22 0.01
C ALA A 680 -5.68 -10.24 -0.62
N ASN A 681 -5.39 -10.65 -1.85
CA ASN A 681 -6.21 -11.45 -2.75
C ASN A 681 -7.53 -10.79 -3.23
N CYS A 682 -7.73 -9.47 -3.07
CA CYS A 682 -8.84 -8.72 -3.71
C CYS A 682 -8.61 -8.57 -5.23
N ARG A 683 -8.70 -9.68 -5.97
CA ARG A 683 -8.28 -9.79 -7.37
C ARG A 683 -9.15 -8.99 -8.36
N ALA A 684 -10.39 -8.66 -8.02
CA ALA A 684 -11.27 -7.81 -8.83
C ALA A 684 -11.04 -6.29 -8.65
N LEU A 685 -10.20 -5.87 -7.70
CA LEU A 685 -9.93 -4.45 -7.42
C LEU A 685 -9.02 -3.86 -8.52
N THR A 686 -9.60 -3.06 -9.42
CA THR A 686 -8.88 -2.47 -10.56
C THR A 686 -8.19 -1.14 -10.26
N SER A 687 -8.70 -0.40 -9.28
CA SER A 687 -8.18 0.89 -8.83
C SER A 687 -8.52 1.13 -7.37
N ILE A 688 -7.67 1.85 -6.63
CA ILE A 688 -8.00 2.33 -5.28
C ILE A 688 -7.46 3.74 -5.05
N GLU A 689 -8.33 4.63 -4.56
CA GLU A 689 -7.95 5.99 -4.15
C GLU A 689 -7.39 5.95 -2.72
N LEU A 690 -6.08 6.17 -2.59
CA LEU A 690 -5.41 6.27 -1.28
C LEU A 690 -5.48 7.73 -0.78
N PRO A 691 -6.12 8.00 0.37
CA PRO A 691 -6.45 9.37 0.77
C PRO A 691 -5.24 10.17 1.28
N ASP A 692 -5.27 11.50 1.09
CA ASP A 692 -4.27 12.49 1.53
C ASP A 692 -3.90 12.49 3.03
N ALA A 693 -4.62 11.72 3.84
CA ALA A 693 -4.35 11.54 5.25
C ALA A 693 -3.40 10.36 5.54
N LEU A 694 -3.21 9.43 4.58
CA LEU A 694 -2.58 8.12 4.77
C LEU A 694 -1.06 8.25 4.95
N THR A 695 -0.52 7.62 5.99
CA THR A 695 0.91 7.72 6.33
C THR A 695 1.63 6.36 6.31
N PHE A 696 0.90 5.25 6.53
CA PHE A 696 1.47 3.90 6.61
C PHE A 696 0.76 2.90 5.68
N LEU A 697 1.55 2.19 4.87
CA LEU A 697 1.15 0.97 4.16
C LEU A 697 1.99 -0.22 4.67
N ARG A 698 1.36 -1.17 5.38
CA ARG A 698 2.07 -2.29 6.02
C ARG A 698 2.20 -3.53 5.12
N SER A 699 2.92 -4.53 5.64
CA SER A 699 3.24 -5.81 5.01
C SER A 699 2.13 -6.33 4.10
N GLN A 700 2.41 -6.39 2.80
CA GLN A 700 1.54 -7.10 1.86
C GLN A 700 0.08 -6.60 1.82
N ALA A 701 -0.18 -5.33 2.20
CA ALA A 701 -1.53 -4.76 2.33
C ALA A 701 -2.47 -5.03 1.14
N PHE A 702 -1.93 -5.07 -0.08
CA PHE A 702 -2.62 -5.35 -1.34
C PHE A 702 -2.02 -6.56 -2.08
N ARG A 703 -1.43 -7.54 -1.37
CA ARG A 703 -0.80 -8.71 -2.00
C ARG A 703 -1.75 -9.42 -2.96
N GLU A 704 -1.29 -9.75 -4.17
CA GLU A 704 -2.08 -10.43 -5.21
C GLU A 704 -3.40 -9.72 -5.60
N CYS A 705 -3.48 -8.39 -5.43
CA CYS A 705 -4.51 -7.57 -6.06
C CYS A 705 -4.21 -7.39 -7.56
N THR A 706 -4.27 -8.48 -8.32
CA THR A 706 -3.90 -8.55 -9.74
C THR A 706 -4.80 -7.74 -10.68
N GLY A 707 -5.92 -7.19 -10.19
CA GLY A 707 -6.74 -6.23 -10.94
C GLY A 707 -6.08 -4.86 -11.08
N LEU A 708 -5.21 -4.46 -10.14
CA LEU A 708 -4.63 -3.12 -10.08
C LEU A 708 -3.69 -2.87 -11.27
N THR A 709 -3.96 -1.81 -12.03
CA THR A 709 -3.14 -1.38 -13.19
C THR A 709 -2.34 -0.10 -12.93
N GLU A 710 -2.85 0.78 -12.08
CA GLU A 710 -2.23 2.06 -11.71
C GLU A 710 -2.48 2.35 -10.23
N ILE A 711 -1.49 2.95 -9.56
CA ILE A 711 -1.57 3.32 -8.14
C ILE A 711 -1.09 4.75 -7.93
N THR A 712 -1.90 5.55 -7.24
CA THR A 712 -1.52 6.88 -6.75
C THR A 712 -1.20 6.80 -5.25
N LEU A 713 -0.01 7.25 -4.87
CA LEU A 713 0.49 7.29 -3.50
C LEU A 713 0.48 8.75 -3.00
N PRO A 714 -0.20 9.07 -1.88
CA PRO A 714 -0.44 10.45 -1.46
C PRO A 714 0.81 11.14 -0.89
N ALA A 715 0.83 12.48 -0.94
CA ALA A 715 1.95 13.32 -0.46
C ALA A 715 2.19 13.26 1.06
N SER A 716 1.36 12.53 1.80
CA SER A 716 1.44 12.23 3.22
C SER A 716 2.18 10.92 3.55
N LEU A 717 2.38 10.04 2.56
CA LEU A 717 2.90 8.70 2.76
C LEU A 717 4.35 8.71 3.27
N GLN A 718 4.63 7.97 4.34
CA GLN A 718 5.91 7.98 5.04
C GLN A 718 6.65 6.66 5.03
N TYR A 719 5.91 5.54 5.03
CA TYR A 719 6.49 4.21 5.21
C TYR A 719 5.68 3.15 4.46
N CYS A 720 6.40 2.28 3.76
CA CYS A 720 5.85 1.14 3.05
C CYS A 720 6.63 -0.14 3.39
N ASP A 721 5.91 -1.22 3.66
CA ASP A 721 6.46 -2.57 3.81
C ASP A 721 5.94 -3.46 2.67
N TYR A 722 6.59 -3.36 1.50
CA TYR A 722 6.29 -4.08 0.24
C TYR A 722 4.78 -4.35 -0.02
N PRO A 723 3.91 -3.31 0.00
CA PRO A 723 2.47 -3.50 0.10
C PRO A 723 1.80 -4.14 -1.13
N PHE A 724 2.39 -4.03 -2.33
CA PHE A 724 1.82 -4.53 -3.59
C PHE A 724 2.55 -5.80 -4.09
N TYR A 725 2.95 -6.68 -3.17
CA TYR A 725 3.56 -7.98 -3.48
C TYR A 725 2.71 -8.79 -4.50
N ASN A 726 3.34 -9.33 -5.54
CA ASN A 726 2.67 -10.06 -6.64
C ASN A 726 1.59 -9.28 -7.43
N CYS A 727 1.52 -7.94 -7.37
CA CYS A 727 0.59 -7.14 -8.19
C CYS A 727 1.10 -6.99 -9.64
N SER A 728 1.09 -8.09 -10.40
CA SER A 728 1.72 -8.23 -11.72
C SER A 728 1.31 -7.21 -12.80
N ASN A 729 0.13 -6.61 -12.64
CA ASN A 729 -0.51 -5.79 -13.67
C ASN A 729 -0.32 -4.28 -13.45
N ILE A 730 0.32 -3.84 -12.35
CA ILE A 730 0.63 -2.43 -12.13
C ILE A 730 1.69 -1.98 -13.16
N LYS A 731 1.35 -0.98 -13.97
CA LYS A 731 2.21 -0.41 -15.03
C LYS A 731 2.58 1.06 -14.80
N ARG A 732 1.83 1.78 -13.97
CA ARG A 732 2.17 3.14 -13.54
C ARG A 732 1.99 3.31 -12.03
N ILE A 733 2.90 4.06 -11.42
CA ILE A 733 2.78 4.54 -10.04
C ILE A 733 2.99 6.06 -10.03
N ASN A 734 2.00 6.81 -9.52
CA ASN A 734 2.11 8.24 -9.28
C ASN A 734 2.39 8.46 -7.79
N CYS A 735 3.62 8.77 -7.41
CA CYS A 735 3.94 9.06 -6.01
C CYS A 735 4.05 10.57 -5.80
N TYR A 736 3.18 11.15 -4.99
CA TYR A 736 3.22 12.59 -4.66
C TYR A 736 4.07 12.92 -3.42
N ALA A 737 4.66 11.91 -2.77
CA ALA A 737 5.55 12.13 -1.63
C ALA A 737 6.86 12.81 -2.08
N SER A 738 7.08 14.04 -1.61
CA SER A 738 8.26 14.85 -1.97
C SER A 738 9.57 14.30 -1.42
N VAL A 739 9.54 13.56 -0.32
CA VAL A 739 10.63 12.68 0.15
C VAL A 739 10.23 11.24 -0.17
N PRO A 740 11.11 10.38 -0.72
CA PRO A 740 10.80 8.97 -0.93
C PRO A 740 10.36 8.29 0.38
N PRO A 741 9.17 7.66 0.44
CA PRO A 741 8.71 6.95 1.63
C PRO A 741 9.70 5.86 2.06
N THR A 742 9.95 5.72 3.35
CA THR A 742 10.85 4.72 3.92
C THR A 742 10.39 3.31 3.58
N LEU A 743 11.29 2.49 3.02
CA LEU A 743 11.01 1.11 2.62
C LEU A 743 11.59 0.12 3.63
N GLU A 744 10.73 -0.73 4.19
CA GLU A 744 11.16 -1.70 5.20
C GLU A 744 12.19 -2.69 4.64
N GLY A 745 13.37 -2.75 5.27
CA GLY A 745 14.51 -3.53 4.79
C GLY A 745 14.90 -3.23 3.33
N ASN A 746 14.67 -2.01 2.85
CA ASN A 746 14.91 -1.55 1.47
C ASN A 746 14.16 -2.38 0.39
N ARG A 747 13.05 -3.04 0.72
CA ARG A 747 12.24 -3.80 -0.25
C ARG A 747 11.35 -2.87 -1.06
N ASP A 748 11.45 -2.97 -2.38
CA ASP A 748 10.61 -2.19 -3.30
C ASP A 748 9.11 -2.49 -3.13
N ILE A 749 8.25 -1.51 -3.44
CA ILE A 749 6.82 -1.62 -3.18
C ILE A 749 6.09 -2.64 -4.09
N LEU A 750 6.67 -2.98 -5.25
CA LEU A 750 6.22 -3.98 -6.22
C LEU A 750 7.09 -5.26 -6.11
N TYR A 751 7.29 -5.75 -4.89
CA TYR A 751 8.13 -6.92 -4.66
C TYR A 751 7.58 -8.17 -5.39
N ASN A 752 8.48 -8.92 -6.03
CA ASN A 752 8.15 -10.06 -6.90
C ASN A 752 7.21 -9.72 -8.10
N VAL A 753 7.28 -8.49 -8.59
CA VAL A 753 6.67 -8.06 -9.87
C VAL A 753 7.77 -7.65 -10.85
N ASP A 754 7.58 -7.98 -12.14
CA ASP A 754 8.43 -7.48 -13.22
C ASP A 754 8.19 -5.97 -13.43
N LYS A 755 9.18 -5.17 -13.02
CA LYS A 755 9.19 -3.71 -13.14
C LYS A 755 9.70 -3.22 -14.50
N SER A 756 10.12 -4.10 -15.42
CA SER A 756 10.71 -3.72 -16.72
C SER A 756 9.85 -2.76 -17.55
N THR A 757 8.52 -2.85 -17.41
CA THR A 757 7.54 -1.99 -18.08
C THR A 757 6.76 -1.10 -17.09
N CYS A 758 7.29 -0.82 -15.90
CA CYS A 758 6.62 0.00 -14.88
C CYS A 758 7.19 1.42 -14.87
N GLU A 759 6.33 2.41 -15.11
CA GLU A 759 6.65 3.83 -14.96
C GLU A 759 6.42 4.28 -13.51
N LEU A 760 7.44 4.89 -12.89
CA LEU A 760 7.31 5.57 -11.62
C LEU A 760 7.39 7.09 -11.84
N LEU A 761 6.25 7.76 -11.73
CA LEU A 761 6.13 9.22 -11.74
C LEU A 761 6.28 9.75 -10.31
N VAL A 762 7.20 10.69 -10.11
CA VAL A 762 7.46 11.36 -8.82
C VAL A 762 7.53 12.88 -9.02
N PRO A 763 7.42 13.74 -7.98
CA PRO A 763 7.49 15.19 -8.19
C PRO A 763 8.86 15.51 -8.81
N PHE A 764 8.91 16.34 -9.85
CA PHE A 764 10.12 16.47 -10.67
C PHE A 764 11.37 16.89 -9.87
N TRP A 765 11.16 17.68 -8.81
CA TRP A 765 12.19 18.08 -7.85
C TRP A 765 12.77 16.93 -7.01
N SER A 766 12.07 15.80 -6.92
CA SER A 766 12.46 14.63 -6.11
C SER A 766 13.07 13.48 -6.92
N VAL A 767 13.03 13.51 -8.26
CA VAL A 767 13.52 12.41 -9.13
C VAL A 767 14.92 11.90 -8.74
N ASN A 768 15.85 12.79 -8.42
CA ASN A 768 17.21 12.42 -7.99
C ASN A 768 17.26 11.82 -6.57
N ASN A 769 16.32 12.18 -5.69
CA ASN A 769 16.22 11.63 -4.33
C ASN A 769 15.65 10.20 -4.38
N TYR A 770 14.64 9.94 -5.22
CA TYR A 770 14.15 8.58 -5.51
C TYR A 770 15.24 7.68 -6.11
N LYS A 771 15.97 8.17 -7.14
CA LYS A 771 17.10 7.45 -7.78
C LYS A 771 18.29 7.14 -6.85
N LEU A 772 18.34 7.76 -5.67
CA LEU A 772 19.39 7.56 -4.66
C LEU A 772 18.88 6.84 -3.39
N THR A 773 17.61 6.43 -3.34
CA THR A 773 17.02 5.77 -2.16
C THR A 773 16.87 4.26 -2.41
N PRO A 774 17.54 3.39 -1.62
CA PRO A 774 17.45 1.94 -1.77
C PRO A 774 16.02 1.40 -1.76
N GLY A 775 15.70 0.56 -2.73
CA GLY A 775 14.38 -0.01 -2.99
C GLY A 775 13.50 0.86 -3.90
N TRP A 776 13.72 2.18 -3.97
CA TRP A 776 13.15 3.03 -5.01
C TRP A 776 14.03 3.07 -6.26
N ASP A 777 15.34 2.90 -6.10
CA ASP A 777 16.32 2.66 -7.17
C ASP A 777 16.07 1.37 -7.97
N ALA A 778 15.22 0.47 -7.49
CA ALA A 778 14.81 -0.76 -8.17
C ALA A 778 13.82 -0.55 -9.34
N PHE A 779 13.37 0.69 -9.59
CA PHE A 779 12.51 1.04 -10.73
C PHE A 779 13.35 1.49 -11.94
N PRO A 780 13.21 0.87 -13.12
CA PRO A 780 14.08 1.17 -14.27
C PRO A 780 13.80 2.53 -14.91
N VAL A 781 12.59 3.07 -14.74
CA VAL A 781 12.15 4.37 -15.25
C VAL A 781 11.54 5.17 -14.11
N ILE A 782 12.31 6.16 -13.63
CA ILE A 782 11.86 7.14 -12.63
C ILE A 782 11.80 8.51 -13.31
N ASN A 783 10.58 8.92 -13.62
CA ASN A 783 10.23 10.07 -14.45
C ASN A 783 9.68 11.23 -13.59
N PRO A 784 9.85 12.49 -14.03
CA PRO A 784 9.13 13.61 -13.45
C PRO A 784 7.64 13.52 -13.74
N SER A 785 6.80 13.75 -12.74
CA SER A 785 5.37 14.02 -12.92
C SER A 785 5.15 15.46 -13.35
N GLU A 786 4.19 15.68 -14.25
CA GLU A 786 3.78 17.01 -14.73
C GLU A 786 2.93 17.78 -13.68
N SER A 787 2.37 17.09 -12.68
CA SER A 787 1.56 17.71 -11.64
C SER A 787 2.40 18.23 -10.47
N GLU A 788 2.39 19.54 -10.24
CA GLU A 788 2.95 20.16 -9.03
C GLU A 788 1.96 20.19 -7.86
N THR A 789 2.45 19.93 -6.64
CA THR A 789 1.69 20.06 -5.39
C THR A 789 1.90 21.44 -4.74
N ASP A 790 0.87 22.01 -4.10
CA ASP A 790 0.96 23.26 -3.33
C ASP A 790 1.83 23.14 -2.05
N ARG A 791 2.31 21.93 -1.75
CA ARG A 791 2.98 21.52 -0.51
C ARG A 791 4.20 20.66 -0.81
N ILE A 792 5.26 20.88 -0.03
CA ILE A 792 6.45 20.04 0.01
C ILE A 792 6.69 19.67 1.48
N ASN A 793 6.39 18.42 1.83
CA ASN A 793 6.59 17.87 3.18
C ASN A 793 7.93 17.12 3.25
N ILE A 794 8.72 17.43 4.28
CA ILE A 794 10.09 16.94 4.44
C ILE A 794 10.26 16.33 5.83
N ARG A 795 10.07 15.01 5.90
CA ARG A 795 10.27 14.14 7.09
C ARG A 795 11.52 13.25 6.97
N GLY A 796 12.51 13.73 6.24
CA GLY A 796 13.73 13.03 5.88
C GLY A 796 14.60 13.93 5.02
N LYS A 797 15.53 13.37 4.24
CA LYS A 797 16.41 14.17 3.39
C LYS A 797 15.73 14.52 2.05
N LEU A 798 15.68 15.81 1.72
CA LEU A 798 15.34 16.32 0.38
C LEU A 798 16.43 17.27 -0.11
N THR A 799 16.97 17.02 -1.31
CA THR A 799 17.84 17.96 -2.02
C THR A 799 17.17 18.42 -3.31
N LEU A 800 16.93 19.73 -3.46
CA LEU A 800 16.68 20.34 -4.77
C LEU A 800 18.03 20.52 -5.48
N ALA A 801 18.10 20.09 -6.75
CA ALA A 801 19.27 20.32 -7.59
C ALA A 801 19.33 21.77 -8.11
N GLU A 802 20.50 22.16 -8.60
CA GLU A 802 20.68 23.39 -9.39
C GLU A 802 19.81 23.36 -10.65
N GLY A 803 19.23 24.50 -11.04
CA GLY A 803 18.27 24.61 -12.15
C GLY A 803 16.88 24.00 -11.89
N ILE A 804 16.67 23.27 -10.78
CA ILE A 804 15.41 22.58 -10.48
C ILE A 804 14.63 23.34 -9.40
N ARG A 805 13.50 23.93 -9.79
CA ARG A 805 12.62 24.76 -8.95
C ARG A 805 11.15 24.50 -9.30
N PRO A 806 10.23 24.37 -8.32
CA PRO A 806 8.79 24.43 -8.55
C PRO A 806 8.38 25.70 -9.30
N THR A 807 7.42 25.61 -10.22
CA THR A 807 6.78 26.77 -10.87
C THR A 807 5.63 27.32 -10.04
N LEU A 808 4.99 26.47 -9.22
CA LEU A 808 4.13 26.92 -8.14
C LEU A 808 4.95 27.61 -7.03
N GLN A 809 4.25 28.29 -6.12
CA GLN A 809 4.82 28.92 -4.94
C GLN A 809 4.48 28.10 -3.66
N PRO A 810 5.11 26.94 -3.43
CA PRO A 810 4.62 25.95 -2.46
C PRO A 810 4.73 26.39 -1.00
N SER A 811 4.00 25.69 -0.15
CA SER A 811 4.19 25.65 1.30
C SER A 811 5.17 24.53 1.66
N VAL A 812 6.39 24.88 2.05
CA VAL A 812 7.45 23.92 2.43
C VAL A 812 7.43 23.71 3.94
N SER A 813 7.39 22.45 4.38
CA SER A 813 7.38 22.08 5.81
C SER A 813 8.45 21.03 6.11
N VAL A 814 9.38 21.37 7.01
CA VAL A 814 10.47 20.50 7.49
C VAL A 814 10.18 20.07 8.94
N PHE A 815 10.14 18.76 9.21
CA PHE A 815 9.73 18.18 10.49
C PHE A 815 10.30 16.75 10.64
N ASP A 816 10.17 16.12 11.81
CA ASP A 816 10.55 14.71 12.06
C ASP A 816 11.98 14.32 11.62
N ASN A 817 13.01 15.09 12.04
CA ASN A 817 14.40 15.00 11.52
C ASN A 817 14.53 15.22 10.00
N GLY A 818 13.64 16.03 9.41
CA GLY A 818 13.76 16.50 8.04
C GLY A 818 15.00 17.38 7.81
N HIS A 819 15.70 17.11 6.71
CA HIS A 819 16.89 17.84 6.29
C HIS A 819 16.71 18.32 4.84
N PHE A 820 16.54 19.62 4.65
CA PHE A 820 16.30 20.25 3.34
C PHE A 820 17.58 20.91 2.81
N ALA A 821 17.90 20.66 1.54
CA ALA A 821 18.99 21.31 0.83
C ALA A 821 18.51 21.91 -0.50
N VAL A 822 18.98 23.11 -0.83
CA VAL A 822 18.72 23.78 -2.11
C VAL A 822 20.05 24.14 -2.76
N LYS A 823 20.34 23.52 -3.92
CA LYS A 823 21.57 23.70 -4.69
C LYS A 823 21.43 24.75 -5.80
N GLY A 824 22.55 25.36 -6.16
CA GLY A 824 22.60 26.42 -7.17
C GLY A 824 22.00 27.74 -6.70
N THR A 825 22.17 28.79 -7.48
CA THR A 825 21.81 30.18 -7.10
C THR A 825 20.39 30.59 -7.49
N ASP A 826 19.64 29.76 -8.21
CA ASP A 826 18.32 30.10 -8.76
C ASP A 826 17.32 30.49 -7.66
N ALA A 827 16.44 31.44 -7.97
CA ALA A 827 15.37 31.86 -7.08
C ALA A 827 14.42 30.70 -6.72
N PHE A 828 13.88 30.73 -5.50
CA PHE A 828 12.82 29.82 -5.08
C PHE A 828 11.87 30.58 -4.17
N SER A 829 10.63 30.76 -4.62
CA SER A 829 9.60 31.50 -3.89
C SER A 829 8.63 30.54 -3.23
N MET A 830 8.43 30.70 -1.91
CA MET A 830 7.52 29.89 -1.11
C MET A 830 6.38 30.74 -0.55
N LYS A 831 5.16 30.22 -0.53
CA LYS A 831 4.03 30.90 0.13
C LYS A 831 4.17 30.81 1.65
N LYS A 832 4.74 29.71 2.13
CA LYS A 832 5.05 29.49 3.54
C LYS A 832 6.26 28.57 3.67
N TYR A 833 7.22 28.94 4.51
CA TYR A 833 8.24 28.04 5.01
C TYR A 833 7.93 27.70 6.47
N THR A 834 8.06 26.43 6.86
CA THR A 834 7.89 25.99 8.24
C THR A 834 8.96 24.99 8.63
N GLN A 835 9.62 25.23 9.75
CA GLN A 835 10.67 24.35 10.28
C GLN A 835 10.36 23.95 11.71
N SER A 836 10.45 22.64 12.00
CA SER A 836 9.92 22.05 13.23
C SER A 836 11.02 21.32 14.00
N HIS A 837 11.08 21.52 15.31
CA HIS A 837 12.08 20.89 16.19
C HIS A 837 11.39 20.14 17.34
N VAL A 838 11.87 18.97 17.73
CA VAL A 838 11.47 18.32 18.99
C VAL A 838 12.60 18.56 19.97
N LEU A 839 12.38 19.35 21.01
CA LEU A 839 13.38 19.65 22.03
C LEU A 839 13.09 18.83 23.28
N ALA A 840 13.99 17.90 23.59
CA ALA A 840 13.81 16.88 24.62
C ALA A 840 14.83 17.03 25.74
N MET A 841 14.45 16.62 26.96
CA MET A 841 15.34 16.66 28.12
C MET A 841 15.86 15.29 28.55
N TYR A 842 17.08 15.31 29.06
CA TYR A 842 17.83 14.23 29.73
C TYR A 842 17.63 12.81 29.19
N ALA A 843 18.58 12.39 28.35
CA ALA A 843 18.99 10.99 28.33
C ALA A 843 19.64 10.63 29.68
N ASN A 844 18.86 10.04 30.59
CA ASN A 844 19.44 9.25 31.67
C ASN A 844 20.02 7.97 31.06
N SER A 845 21.25 7.62 31.48
CA SER A 845 22.18 6.68 30.82
C SER A 845 22.86 7.21 29.54
N SER A 846 24.02 6.62 29.26
CA SER A 846 25.17 7.12 28.49
C SER A 846 25.01 7.24 26.96
N ASN A 847 23.81 7.45 26.42
CA ASN A 847 23.61 7.57 24.97
C ASN A 847 22.55 8.60 24.55
N TYR A 848 23.03 9.61 23.80
CA TYR A 848 22.34 10.54 22.90
C TYR A 848 21.17 11.40 23.42
N ASP A 849 21.33 12.72 23.21
CA ASP A 849 20.25 13.70 23.19
C ASP A 849 19.09 13.23 22.28
N ARG A 850 17.87 13.23 22.82
CA ARG A 850 16.66 12.82 22.10
C ARG A 850 16.05 13.95 21.25
N SER A 851 16.64 15.14 21.27
CA SER A 851 16.13 16.30 20.54
C SER A 851 16.30 16.13 19.04
N GLN A 852 15.21 16.24 18.30
CA GLN A 852 15.15 16.09 16.85
C GLN A 852 15.19 17.48 16.21
N TYR A 853 16.36 17.85 15.68
CA TYR A 853 16.52 19.12 15.00
C TYR A 853 16.45 18.93 13.48
N THR A 854 15.60 19.71 12.83
CA THR A 854 15.56 19.83 11.37
C THR A 854 16.60 20.84 10.88
N SER A 855 17.01 20.72 9.61
CA SER A 855 18.01 21.62 9.00
C SER A 855 17.59 22.13 7.62
N LEU A 856 18.00 23.37 7.29
CA LEU A 856 18.01 23.89 5.92
C LEU A 856 19.41 24.37 5.52
N ILE A 857 19.92 23.92 4.37
CA ILE A 857 21.07 24.54 3.69
C ILE A 857 20.63 25.07 2.32
N SER A 858 20.99 26.32 2.03
CA SER A 858 20.78 26.99 0.75
C SER A 858 22.09 27.52 0.18
N GLU A 859 22.27 27.37 -1.13
CA GLU A 859 23.26 28.08 -1.94
C GLU A 859 22.66 29.30 -2.67
N SER A 860 21.33 29.45 -2.64
CA SER A 860 20.61 30.52 -3.32
C SER A 860 20.32 31.70 -2.37
N THR A 861 21.00 32.81 -2.64
CA THR A 861 20.73 34.14 -2.07
C THR A 861 19.36 34.70 -2.52
N ALA A 862 18.71 34.07 -3.50
CA ALA A 862 17.45 34.47 -4.10
C ALA A 862 16.22 33.68 -3.59
N MET A 863 16.39 32.76 -2.64
CA MET A 863 15.28 32.10 -1.93
C MET A 863 14.43 33.09 -1.11
N ARG A 864 13.10 33.03 -1.20
CA ARG A 864 12.15 33.94 -0.52
C ARG A 864 10.95 33.16 0.02
N ALA A 865 10.35 33.65 1.10
CA ALA A 865 9.06 33.16 1.58
C ALA A 865 8.15 34.30 2.06
N ASP A 866 6.85 34.24 1.80
CA ASP A 866 5.90 35.25 2.28
C ASP A 866 5.73 35.14 3.80
N SER A 867 5.56 33.92 4.29
CA SER A 867 5.53 33.58 5.72
C SER A 867 6.67 32.61 6.08
N VAL A 868 7.35 32.88 7.19
CA VAL A 868 8.28 31.94 7.84
C VAL A 868 7.78 31.71 9.26
N ILE A 869 7.63 30.43 9.64
CA ILE A 869 7.25 30.01 10.98
C ILE A 869 8.22 28.93 11.46
N TYR A 870 8.74 29.06 12.67
CA TYR A 870 9.39 27.97 13.38
C TYR A 870 8.42 27.40 14.40
N THR A 871 8.48 26.09 14.62
CA THR A 871 7.68 25.41 15.65
C THR A 871 8.55 24.46 16.46
N MET A 872 8.27 24.31 17.75
CA MET A 872 8.92 23.30 18.58
C MET A 872 7.98 22.70 19.61
N SER A 873 8.18 21.42 19.94
CA SER A 873 7.71 20.86 21.21
C SER A 873 8.81 20.97 22.25
N ALA A 874 8.48 21.30 23.50
CA ALA A 874 9.45 21.53 24.57
C ALA A 874 8.97 20.97 25.92
N TRP A 875 9.93 20.74 26.83
CA TRP A 875 9.67 20.29 28.19
C TRP A 875 9.42 21.47 29.14
N GLY A 876 8.67 21.21 30.21
CA GLY A 876 8.40 22.17 31.26
C GLY A 876 9.53 22.33 32.27
N GLU A 877 9.37 23.34 33.12
CA GLU A 877 10.08 23.59 34.38
C GLU A 877 11.61 23.86 34.25
N VAL A 878 12.17 23.91 33.04
CA VAL A 878 13.61 24.16 32.81
C VAL A 878 13.89 25.28 31.81
N TRP A 879 14.96 26.04 32.06
CA TRP A 879 15.49 27.08 31.16
C TRP A 879 16.26 26.49 29.97
N MET A 880 15.81 26.87 28.77
CA MET A 880 16.35 26.47 27.47
C MET A 880 17.10 27.64 26.84
N TYR A 881 18.33 27.42 26.37
CA TYR A 881 19.23 28.45 25.88
C TYR A 881 19.13 28.52 24.35
N LEU A 882 18.31 29.46 23.85
CA LEU A 882 17.83 29.48 22.46
C LEU A 882 18.13 30.81 21.73
N SER A 883 18.40 30.72 20.43
CA SER A 883 18.57 31.85 19.52
C SER A 883 17.68 31.69 18.28
N PHE A 884 17.37 32.80 17.61
CA PHE A 884 16.50 32.82 16.43
C PHE A 884 17.25 33.30 15.19
N PRO A 885 17.06 32.70 14.00
CA PRO A 885 17.74 33.13 12.78
C PRO A 885 17.13 34.40 12.14
N PHE A 886 15.91 34.76 12.56
CA PHE A 886 15.14 35.96 12.19
C PHE A 886 14.55 36.63 13.45
N ASP A 887 14.02 37.85 13.30
CA ASP A 887 13.36 38.57 14.41
C ASP A 887 11.96 38.01 14.69
N VAL A 888 11.52 38.06 15.96
CA VAL A 888 10.20 37.62 16.42
C VAL A 888 9.63 38.64 17.41
N LYS A 889 8.35 39.04 17.29
CA LYS A 889 7.66 39.82 18.34
C LYS A 889 7.11 38.85 19.39
N VAL A 890 7.27 39.15 20.68
CA VAL A 890 6.82 38.24 21.77
C VAL A 890 5.30 38.02 21.73
N SER A 891 4.51 39.06 21.43
CA SER A 891 3.05 38.94 21.24
C SER A 891 2.59 38.18 19.98
N ASP A 892 3.49 37.84 19.05
CA ASP A 892 3.20 37.01 17.86
C ASP A 892 3.47 35.50 18.12
N ILE A 893 3.82 35.12 19.36
CA ILE A 893 4.16 33.74 19.75
C ILE A 893 2.89 32.97 20.14
N GLU A 894 2.65 31.83 19.48
CA GLU A 894 1.53 30.93 19.80
C GLU A 894 2.00 29.72 20.62
N VAL A 895 1.28 29.35 21.69
CA VAL A 895 1.60 28.17 22.52
C VAL A 895 0.37 27.27 22.67
N SER A 896 0.56 25.96 22.49
CA SER A 896 -0.52 24.97 22.63
C SER A 896 -0.89 24.70 24.09
N ASP A 897 -2.02 24.00 24.27
CA ASP A 897 -2.41 23.33 25.52
C ASP A 897 -2.56 24.23 26.75
N GLY A 898 -2.59 25.56 26.57
CA GLY A 898 -2.54 26.53 27.67
C GLY A 898 -1.21 26.48 28.44
N GLY A 899 -0.09 26.29 27.74
CA GLY A 899 1.24 26.47 28.29
C GLY A 899 1.55 27.95 28.53
N LEU A 900 2.11 28.27 29.70
CA LEU A 900 2.70 29.57 29.99
C LEU A 900 4.22 29.48 29.79
N TYR A 901 4.83 30.59 29.42
CA TYR A 901 6.26 30.68 29.16
C TYR A 901 6.83 32.00 29.67
N ALA A 902 8.11 32.00 30.00
CA ALA A 902 8.89 33.20 30.31
C ALA A 902 10.10 33.25 29.38
N ILE A 903 10.39 34.43 28.81
CA ILE A 903 11.57 34.68 27.97
C ILE A 903 12.42 35.75 28.66
N ARG A 904 13.74 35.53 28.75
CA ARG A 904 14.68 36.50 29.32
C ARG A 904 15.84 36.79 28.38
N LYS A 905 16.18 38.08 28.28
CA LYS A 905 17.39 38.58 27.63
C LYS A 905 18.51 38.72 28.66
N TYR A 906 19.74 38.43 28.23
CA TYR A 906 20.93 38.67 29.03
C TYR A 906 21.41 40.13 28.92
N ASP A 907 21.75 40.73 30.06
CA ASP A 907 22.30 42.07 30.21
C ASP A 907 23.74 41.99 30.76
N GLY A 908 24.70 42.01 29.82
CA GLY A 908 26.13 42.03 30.13
C GLY A 908 26.60 43.32 30.80
N ALA A 909 25.87 44.44 30.68
CA ALA A 909 26.23 45.69 31.34
C ALA A 909 25.91 45.62 32.84
N THR A 910 24.72 45.13 33.22
CA THR A 910 24.40 44.84 34.64
C THR A 910 25.40 43.82 35.22
N ARG A 911 25.78 42.77 34.46
CA ARG A 911 26.75 41.77 34.94
C ARG A 911 28.14 42.34 35.15
N ALA A 912 28.63 43.19 34.24
CA ALA A 912 29.93 43.85 34.35
C ALA A 912 30.04 44.77 35.58
N GLN A 913 28.92 45.36 36.00
CA GLN A 913 28.79 46.15 37.23
C GLN A 913 28.63 45.29 38.51
N GLY A 914 28.75 43.97 38.41
CA GLY A 914 28.58 43.04 39.54
C GLY A 914 27.13 42.78 39.96
N GLY A 915 26.14 43.27 39.20
CA GLY A 915 24.74 43.16 39.54
C GLY A 915 24.17 41.75 39.35
N THR A 916 23.41 41.26 40.33
CA THR A 916 22.79 39.91 40.36
C THR A 916 21.42 39.85 39.67
N ASN A 917 21.08 40.83 38.83
CA ASN A 917 19.85 40.86 38.04
C ASN A 917 20.18 41.14 36.56
N ASN A 918 21.11 40.33 36.06
CA ASN A 918 21.64 40.26 34.69
C ASN A 918 20.67 39.63 33.68
N TRP A 919 19.53 39.09 34.12
CA TRP A 919 18.48 38.57 33.25
C TRP A 919 17.27 39.49 33.29
N LYS A 920 16.84 40.01 32.13
CA LYS A 920 15.67 40.89 32.03
C LYS A 920 14.52 40.11 31.39
N ASP A 921 13.36 40.10 32.04
CA ASP A 921 12.13 39.55 31.48
C ASP A 921 11.72 40.33 30.21
N MET A 922 11.36 39.60 29.14
CA MET A 922 10.87 40.17 27.89
C MET A 922 9.35 40.32 27.94
N THR A 923 8.84 41.49 27.55
CA THR A 923 7.41 41.80 27.52
C THR A 923 6.78 41.49 26.15
N ASP A 924 5.45 41.43 26.08
CA ASP A 924 4.68 41.19 24.84
C ASP A 924 5.07 42.12 23.67
N ASP A 925 5.40 43.38 23.95
CA ASP A 925 5.84 44.35 22.93
C ASP A 925 7.34 44.25 22.56
N SER A 926 8.10 43.41 23.26
CA SER A 926 9.52 43.21 22.97
C SER A 926 9.73 42.44 21.66
N ILE A 927 10.87 42.72 21.02
CA ILE A 927 11.36 41.98 19.85
C ILE A 927 12.55 41.10 20.29
N LEU A 928 12.50 39.84 19.91
CA LEU A 928 13.60 38.88 19.99
C LEU A 928 14.39 39.01 18.68
N HIS A 929 15.68 39.35 18.76
CA HIS A 929 16.50 39.72 17.62
C HIS A 929 17.31 38.56 17.02
N ALA A 930 17.45 38.59 15.71
CA ALA A 930 18.07 37.55 14.91
C ALA A 930 19.59 37.36 15.23
N GLY A 931 19.95 36.21 15.80
CA GLY A 931 21.32 35.86 16.24
C GLY A 931 21.65 36.24 17.68
N GLU A 932 20.71 36.84 18.42
CA GLU A 932 20.84 37.10 19.86
C GLU A 932 20.41 35.87 20.68
N GLY A 933 21.01 35.68 21.86
CA GLY A 933 20.66 34.60 22.79
C GLY A 933 19.58 35.00 23.79
N TYR A 934 18.66 34.07 24.05
CA TYR A 934 17.59 34.17 25.05
C TYR A 934 17.53 32.89 25.89
N ILE A 935 17.05 33.00 27.13
CA ILE A 935 16.61 31.82 27.89
C ILE A 935 15.08 31.78 27.93
N ILE A 936 14.51 30.60 27.72
CA ILE A 936 13.06 30.36 27.71
C ILE A 936 12.74 29.21 28.65
N GLN A 937 11.75 29.38 29.53
CA GLN A 937 11.22 28.33 30.39
C GLN A 937 9.70 28.22 30.20
N PHE A 938 9.19 26.99 30.13
CA PHE A 938 7.77 26.68 30.08
C PHE A 938 7.27 26.22 31.44
N ASN A 939 6.02 26.51 31.81
CA ASN A 939 5.45 26.03 33.08
C ASN A 939 5.07 24.54 33.08
N LYS A 940 5.06 23.90 31.90
CA LYS A 940 4.74 22.48 31.68
C LYS A 940 5.23 22.07 30.28
N ASN A 941 5.20 20.78 29.96
CA ASN A 941 5.49 20.30 28.60
C ASN A 941 4.48 20.90 27.59
N VAL A 942 4.98 21.40 26.47
CA VAL A 942 4.17 22.01 25.39
C VAL A 942 4.40 21.28 24.06
N ASN A 943 3.31 20.92 23.38
CA ASN A 943 3.39 20.20 22.10
C ASN A 943 3.75 21.12 20.92
N ARG A 944 3.40 22.42 21.00
CA ARG A 944 3.73 23.42 19.99
C ARG A 944 3.93 24.80 20.63
N PHE A 945 5.15 25.31 20.53
CA PHE A 945 5.55 26.70 20.67
C PHE A 945 5.91 27.21 19.27
N ALA A 946 5.22 28.25 18.77
CA ALA A 946 5.36 28.73 17.40
C ALA A 946 5.90 30.17 17.36
N LEU A 947 6.90 30.37 16.51
CA LEU A 947 7.67 31.60 16.34
C LEU A 947 7.50 32.10 14.92
N LYS A 948 6.95 33.30 14.74
CA LYS A 948 6.66 33.89 13.43
C LYS A 948 7.69 34.98 13.11
N ALA A 949 8.30 34.90 11.93
CA ALA A 949 9.29 35.89 11.51
C ALA A 949 8.65 37.25 11.22
N ILE A 950 9.24 38.33 11.75
CA ILE A 950 8.89 39.71 11.41
C ILE A 950 9.98 40.35 10.53
N ASN A 951 9.59 41.39 9.77
CA ASN A 951 10.38 42.06 8.72
C ASN A 951 10.77 41.15 7.53
N ASN A 952 10.72 41.67 6.30
CA ASN A 952 11.11 40.94 5.10
C ASN A 952 12.61 40.66 5.04
N ASP A 953 13.46 41.60 5.44
CA ASP A 953 14.92 41.44 5.27
C ASP A 953 15.49 40.38 6.20
N ASN A 954 15.17 40.44 7.49
CA ASN A 954 15.63 39.46 8.48
C ASN A 954 14.99 38.08 8.25
N LYS A 955 13.73 38.01 7.78
CA LYS A 955 13.10 36.77 7.31
C LYS A 955 13.84 36.15 6.12
N ASN A 956 14.23 36.94 5.12
CA ASN A 956 14.89 36.44 3.91
C ASN A 956 16.36 36.08 4.14
N ARG A 957 17.02 36.73 5.12
CA ARG A 957 18.40 36.42 5.55
C ARG A 957 18.58 34.95 5.92
N LEU A 958 17.54 34.32 6.49
CA LEU A 958 17.43 32.88 6.78
C LEU A 958 17.94 31.98 5.63
N PHE A 959 17.53 32.31 4.40
CA PHE A 959 17.81 31.51 3.23
C PHE A 959 19.10 31.90 2.51
N SER A 960 19.69 33.05 2.87
CA SER A 960 20.72 33.70 2.06
C SER A 960 22.00 32.89 1.91
N GLY A 961 22.35 32.07 2.91
CA GLY A 961 23.59 31.27 2.94
C GLY A 961 24.90 32.06 3.02
N ASN A 962 24.84 33.40 2.99
CA ASN A 962 25.95 34.32 3.15
C ASN A 962 26.52 34.29 4.57
N ALA A 963 27.75 34.78 4.75
CA ALA A 963 28.34 35.00 6.07
C ALA A 963 27.44 35.93 6.92
N LEU A 964 27.28 35.59 8.20
CA LEU A 964 26.45 36.36 9.14
C LEU A 964 27.29 36.89 10.30
N SER A 965 27.37 38.20 10.44
CA SER A 965 28.05 38.88 11.55
C SER A 965 27.05 39.30 12.63
N ARG A 966 27.49 39.25 13.90
CA ARG A 966 26.77 39.81 15.06
C ARG A 966 27.73 40.63 15.91
N GLU A 967 27.40 41.90 16.11
CA GLU A 967 28.15 42.83 16.96
C GLU A 967 28.17 42.37 18.42
N LEU A 968 29.28 42.68 19.11
CA LEU A 968 29.53 42.36 20.50
C LEU A 968 29.71 43.65 21.31
N GLY A 969 28.89 43.80 22.35
CA GLY A 969 28.99 44.91 23.29
C GLY A 969 30.25 44.81 24.15
N GLU A 970 30.92 45.94 24.37
CA GLU A 970 31.96 46.04 25.40
C GLU A 970 31.35 46.54 26.71
N TYR A 971 31.61 45.81 27.79
CA TYR A 971 31.11 46.11 29.13
C TYR A 971 32.28 46.08 30.11
N ILE A 972 32.76 47.26 30.51
CA ILE A 972 33.93 47.39 31.39
C ILE A 972 33.57 46.88 32.79
N SER A 973 34.46 46.07 33.38
CA SER A 973 34.39 45.60 34.76
C SER A 973 35.78 45.65 35.39
N GLU A 974 35.86 45.83 36.71
CA GLU A 974 37.09 45.67 37.49
C GLU A 974 37.54 44.20 37.55
N PHE A 975 36.61 43.25 37.39
CA PHE A 975 36.89 41.82 37.36
C PHE A 975 36.83 41.27 35.93
N ALA A 976 37.92 40.69 35.44
CA ALA A 976 37.97 40.12 34.09
C ALA A 976 36.86 39.08 33.83
N HIS A 977 36.47 38.29 34.84
CA HIS A 977 35.38 37.31 34.72
C HIS A 977 33.97 37.88 34.58
N ASN A 978 33.78 39.20 34.75
CA ASN A 978 32.50 39.89 34.49
C ASN A 978 32.56 40.80 33.24
N ARG A 979 33.75 41.05 32.67
CA ARG A 979 33.94 41.98 31.55
C ARG A 979 33.35 41.44 30.24
N SER A 980 32.62 42.29 29.52
CA SER A 980 32.20 42.12 28.12
C SER A 980 31.59 40.77 27.72
N TRP A 981 30.86 40.11 28.64
CA TRP A 981 30.04 38.96 28.29
C TRP A 981 28.87 39.35 27.39
N ASN A 982 28.69 38.61 26.31
CA ASN A 982 27.60 38.71 25.37
C ASN A 982 26.92 37.34 25.24
N PHE A 983 25.60 37.34 25.00
CA PHE A 983 24.83 36.11 24.78
C PHE A 983 24.30 36.12 23.35
N VAL A 984 24.82 35.19 22.55
CA VAL A 984 24.59 35.07 21.10
C VAL A 984 24.10 33.66 20.79
N GLY A 985 23.88 33.33 19.52
CA GLY A 985 23.66 31.94 19.15
C GLY A 985 23.83 31.68 17.67
N ASN A 986 23.66 30.42 17.29
CA ASN A 986 23.71 29.99 15.90
C ASN A 986 22.67 30.77 15.06
N PRO A 987 23.09 31.59 14.07
CA PRO A 987 22.18 32.41 13.28
C PRO A 987 21.61 31.68 12.06
N TYR A 988 22.00 30.42 11.81
CA TYR A 988 21.60 29.65 10.64
C TYR A 988 20.47 28.65 10.94
N PRO A 989 19.67 28.29 9.92
CA PRO A 989 18.60 27.28 10.04
C PRO A 989 19.11 25.83 10.05
N CYS A 990 20.38 25.59 10.37
CA CYS A 990 21.06 24.30 10.29
C CYS A 990 22.08 24.12 11.41
N TYR A 991 22.74 22.96 11.47
CA TYR A 991 23.87 22.75 12.36
C TYR A 991 25.07 23.61 11.91
N PHE A 992 25.99 23.95 12.82
CA PHE A 992 27.12 24.82 12.50
C PHE A 992 28.43 24.39 13.20
N ASP A 993 29.48 24.10 12.42
CA ASP A 993 30.82 23.78 12.91
C ASP A 993 31.56 25.05 13.38
N ILE A 994 31.89 25.13 14.67
CA ILE A 994 32.44 26.33 15.30
C ILE A 994 33.80 26.77 14.74
N ARG A 995 34.53 25.89 14.04
CA ARG A 995 35.82 26.21 13.36
C ARG A 995 35.68 27.20 12.20
N TYR A 996 34.45 27.52 11.81
CA TYR A 996 34.10 28.48 10.78
C TYR A 996 33.45 29.75 11.36
N MET A 997 33.54 29.95 12.68
CA MET A 997 33.40 31.28 13.26
C MET A 997 34.73 32.02 13.09
N ASN A 998 34.69 33.24 12.54
CA ASN A 998 35.82 34.17 12.61
C ASN A 998 35.85 34.80 14.02
N TYR A 999 36.18 33.95 15.00
CA TYR A 999 36.18 34.24 16.43
C TYR A 999 37.04 33.18 17.12
N THR A 1000 38.20 33.58 17.66
CA THR A 1000 39.20 32.65 18.21
C THR A 1000 38.98 32.33 19.69
N ALA A 1001 38.45 33.29 20.45
CA ALA A 1001 38.26 33.13 21.88
C ALA A 1001 37.25 32.02 22.22
N PRO A 1002 37.41 31.30 23.35
CA PRO A 1002 36.48 30.24 23.73
C PRO A 1002 35.05 30.73 23.93
N VAL A 1003 34.10 29.87 23.58
CA VAL A 1003 32.66 30.06 23.75
C VAL A 1003 32.16 29.19 24.90
N THR A 1004 31.14 29.62 25.64
CA THR A 1004 30.59 28.84 26.75
C THR A 1004 29.14 28.42 26.47
N VAL A 1005 28.90 27.11 26.40
CA VAL A 1005 27.57 26.53 26.16
C VAL A 1005 26.96 26.01 27.46
N TRP A 1006 25.63 26.00 27.54
CA TRP A 1006 24.91 25.25 28.56
C TRP A 1006 24.74 23.79 28.11
N ASN A 1007 25.08 22.82 28.97
CA ASN A 1007 24.96 21.38 28.67
C ASN A 1007 23.76 20.70 29.35
N GLY A 1008 22.94 21.45 30.09
CA GLY A 1008 21.84 20.94 30.92
C GLY A 1008 22.18 20.91 32.41
N ARG A 1009 23.39 20.49 32.79
CA ARG A 1009 23.85 20.32 34.18
C ARG A 1009 24.88 21.37 34.63
N GLY A 1010 25.32 22.23 33.72
CA GLY A 1010 26.30 23.27 33.97
C GLY A 1010 26.75 23.98 32.70
N TYR A 1011 27.67 24.92 32.88
CA TYR A 1011 28.35 25.62 31.80
C TYR A 1011 29.60 24.85 31.37
N MET A 1012 29.85 24.80 30.06
CA MET A 1012 30.98 24.11 29.46
C MET A 1012 31.66 25.06 28.46
N ALA A 1013 32.91 25.41 28.74
CA ALA A 1013 33.72 26.22 27.83
C ALA A 1013 34.28 25.34 26.69
N ILE A 1014 34.30 25.89 25.48
CA ILE A 1014 34.64 25.22 24.23
C ILE A 1014 35.52 26.14 23.39
N SER A 1015 36.68 25.66 22.98
CA SER A 1015 37.63 26.36 22.12
C SER A 1015 37.32 26.09 20.63
N PRO A 1016 37.12 27.13 19.80
CA PRO A 1016 37.03 26.98 18.34
C PRO A 1016 38.30 26.38 17.70
N GLU A 1017 39.44 26.47 18.38
CA GLU A 1017 40.73 25.91 17.93
C GLU A 1017 40.85 24.41 18.28
N ASP A 1018 40.51 24.04 19.51
CA ASP A 1018 40.84 22.72 20.06
C ASP A 1018 39.68 21.69 19.98
N ASP A 1019 38.42 22.14 20.00
CA ASP A 1019 37.28 21.24 20.25
C ASP A 1019 36.54 20.73 19.01
N ASN A 1020 35.98 19.52 19.17
CA ASN A 1020 35.05 18.91 18.22
C ASN A 1020 33.59 19.22 18.59
N TYR A 1021 33.19 20.48 18.41
CA TYR A 1021 31.81 20.92 18.61
C TYR A 1021 31.10 21.35 17.33
N ILE A 1022 29.80 21.06 17.28
CA ILE A 1022 28.86 21.51 16.25
C ILE A 1022 27.65 22.07 16.99
N LEU A 1023 27.38 23.37 16.81
CA LEU A 1023 26.19 24.02 17.31
C LEU A 1023 24.95 23.43 16.62
N LYS A 1024 23.92 23.16 17.41
CA LYS A 1024 22.60 22.77 16.89
C LYS A 1024 21.88 23.99 16.29
N PRO A 1025 20.89 23.81 15.39
CA PRO A 1025 19.99 24.90 15.03
C PRO A 1025 19.42 25.55 16.29
N MET A 1026 19.29 26.88 16.29
CA MET A 1026 18.76 27.66 17.43
C MET A 1026 19.57 27.59 18.74
N GLN A 1027 20.77 27.03 18.78
CA GLN A 1027 21.55 26.94 20.03
C GLN A 1027 22.20 28.29 20.39
N ALA A 1028 21.85 28.82 21.58
CA ALA A 1028 22.52 29.98 22.16
C ALA A 1028 23.74 29.60 23.02
N PHE A 1029 24.68 30.53 23.13
CA PHE A 1029 25.93 30.37 23.87
C PHE A 1029 26.52 31.74 24.26
N PHE A 1030 27.32 31.74 25.32
CA PHE A 1030 28.01 32.93 25.82
C PHE A 1030 29.37 33.12 25.15
N VAL A 1031 29.72 34.38 24.90
CA VAL A 1031 31.04 34.78 24.40
C VAL A 1031 31.54 35.98 25.19
N GLN A 1032 32.81 35.98 25.56
CA GLN A 1032 33.48 37.12 26.19
C GLN A 1032 34.28 37.88 25.13
N LYS A 1033 33.85 39.11 24.81
CA LYS A 1033 34.41 39.91 23.71
C LYS A 1033 35.91 40.23 23.94
N PRO A 1034 36.82 39.79 23.04
CA PRO A 1034 38.24 40.18 23.07
C PRO A 1034 38.45 41.67 22.76
N VAL A 1035 39.55 42.23 23.23
CA VAL A 1035 39.93 43.63 22.90
C VAL A 1035 40.17 43.73 21.40
N GLY A 1036 39.50 44.67 20.73
CA GLY A 1036 39.62 44.89 19.27
C GLY A 1036 38.83 43.92 18.38
N MET A 1037 37.97 43.06 18.94
CA MET A 1037 37.09 42.16 18.17
C MET A 1037 35.62 42.57 18.33
N ASP A 1038 35.14 43.46 17.46
CA ASP A 1038 33.81 44.07 17.59
C ASP A 1038 32.62 43.20 17.17
N ALA A 1039 32.86 42.08 16.47
CA ALA A 1039 31.81 41.16 16.05
C ALA A 1039 32.28 39.71 15.98
N ILE A 1040 31.37 38.77 16.22
CA ILE A 1040 31.50 37.36 15.83
C ILE A 1040 30.93 37.20 14.42
N THR A 1041 31.63 36.51 13.51
CA THR A 1041 31.13 36.25 12.15
C THR A 1041 31.11 34.76 11.84
N PHE A 1042 29.94 34.23 11.49
CA PHE A 1042 29.74 32.83 11.14
C PHE A 1042 29.83 32.65 9.62
N LEU A 1043 30.82 31.91 9.12
CA LEU A 1043 31.11 31.78 7.69
C LEU A 1043 30.27 30.66 7.01
N PRO A 1044 29.92 30.78 5.71
CA PRO A 1044 29.01 29.85 5.01
C PRO A 1044 29.39 28.38 5.08
N GLU A 1045 30.69 28.07 5.15
CA GLU A 1045 31.28 26.73 5.08
C GLU A 1045 31.08 25.94 6.38
N GLY A 1046 30.76 26.62 7.49
CA GLY A 1046 30.45 25.95 8.77
C GLY A 1046 29.12 25.22 8.78
N ARG A 1047 28.21 25.51 7.84
CA ARG A 1047 26.84 24.98 7.80
C ARG A 1047 26.80 23.48 7.51
N GLN A 1048 26.24 22.69 8.43
CA GLN A 1048 26.08 21.24 8.31
C GLN A 1048 24.59 20.83 8.31
N MET A 1049 24.26 19.77 7.57
CA MET A 1049 22.90 19.19 7.58
C MET A 1049 22.61 18.47 8.90
N ASP A 1050 23.64 17.82 9.44
CA ASP A 1050 23.61 16.96 10.62
C ASP A 1050 25.01 16.95 11.26
N THR A 1051 25.21 16.22 12.36
CA THR A 1051 26.49 16.17 13.08
C THR A 1051 27.50 15.15 12.52
N SER A 1052 27.14 14.32 11.53
CA SER A 1052 27.95 13.17 11.09
C SER A 1052 29.11 13.53 10.15
N ILE A 1053 28.99 14.64 9.40
CA ILE A 1053 29.93 15.01 8.32
C ILE A 1053 31.36 15.17 8.84
N ARG A 1054 31.54 15.67 10.07
CA ARG A 1054 32.86 15.90 10.68
C ARG A 1054 33.66 14.62 10.95
N ALA A 1055 33.04 13.44 10.86
CA ALA A 1055 33.75 12.15 10.89
C ALA A 1055 34.51 11.80 9.60
N ARG A 1056 34.39 12.61 8.52
CA ARG A 1056 35.00 12.31 7.20
C ARG A 1056 35.94 13.38 6.65
N MET A 1057 36.08 14.54 7.30
CA MET A 1057 36.94 15.62 6.81
C MET A 1057 38.22 15.72 7.63
N ALA A 1058 39.36 15.57 6.96
CA ALA A 1058 40.66 15.88 7.54
C ALA A 1058 40.73 17.37 7.93
N VAL A 1059 41.25 17.60 9.14
CA VAL A 1059 41.93 18.79 9.68
C VAL A 1059 42.02 20.00 8.74
N ARG A 1060 41.57 21.17 9.24
CA ARG A 1060 41.94 22.50 8.69
C ARG A 1060 43.46 22.64 8.85
N THR A 1061 44.22 22.39 7.79
CA THR A 1061 45.65 22.08 7.87
C THR A 1061 46.45 23.22 8.51
N ALA A 1062 47.17 22.90 9.61
CA ALA A 1062 48.13 23.77 10.29
C ALA A 1062 47.63 25.18 10.68
N ALA A 1063 46.96 25.29 11.84
CA ALA A 1063 46.71 26.58 12.51
C ALA A 1063 46.76 26.53 14.05
N VAL A 1064 47.09 25.38 14.65
CA VAL A 1064 47.32 25.25 16.10
C VAL A 1064 48.79 24.89 16.30
N GLU A 1065 49.45 25.58 17.23
CA GLU A 1065 50.87 25.45 17.52
C GLU A 1065 51.19 24.01 17.96
N SER A 1066 52.15 23.35 17.30
CA SER A 1066 52.32 21.87 17.32
C SER A 1066 52.71 21.25 18.68
N ASN A 1067 52.80 22.07 19.72
CA ASN A 1067 53.33 21.73 21.03
C ASN A 1067 52.35 22.07 22.17
N ARG A 1068 51.05 22.23 21.88
CA ARG A 1068 50.00 22.40 22.90
C ARG A 1068 49.63 21.07 23.59
N THR A 1069 49.48 21.08 24.91
CA THR A 1069 48.99 19.93 25.69
C THR A 1069 47.77 20.34 26.54
N ILE A 1070 46.68 19.58 26.48
CA ILE A 1070 45.39 19.93 27.10
C ILE A 1070 45.09 19.04 28.30
N TYR A 1071 44.63 19.66 29.39
CA TYR A 1071 44.20 19.01 30.63
C TYR A 1071 42.78 19.48 31.00
N ASN A 1072 41.77 18.64 30.76
CA ASN A 1072 40.39 18.83 31.21
C ASN A 1072 40.19 18.23 32.61
N LEU A 1073 39.78 19.05 33.58
CA LEU A 1073 39.52 18.66 34.97
C LEU A 1073 38.05 18.91 35.31
N ALA A 1074 37.42 17.97 36.00
CA ALA A 1074 36.04 18.07 36.45
C ALA A 1074 35.94 18.10 37.99
N LEU A 1075 34.95 18.83 38.49
CA LEU A 1075 34.52 18.87 39.89
C LEU A 1075 33.03 18.50 39.93
N ALA A 1076 32.72 17.30 40.39
CA ALA A 1076 31.35 16.78 40.48
C ALA A 1076 30.80 16.85 41.91
N SER A 1077 29.52 17.16 42.04
CA SER A 1077 28.70 16.86 43.22
C SER A 1077 27.67 15.76 42.87
N SER A 1078 26.72 15.48 43.76
CA SER A 1078 25.57 14.62 43.47
C SER A 1078 24.59 15.18 42.42
N GLU A 1079 24.61 16.49 42.19
CA GLU A 1079 23.60 17.22 41.39
C GLU A 1079 24.23 17.90 40.16
N TYR A 1080 25.43 18.47 40.32
CA TYR A 1080 26.10 19.31 39.34
C TYR A 1080 27.47 18.74 38.94
N THR A 1081 27.95 19.09 37.76
CA THR A 1081 29.34 18.80 37.38
C THR A 1081 29.89 19.96 36.58
N ASP A 1082 31.00 20.48 37.09
CA ASP A 1082 31.66 21.68 36.61
C ASP A 1082 33.04 21.33 36.04
N ASN A 1083 33.48 22.04 35.00
CA ASN A 1083 34.66 21.68 34.23
C ASN A 1083 35.58 22.89 34.03
N THR A 1084 36.89 22.69 34.20
CA THR A 1084 37.94 23.66 33.83
C THR A 1084 38.96 23.00 32.90
N ARG A 1085 39.55 23.77 32.00
CA ARG A 1085 40.64 23.33 31.13
C ARG A 1085 41.91 24.13 31.43
N ILE A 1086 43.03 23.43 31.35
CA ILE A 1086 44.35 24.04 31.29
C ILE A 1086 44.99 23.64 29.95
N VAL A 1087 45.64 24.60 29.30
CA VAL A 1087 46.37 24.39 28.05
C VAL A 1087 47.82 24.78 28.29
N VAL A 1088 48.76 23.85 28.13
CA VAL A 1088 50.19 24.14 28.18
C VAL A 1088 50.65 24.45 26.77
N ASN A 1089 51.17 25.65 26.53
CA ASN A 1089 51.62 26.12 25.22
C ASN A 1089 52.98 26.86 25.35
N PRO A 1090 54.08 26.33 24.76
CA PRO A 1090 55.40 26.96 24.81
C PRO A 1090 55.50 28.37 24.22
N ALA A 1091 54.54 28.81 23.39
CA ALA A 1091 54.56 30.14 22.77
C ALA A 1091 54.02 31.27 23.67
N MET A 1092 53.37 30.94 24.79
CA MET A 1092 52.56 31.88 25.56
C MET A 1092 53.28 32.62 26.69
N SER A 1093 52.71 33.76 27.08
CA SER A 1093 53.16 34.56 28.22
C SER A 1093 52.48 34.12 29.53
N MET A 1094 52.97 34.62 30.67
CA MET A 1094 52.33 34.45 31.99
C MET A 1094 51.21 35.48 32.28
N GLY A 1095 50.91 36.39 31.34
CA GLY A 1095 49.84 37.38 31.45
C GLY A 1095 48.59 36.97 30.66
N TYR A 1096 47.43 37.33 31.20
CA TYR A 1096 46.10 37.05 30.63
C TYR A 1096 45.95 37.51 29.17
N ASP A 1097 45.63 36.58 28.28
CA ASP A 1097 45.23 36.86 26.89
C ASP A 1097 43.77 36.43 26.67
N MET A 1098 42.85 37.40 26.70
CA MET A 1098 41.41 37.18 26.48
C MET A 1098 41.05 36.61 25.09
N ALA A 1099 42.01 36.50 24.15
CA ALA A 1099 41.80 35.78 22.90
C ALA A 1099 41.99 34.24 23.03
N ARG A 1100 42.56 33.76 24.14
CA ARG A 1100 42.90 32.34 24.37
C ARG A 1100 42.49 31.83 25.76
N ASP A 1101 42.71 32.63 26.80
CA ASP A 1101 42.21 32.41 28.16
C ASP A 1101 40.71 32.72 28.23
N ALA A 1102 39.92 31.76 28.74
CA ALA A 1102 38.51 31.99 29.04
C ALA A 1102 38.36 32.31 30.52
N ALA A 1103 37.94 33.54 30.83
CA ALA A 1103 37.39 33.82 32.15
C ALA A 1103 36.09 33.00 32.34
N LYS A 1104 35.73 32.71 33.59
CA LYS A 1104 34.65 31.76 33.86
C LYS A 1104 33.26 32.41 33.79
N PHE A 1105 32.39 31.90 32.92
CA PHE A 1105 30.96 32.15 33.04
C PHE A 1105 30.40 31.38 34.23
N MET A 1106 30.31 32.06 35.39
CA MET A 1106 29.74 31.49 36.60
C MET A 1106 28.21 31.60 36.58
N SER A 1107 27.53 30.54 37.05
CA SER A 1107 26.08 30.55 37.25
C SER A 1107 25.65 31.64 38.24
N ASP A 1108 24.44 32.17 38.04
CA ASP A 1108 23.77 33.04 39.02
C ASP A 1108 23.13 32.20 40.15
N ASP A 1109 22.96 30.88 39.94
CA ASP A 1109 22.65 29.91 40.99
C ASP A 1109 23.89 29.66 41.86
N LYS A 1110 23.72 29.92 43.17
CA LYS A 1110 24.77 29.87 44.18
C LYS A 1110 25.05 28.46 44.70
N GLU A 1111 24.22 27.45 44.43
CA GLU A 1111 24.52 26.07 44.83
C GLU A 1111 25.51 25.36 43.88
N VAL A 1112 25.64 25.85 42.65
CA VAL A 1112 26.47 25.22 41.61
C VAL A 1112 27.97 25.38 41.92
N PRO A 1113 28.71 24.29 42.19
CA PRO A 1113 30.14 24.36 42.49
C PRO A 1113 30.93 24.90 41.30
N GLN A 1114 32.05 25.58 41.56
CA GLN A 1114 32.95 26.08 40.52
C GLN A 1114 34.37 25.64 40.80
N LEU A 1115 34.96 24.86 39.89
CA LEU A 1115 36.41 24.71 39.76
C LEU A 1115 36.96 25.81 38.85
N PHE A 1116 38.11 26.36 39.20
CA PHE A 1116 38.85 27.31 38.37
C PHE A 1116 40.34 27.25 38.71
N SER A 1117 41.15 27.67 37.75
CA SER A 1117 42.60 27.80 37.92
C SER A 1117 42.98 29.26 38.17
N LEU A 1118 44.09 29.48 38.88
CA LEU A 1118 44.50 30.79 39.41
C LEU A 1118 45.83 31.28 38.81
N ASP A 1119 45.94 32.57 38.52
CA ASP A 1119 47.21 33.23 38.18
C ASP A 1119 47.95 33.79 39.41
N ALA A 1120 49.08 34.47 39.16
CA ALA A 1120 49.89 35.10 40.21
C ALA A 1120 49.20 36.32 40.89
N SER A 1121 48.06 36.78 40.36
CA SER A 1121 47.22 37.84 40.91
C SER A 1121 45.94 37.30 41.57
N SER A 1122 45.83 35.97 41.73
CA SER A 1122 44.64 35.25 42.19
C SER A 1122 43.38 35.44 41.30
N MET A 1123 43.56 35.78 40.03
CA MET A 1123 42.47 35.88 39.06
C MET A 1123 42.03 34.48 38.60
N ARG A 1124 40.72 34.30 38.37
CA ARG A 1124 40.06 32.98 38.22
C ARG A 1124 39.67 32.68 36.76
N TYR A 1125 40.13 31.55 36.24
CA TYR A 1125 39.97 31.15 34.83
C TYR A 1125 39.29 29.79 34.67
N ALA A 1126 38.45 29.66 33.63
CA ALA A 1126 37.82 28.41 33.21
C ALA A 1126 38.64 27.67 32.15
N ILE A 1127 39.22 28.41 31.20
CA ILE A 1127 40.29 27.94 30.31
C ILE A 1127 41.50 28.85 30.55
N ASN A 1128 42.67 28.26 30.75
CA ASN A 1128 43.89 28.95 31.18
C ASN A 1128 45.08 28.41 30.37
N GLU A 1129 45.65 29.23 29.50
CA GLU A 1129 46.78 28.86 28.66
C GLU A 1129 48.10 29.37 29.25
N ARG A 1130 49.14 28.51 29.35
CA ARG A 1130 50.40 28.85 30.01
C ARG A 1130 51.64 28.31 29.30
N PRO A 1131 52.78 29.02 29.36
CA PRO A 1131 54.09 28.43 29.07
C PRO A 1131 54.39 27.25 30.00
N VAL A 1132 55.36 26.42 29.60
CA VAL A 1132 55.79 25.18 30.29
C VAL A 1132 56.49 25.43 31.66
N GLY A 1133 56.27 26.58 32.29
CA GLY A 1133 56.98 27.02 33.49
C GLY A 1133 56.56 26.28 34.76
N THR A 1134 57.52 25.62 35.42
CA THR A 1134 57.41 24.90 36.73
C THR A 1134 56.44 23.72 36.82
N GLY A 1135 55.42 23.63 35.96
CA GLY A 1135 54.36 22.62 36.04
C GLY A 1135 53.33 22.85 37.15
N ILE A 1136 53.53 23.84 38.04
CA ILE A 1136 52.66 24.07 39.21
C ILE A 1136 51.54 25.05 38.87
N ILE A 1137 50.29 24.65 39.09
CA ILE A 1137 49.10 25.50 38.87
C ILE A 1137 48.21 25.44 40.12
N PRO A 1138 47.96 26.57 40.81
CA PRO A 1138 47.00 26.61 41.91
C PRO A 1138 45.57 26.49 41.38
N LEU A 1139 44.74 25.73 42.12
CA LEU A 1139 43.31 25.58 41.85
C LEU A 1139 42.51 26.17 43.00
N GLY A 1140 41.48 26.93 42.67
CA GLY A 1140 40.45 27.32 43.62
C GLY A 1140 39.16 26.57 43.33
N VAL A 1141 38.39 26.33 44.40
CA VAL A 1141 37.01 25.86 44.26
C VAL A 1141 36.06 26.76 45.03
N TYR A 1142 34.94 27.09 44.41
CA TYR A 1142 33.74 27.59 45.07
C TYR A 1142 32.80 26.43 45.35
N ILE A 1143 32.36 26.33 46.59
CA ILE A 1143 31.43 25.34 47.09
C ILE A 1143 30.17 26.08 47.53
N GLY A 1144 29.07 25.88 46.79
CA GLY A 1144 27.82 26.59 47.03
C GLY A 1144 27.02 26.10 48.24
N LYS A 1145 27.21 24.83 48.59
CA LYS A 1145 26.37 24.03 49.50
C LYS A 1145 27.30 23.06 50.24
N ALA A 1146 27.08 22.82 51.53
CA ALA A 1146 27.91 21.85 52.26
C ALA A 1146 27.66 20.44 51.70
N GLY A 1147 28.73 19.69 51.37
CA GLY A 1147 28.58 18.42 50.67
C GLY A 1147 29.88 17.70 50.32
N SER A 1148 29.75 16.60 49.58
CA SER A 1148 30.87 15.81 49.05
C SER A 1148 31.09 16.13 47.57
N TYR A 1149 32.36 16.28 47.21
CA TYR A 1149 32.81 16.74 45.89
C TYR A 1149 33.95 15.87 45.37
N THR A 1150 33.92 15.52 44.09
CA THR A 1150 34.90 14.63 43.44
C THR A 1150 35.64 15.36 42.33
N PHE A 1151 36.97 15.39 42.43
CA PHE A 1151 37.89 15.73 41.34
C PHE A 1151 38.15 14.52 40.44
N SER A 1152 38.07 14.72 39.12
CA SER A 1152 38.45 13.74 38.11
C SER A 1152 39.08 14.39 36.87
N LEU A 1153 39.73 13.59 36.04
CA LEU A 1153 40.11 13.97 34.67
C LEU A 1153 38.95 13.66 33.70
N GLY A 1154 38.83 14.47 32.64
CA GLY A 1154 37.90 14.21 31.54
C GLY A 1154 38.33 13.05 30.61
N GLU A 1155 37.48 12.72 29.64
CA GLU A 1155 37.74 11.66 28.66
C GLU A 1155 38.88 12.01 27.67
N ASN A 1156 39.42 10.99 26.98
CA ASN A 1156 40.47 11.08 25.94
C ASN A 1156 41.85 11.59 26.41
N MET A 1157 42.31 11.13 27.59
CA MET A 1157 43.54 11.57 28.27
C MET A 1157 44.83 10.76 27.96
N GLU A 1158 44.85 9.96 26.89
CA GLU A 1158 45.99 9.08 26.58
C GLU A 1158 47.31 9.82 26.33
N GLN A 1159 47.25 11.10 25.91
CA GLN A 1159 48.40 11.91 25.49
C GLN A 1159 48.88 12.94 26.53
N CYS A 1160 48.19 13.10 27.67
CA CYS A 1160 48.59 14.08 28.69
C CYS A 1160 49.65 13.53 29.66
N GLY A 1161 50.28 14.39 30.45
CA GLY A 1161 51.29 14.02 31.45
C GLY A 1161 50.75 13.31 32.70
N GLU A 1162 51.62 13.06 33.69
CA GLU A 1162 51.18 12.63 35.03
C GLU A 1162 50.66 13.86 35.79
N VAL A 1163 49.38 13.83 36.22
CA VAL A 1163 48.72 14.93 36.94
C VAL A 1163 48.62 14.60 38.42
N LEU A 1164 49.36 15.33 39.26
CA LEU A 1164 49.34 15.20 40.72
C LEU A 1164 48.52 16.34 41.34
N LEU A 1165 47.38 16.01 41.97
CA LEU A 1165 46.60 16.93 42.79
C LEU A 1165 47.10 16.90 44.24
N ILE A 1166 47.19 18.07 44.87
CA ILE A 1166 47.61 18.24 46.26
C ILE A 1166 46.52 19.01 47.01
N ASP A 1167 45.94 18.39 48.03
CA ASP A 1167 45.09 19.06 49.02
C ASP A 1167 45.95 19.48 50.21
N LYS A 1168 46.24 20.79 50.30
CA LYS A 1168 47.09 21.39 51.33
C LYS A 1168 46.43 21.41 52.71
N GLN A 1169 45.10 21.29 52.79
CA GLN A 1169 44.35 21.21 54.04
C GLN A 1169 44.32 19.77 54.57
N ALA A 1170 44.05 18.79 53.70
CA ALA A 1170 44.07 17.36 54.06
C ALA A 1170 45.50 16.78 54.17
N LYS A 1171 46.50 17.46 53.58
CA LYS A 1171 47.89 16.99 53.40
C LYS A 1171 47.95 15.67 52.60
N GLN A 1172 47.17 15.60 51.53
CA GLN A 1172 47.10 14.44 50.64
C GLN A 1172 47.56 14.82 49.23
N GLU A 1173 48.26 13.89 48.57
CA GLU A 1173 48.67 13.99 47.17
C GLU A 1173 48.06 12.81 46.40
N VAL A 1174 47.40 13.05 45.26
CA VAL A 1174 46.63 12.06 44.50
C VAL A 1174 46.94 12.18 43.01
N ARG A 1175 47.19 11.04 42.35
CA ARG A 1175 47.49 10.99 40.92
C ARG A 1175 46.19 10.82 40.12
N LEU A 1176 45.64 11.92 39.62
CA LEU A 1176 44.30 11.94 38.98
C LEU A 1176 44.18 11.09 37.70
N LYS A 1177 45.30 10.63 37.14
CA LYS A 1177 45.32 9.62 36.05
C LYS A 1177 45.00 8.20 36.51
N ARG A 1178 45.05 7.92 37.81
CA ARG A 1178 44.94 6.57 38.40
C ARG A 1178 43.66 6.41 39.23
N GLU A 1179 43.24 7.47 39.92
CA GLU A 1179 42.07 7.48 40.78
C GLU A 1179 41.45 8.90 40.88
N ASN A 1180 40.15 8.96 41.16
CA ASN A 1180 39.44 10.22 41.40
C ASN A 1180 39.56 10.62 42.89
N TYR A 1181 39.77 11.89 43.19
CA TYR A 1181 39.87 12.38 44.57
C TYR A 1181 38.53 12.93 45.07
N THR A 1182 37.98 12.36 46.14
CA THR A 1182 36.74 12.85 46.76
C THR A 1182 37.02 13.49 48.12
N PHE A 1183 36.49 14.69 48.33
CA PHE A 1183 36.59 15.44 49.58
C PHE A 1183 35.23 15.93 50.07
N VAL A 1184 35.19 16.41 51.32
CA VAL A 1184 34.04 17.13 51.89
C VAL A 1184 34.42 18.58 52.12
N ALA A 1185 33.47 19.49 51.92
CA ALA A 1185 33.62 20.92 52.17
C ALA A 1185 32.30 21.56 52.58
N ASP A 1186 32.39 22.63 53.37
CA ASP A 1186 31.28 23.53 53.68
C ASP A 1186 31.08 24.56 52.56
N ALA A 1187 29.97 25.30 52.60
CA ALA A 1187 29.74 26.39 51.66
C ALA A 1187 30.79 27.51 51.85
N GLY A 1188 31.53 27.85 50.80
CA GLY A 1188 32.69 28.74 50.88
C GLY A 1188 33.53 28.78 49.61
N THR A 1189 34.66 29.51 49.64
CA THR A 1189 35.64 29.54 48.54
C THR A 1189 37.03 29.18 49.05
N TYR A 1190 37.74 28.34 48.31
CA TYR A 1190 38.98 27.69 48.75
C TYR A 1190 40.15 27.95 47.79
N ASP A 1191 40.46 29.23 47.52
CA ASP A 1191 41.47 29.69 46.55
C ASP A 1191 42.94 29.28 46.86
N SER A 1192 43.20 28.61 47.98
CA SER A 1192 44.56 28.19 48.38
C SER A 1192 44.63 26.76 48.93
N ARG A 1193 43.54 26.00 48.86
CA ARG A 1193 43.50 24.60 49.32
C ARG A 1193 44.16 23.65 48.32
N PHE A 1194 43.94 23.87 47.03
CA PHE A 1194 44.32 22.92 45.98
C PHE A 1194 45.45 23.43 45.09
N GLU A 1195 46.29 22.51 44.66
CA GLU A 1195 47.36 22.73 43.68
C GLU A 1195 47.48 21.48 42.83
N ILE A 1196 47.70 21.63 41.54
CA ILE A 1196 48.09 20.54 40.65
C ILE A 1196 49.50 20.75 40.14
N ARG A 1197 50.22 19.64 39.94
CA ARG A 1197 51.52 19.60 39.28
C ARG A 1197 51.41 18.73 38.04
N LEU A 1198 51.71 19.33 36.89
CA LEU A 1198 51.74 18.70 35.58
C LEU A 1198 53.17 18.21 35.30
N ASP A 1199 53.31 16.93 34.95
CA ASP A 1199 54.59 16.25 34.71
C ASP A 1199 55.63 16.48 35.81
N VAL A 1200 55.33 15.93 36.98
CA VAL A 1200 56.29 15.76 38.06
C VAL A 1200 57.49 14.95 37.56
N THR A 1201 58.68 15.55 37.50
CA THR A 1201 59.92 14.83 37.18
C THR A 1201 60.27 13.88 38.33
N SER A 1202 59.73 12.66 38.28
CA SER A 1202 59.97 11.63 39.28
C SER A 1202 61.40 11.08 39.16
N THR A 1203 62.37 11.80 39.73
CA THR A 1203 63.70 11.30 40.05
C THR A 1203 63.61 10.30 41.21
N GLY A 1204 63.00 9.15 40.94
CA GLY A 1204 62.71 8.09 41.89
C GLY A 1204 62.31 6.83 41.14
N VAL A 1205 63.06 5.75 41.36
CA VAL A 1205 62.84 4.46 40.68
C VAL A 1205 61.71 3.71 41.37
N GLU A 1206 60.63 3.43 40.65
CA GLU A 1206 59.78 2.27 40.91
C GLU A 1206 59.56 1.48 39.62
N THR A 1207 60.04 0.24 39.61
CA THR A 1207 59.92 -0.71 38.50
C THR A 1207 58.60 -1.48 38.61
N GLY A 1208 57.79 -1.43 37.56
CA GLY A 1208 56.61 -2.29 37.37
C GLY A 1208 56.53 -2.74 35.91
N GLU A 1209 56.71 -4.03 35.65
CA GLU A 1209 56.91 -4.58 34.31
C GLU A 1209 55.60 -4.91 33.56
N MET A 1210 55.71 -5.02 32.22
CA MET A 1210 55.01 -5.93 31.29
C MET A 1210 55.24 -5.40 29.85
N ILE A 1211 56.47 -5.41 29.34
CA ILE A 1211 57.09 -6.53 28.59
C ILE A 1211 56.35 -6.87 27.27
N SER A 1212 56.93 -6.46 26.15
CA SER A 1212 57.20 -7.38 25.04
C SER A 1212 58.71 -7.34 24.72
N ALA A 1213 59.31 -8.48 24.41
CA ALA A 1213 60.78 -8.66 24.51
C ALA A 1213 61.56 -8.45 23.20
N THR A 1214 60.91 -8.04 22.11
CA THR A 1214 61.57 -7.80 20.81
C THR A 1214 62.01 -6.35 20.68
N THR A 1215 63.28 -6.12 20.30
CA THR A 1215 63.78 -4.78 19.95
C THR A 1215 64.59 -4.82 18.66
N VAL A 1216 64.45 -3.76 17.85
CA VAL A 1216 65.18 -3.56 16.59
C VAL A 1216 65.88 -2.20 16.64
N LYS A 1217 67.18 -2.18 16.37
CA LYS A 1217 68.02 -0.97 16.32
C LYS A 1217 68.84 -0.92 15.04
N GLY A 1218 69.17 0.30 14.61
CA GLY A 1218 70.11 0.55 13.53
C GLY A 1218 71.44 0.97 14.15
N GLY A 1219 72.49 0.21 13.85
CA GLY A 1219 73.86 0.56 14.18
C GLY A 1219 74.55 1.24 13.00
N ASN A 1220 75.86 1.40 13.10
CA ASN A 1220 76.69 1.79 11.96
C ASN A 1220 76.76 0.61 10.98
N GLN A 1221 76.19 0.77 9.78
CA GLN A 1221 76.19 -0.21 8.69
C GLN A 1221 75.65 -1.61 9.06
N GLN A 1222 74.79 -1.71 10.07
CA GLN A 1222 74.12 -2.94 10.48
C GLN A 1222 72.77 -2.68 11.15
N ILE A 1223 71.89 -3.69 11.15
CA ILE A 1223 70.66 -3.74 11.94
C ILE A 1223 70.85 -4.77 13.05
N GLU A 1224 70.57 -4.40 14.29
CA GLU A 1224 70.65 -5.26 15.48
C GLU A 1224 69.23 -5.61 15.95
N ILE A 1225 68.96 -6.90 16.17
CA ILE A 1225 67.63 -7.42 16.49
C ILE A 1225 67.72 -8.37 17.69
N THR A 1226 67.22 -7.93 18.84
CA THR A 1226 67.04 -8.82 20.02
C THR A 1226 65.63 -9.40 19.96
N THR A 1227 65.51 -10.73 19.91
CA THR A 1227 64.22 -11.45 19.87
C THR A 1227 64.43 -12.93 20.22
N GLU A 1228 63.35 -13.69 20.44
CA GLU A 1228 63.48 -15.11 20.78
C GLU A 1228 64.01 -15.98 19.63
N LYS A 1229 64.86 -16.96 19.99
CA LYS A 1229 65.39 -17.98 19.07
C LYS A 1229 64.24 -18.80 18.47
N GLY A 1230 64.12 -18.76 17.15
CA GLY A 1230 63.01 -19.34 16.40
C GLY A 1230 62.10 -18.31 15.72
N ASN A 1231 62.16 -17.03 16.11
CA ASN A 1231 61.36 -15.98 15.46
C ASN A 1231 61.80 -15.71 14.03
N LEU A 1232 60.82 -15.51 13.15
CA LEU A 1232 61.05 -15.22 11.74
C LEU A 1232 61.33 -13.74 11.51
N ILE A 1233 62.52 -13.42 11.02
CA ILE A 1233 62.96 -12.05 10.69
C ILE A 1233 62.90 -11.84 9.18
N THR A 1234 62.36 -10.71 8.73
CA THR A 1234 62.42 -10.28 7.31
C THR A 1234 62.69 -8.77 7.23
N VAL A 1235 63.69 -8.39 6.44
CA VAL A 1235 64.16 -7.01 6.28
C VAL A 1235 63.83 -6.49 4.88
N TYR A 1236 63.25 -5.30 4.80
CA TYR A 1236 62.91 -4.58 3.58
C TYR A 1236 63.62 -3.22 3.53
N GLY A 1237 64.19 -2.89 2.37
CA GLY A 1237 64.73 -1.54 2.11
C GLY A 1237 63.63 -0.55 1.70
N THR A 1238 64.00 0.73 1.58
CA THR A 1238 63.10 1.85 1.24
C THR A 1238 62.23 1.66 0.00
N THR A 1239 62.68 0.86 -0.98
CA THR A 1239 61.96 0.59 -2.23
C THR A 1239 60.94 -0.55 -2.13
N GLY A 1240 60.70 -1.10 -0.93
CA GLY A 1240 59.86 -2.29 -0.73
C GLY A 1240 60.52 -3.61 -1.15
N GLN A 1241 61.72 -3.55 -1.74
CA GLN A 1241 62.52 -4.73 -2.05
C GLN A 1241 63.02 -5.40 -0.75
N LYS A 1242 62.76 -6.71 -0.65
CA LYS A 1242 63.09 -7.55 0.49
C LYS A 1242 64.59 -7.92 0.45
N GLN A 1243 65.39 -7.36 1.34
CA GLN A 1243 66.85 -7.59 1.37
C GLN A 1243 67.23 -8.92 2.05
N THR A 1244 66.52 -9.35 3.10
CA THR A 1244 66.85 -10.59 3.84
C THR A 1244 65.60 -11.24 4.44
N LYS A 1245 65.59 -12.57 4.56
CA LYS A 1245 64.67 -13.34 5.42
C LYS A 1245 65.42 -14.51 6.03
N LEU A 1246 65.36 -14.62 7.36
CA LEU A 1246 66.03 -15.66 8.14
C LEU A 1246 65.19 -15.99 9.39
N ILE A 1247 65.56 -17.07 10.09
CA ILE A 1247 65.02 -17.40 11.41
C ILE A 1247 66.11 -17.09 12.44
N ALA A 1248 65.76 -16.46 13.56
CA ALA A 1248 66.69 -16.14 14.63
C ALA A 1248 67.27 -17.43 15.22
N THR A 1249 68.56 -17.70 15.00
CA THR A 1249 69.27 -18.86 15.57
C THR A 1249 69.79 -18.60 16.98
N GLU A 1250 69.78 -17.35 17.44
CA GLU A 1250 70.28 -16.85 18.71
C GLU A 1250 69.40 -15.67 19.17
N SER A 1251 69.48 -15.28 20.44
CA SER A 1251 68.61 -14.25 21.02
C SER A 1251 68.91 -12.81 20.57
N SER A 1252 70.04 -12.62 19.87
CA SER A 1252 70.43 -11.38 19.21
C SER A 1252 70.94 -11.71 17.81
N VAL A 1253 70.50 -10.96 16.80
CA VAL A 1253 70.81 -11.18 15.39
C VAL A 1253 71.22 -9.86 14.76
N THR A 1254 72.41 -9.83 14.16
CA THR A 1254 72.95 -8.64 13.47
C THR A 1254 72.98 -8.86 11.96
N ILE A 1255 72.40 -7.92 11.20
CA ILE A 1255 72.26 -7.99 9.74
C ILE A 1255 73.03 -6.81 9.11
N PRO A 1256 74.20 -7.05 8.49
CA PRO A 1256 74.95 -6.01 7.77
C PRO A 1256 74.07 -5.35 6.71
N SER A 1257 74.05 -4.01 6.70
CA SER A 1257 73.10 -3.20 5.94
C SER A 1257 73.76 -1.89 5.51
N VAL A 1258 73.50 -1.40 4.30
CA VAL A 1258 74.02 -0.09 3.87
C VAL A 1258 73.28 1.06 4.59
N PRO A 1259 73.87 2.26 4.74
CA PRO A 1259 73.18 3.36 5.41
C PRO A 1259 71.86 3.74 4.71
N GLY A 1260 70.77 3.82 5.47
CA GLY A 1260 69.42 4.02 4.93
C GLY A 1260 68.30 3.67 5.90
N PHE A 1261 67.06 3.85 5.47
CA PHE A 1261 65.85 3.52 6.24
C PHE A 1261 65.37 2.11 5.92
N TYR A 1262 64.93 1.39 6.95
CA TYR A 1262 64.59 -0.03 6.88
C TYR A 1262 63.28 -0.35 7.61
N VAL A 1263 62.54 -1.30 7.07
CA VAL A 1263 61.42 -1.96 7.76
C VAL A 1263 61.82 -3.39 8.09
N VAL A 1264 61.70 -3.76 9.36
CA VAL A 1264 62.07 -5.06 9.90
C VAL A 1264 60.82 -5.71 10.47
N MET A 1265 60.42 -6.82 9.87
CA MET A 1265 59.34 -7.68 10.34
C MET A 1265 59.92 -8.74 11.25
N VAL A 1266 59.44 -8.85 12.49
CA VAL A 1266 59.81 -9.93 13.43
C VAL A 1266 58.55 -10.65 13.88
N ASN A 1267 58.39 -11.90 13.44
CA ASN A 1267 57.24 -12.78 13.67
C ASN A 1267 55.83 -12.18 13.38
N GLY A 1268 55.76 -11.05 12.66
CA GLY A 1268 54.52 -10.33 12.32
C GLY A 1268 54.52 -8.86 12.74
N GLU A 1269 55.28 -8.50 13.78
CA GLU A 1269 55.41 -7.10 14.23
C GLU A 1269 56.32 -6.29 13.29
N SER A 1270 55.95 -5.03 13.04
CA SER A 1270 56.62 -4.12 12.10
C SER A 1270 57.44 -3.05 12.83
N PHE A 1271 58.77 -3.17 12.77
CA PHE A 1271 59.70 -2.18 13.30
C PHE A 1271 60.27 -1.31 12.17
N LYS A 1272 60.46 -0.02 12.44
CA LYS A 1272 61.16 0.91 11.53
C LYS A 1272 62.51 1.26 12.15
N THR A 1273 63.56 1.30 11.34
CA THR A 1273 64.90 1.62 11.83
C THR A 1273 65.73 2.37 10.77
N VAL A 1274 66.80 3.03 11.22
CA VAL A 1274 67.71 3.80 10.38
C VAL A 1274 69.13 3.31 10.62
N VAL A 1275 69.74 2.74 9.60
CA VAL A 1275 71.14 2.35 9.61
C VAL A 1275 71.95 3.59 9.24
N THR A 1276 72.89 4.00 10.09
CA THR A 1276 73.77 5.14 9.80
C THR A 1276 75.07 4.69 9.17
N LYS A 1277 75.85 5.67 8.71
CA LYS A 1277 77.28 5.50 8.44
C LYS A 1277 78.11 5.82 9.69
#